data_AF-A0A7T2YRY3-F1
#
_entry.id   AF-A0A7T2YRY3-F1
#
_cell.length_a   1.000
_cell.length_b   1.000
_cell.length_c   1.000
_cell.angle_alpha   90.00
_cell.angle_beta   90.00
_cell.angle_gamma   90.00
#
_symmetry.space_group_name_H-M   'P 1'
#
loop_
_entity.id
_entity.type
_entity.pdbx_description
1 polymer ?
#
loop_
_entity_poly.entity_id
_entity_poly.type
_entity_poly.pdbx_seq_one_letter_code
_entity_poly.pdbx_strand_id
1 'polypeptide(L)'
;MPNYKRNAARVERPTTVPAWLIAVLAVLIGGALWMLFPKRDLERRLSDTKDDSELSLNYLNNLLKSDPGNEHLHDLLKAKQQRIAAIREAEEEARKQAIPSPAMLAWEHWETLYQRYMEAEKQGHRSAGDAQQLSAQVLEALKNVPRDGLSSAQSLYLASAAMVLDDKNLALSIYEEVARRQAAAGLKSGVYEAAARQALGLAMYEDAAELLRKASASTDDVQKSRDYLWQALQVLQSGNLAKQALVLAREQQDLLGSDPETLRRLIGLARAAGDHGEAERYAKQLLKLSLLQQLQHMQTAGMAGLPGAVDDGAWALQPVAFSAPGWHWVRTASSGAKTPPGLPFDDKTYQLGYEVFLENRNLEDAWRVASAAVQQSPQDMAWRERLAKVSEWSGRQQLALDNWLVLAQTTGREDAWQTVMRLAPGLFDDRALIAGLRHQLVKRPQDFALQQALVQAYERQAEPAAAIEYLQARGITAESQILLAQLAERAGRPKDALAAWKRVLRDPEQRTPAHAMPAAVLALLEGEPDLGLRWLDDAQTRVPAGMQDEGDYWRLLGDLALEQRNEALMLQAYRRLLQTPHAGLRDYDELIQMLQRSNKREAAQMSLRAWEQFHEVRHFTLAFYLLEDQGDWSQIGRQIERAAADPALIKRLQREPTFYQVAGSYFQRTGQPKKAMEAFEKGLALDPTSTALRQAMIWLLIDVQNVSALKLLLATVEPIWARDADMHSALAAAYMTLSRPAIALQRYLQPHRPEHNDDFLWLMLYADALEQNQQADLAWSLRQQVWQRQVAQTRAREGRAALAARRWLTDEGLDEVQRQARNRLMLFQTQGDEELALLRELLRMDLAGGRREHSTAAAELAIAWLQERGEYQAERGYLWQQYARSRSKSASAPLWAEITVALAEKDVAQAGQLLQRHDEALPRYDRVNAAALVGDVRRAQSAAFETQDDQQDDDPLHLALTEQLLAFSDFGGLRLRSLHLDSIDEQQKRISWHLALNPRWALDVDAEQFSRSTHQGAAVRSPSSERGVGLRLTRKTQAATSEFMLGRRESLDGYTPMQFSQTYRLDNRLSLQASLGRDLVTQETLAMRMGGMKDRASFGASYQLSRLDQITVEFAAERYRVQTGARVGSGNHTQLQYLHTYRSEAPLLQFGAFTSWHSYRRDDPALLEGADAAILRYLAPGEVPSIDYLLPRSFRYSGLQVMANMAYEQQYSRALRPFARLALTHHSLNGAGYDLGFGLATSVFGADHLMLGLNFSKSGLNTAGNTRELQLNYRLHY
;
A
#
# COMPACT_ATOMS: atom_id res chain seq x y z
N MET A 1 5.72 -58.80 10.29
CA MET A 1 6.56 -58.99 9.08
C MET A 1 5.71 -59.63 7.98
N PRO A 2 5.97 -59.42 6.67
CA PRO A 2 6.84 -58.40 6.06
C PRO A 2 6.15 -57.55 4.95
N ASN A 3 6.87 -56.53 4.45
CA ASN A 3 6.49 -55.66 3.34
C ASN A 3 6.45 -56.37 1.97
N TYR A 4 5.65 -55.86 1.02
CA TYR A 4 6.09 -55.71 -0.38
C TYR A 4 5.36 -54.55 -1.10
N LYS A 5 6.12 -53.77 -1.89
CA LYS A 5 5.61 -52.64 -2.69
C LYS A 5 4.87 -53.14 -3.94
N ARG A 6 3.75 -52.51 -4.31
CA ARG A 6 3.08 -52.75 -5.61
C ARG A 6 3.71 -51.92 -6.72
N ASN A 7 4.21 -52.58 -7.75
CA ASN A 7 4.49 -51.96 -9.05
C ASN A 7 3.19 -51.86 -9.86
N ALA A 8 2.94 -50.72 -10.50
CA ALA A 8 1.88 -50.57 -11.49
C ALA A 8 2.42 -50.85 -12.90
N ALA A 9 1.63 -51.54 -13.73
CA ALA A 9 2.01 -51.90 -15.10
C ALA A 9 1.86 -50.71 -16.07
N ARG A 10 2.59 -50.77 -17.20
CA ARG A 10 2.57 -49.76 -18.26
C ARG A 10 1.26 -49.83 -19.07
N VAL A 11 0.74 -48.67 -19.43
CA VAL A 11 -0.19 -48.46 -20.56
C VAL A 11 0.47 -47.45 -21.51
N GLU A 12 0.35 -47.69 -22.81
CA GLU A 12 0.99 -46.88 -23.85
C GLU A 12 0.43 -45.45 -23.90
N ARG A 13 1.29 -44.49 -24.30
CA ARG A 13 0.90 -43.10 -24.55
C ARG A 13 0.97 -42.81 -26.05
N PRO A 14 -0.03 -42.14 -26.65
CA PRO A 14 0.14 -41.55 -27.98
C PRO A 14 1.22 -40.47 -27.96
N THR A 15 2.02 -40.39 -29.01
CA THR A 15 3.06 -39.37 -29.19
C THR A 15 2.46 -38.06 -29.68
N THR A 16 2.81 -36.94 -29.04
CA THR A 16 2.11 -35.64 -29.25
C THR A 16 2.76 -34.70 -30.26
N VAL A 17 4.01 -34.90 -30.69
CA VAL A 17 4.67 -34.04 -31.71
C VAL A 17 5.64 -34.85 -32.59
N PRO A 18 5.61 -34.71 -33.93
CA PRO A 18 6.58 -35.37 -34.82
C PRO A 18 7.95 -34.66 -34.85
N ALA A 19 9.01 -35.44 -35.10
CA ALA A 19 10.41 -35.02 -34.92
C ALA A 19 10.87 -33.81 -35.76
N TRP A 20 10.19 -33.47 -36.87
CA TRP A 20 10.57 -32.33 -37.71
C TRP A 20 10.37 -30.98 -37.00
N LEU A 21 9.45 -30.88 -36.04
CA LEU A 21 9.20 -29.65 -35.29
C LEU A 21 10.36 -29.27 -34.35
N ILE A 22 11.06 -30.29 -33.83
CA ILE A 22 12.19 -30.13 -32.89
C ILE A 22 13.41 -29.54 -33.60
N ALA A 23 13.64 -29.93 -34.86
CA ALA A 23 14.75 -29.42 -35.67
C ALA A 23 14.64 -27.90 -35.95
N VAL A 24 13.42 -27.40 -36.20
CA VAL A 24 13.18 -25.97 -36.45
C VAL A 24 13.42 -25.12 -35.19
N LEU A 25 13.04 -25.64 -34.01
CA LEU A 25 13.20 -24.93 -32.74
C LEU A 25 14.68 -24.74 -32.35
N ALA A 26 15.52 -25.75 -32.61
CA ALA A 26 16.94 -25.72 -32.28
C ALA A 26 17.71 -24.63 -33.06
N VAL A 27 17.38 -24.43 -34.34
CA VAL A 27 18.02 -23.41 -35.20
C VAL A 27 17.67 -21.99 -34.74
N LEU A 28 16.42 -21.74 -34.33
CA LEU A 28 15.96 -20.43 -33.87
C LEU A 28 16.56 -20.02 -32.51
N ILE A 29 16.72 -20.96 -31.57
CA ILE A 29 17.28 -20.69 -30.25
C ILE A 29 18.80 -20.43 -30.34
N GLY A 30 19.52 -21.17 -31.19
CA GLY A 30 20.95 -20.95 -31.43
C GLY A 30 21.27 -19.56 -31.97
N GLY A 31 20.43 -19.02 -32.85
CA GLY A 31 20.59 -17.65 -33.38
C GLY A 31 20.35 -16.54 -32.34
N ALA A 32 19.48 -16.78 -31.34
CA ALA A 32 19.10 -15.75 -30.37
C ALA A 32 20.12 -15.56 -29.22
N LEU A 33 20.81 -16.64 -28.82
CA LEU A 33 21.78 -16.60 -27.71
C LEU A 33 23.16 -16.04 -28.10
N TRP A 34 23.48 -15.96 -29.40
CA TRP A 34 24.75 -15.43 -29.88
C TRP A 34 24.79 -13.89 -29.93
N MET A 35 23.65 -13.20 -29.81
CA MET A 35 23.54 -11.77 -30.18
C MET A 35 23.38 -10.77 -29.02
N LEU A 36 23.24 -11.21 -27.76
CA LEU A 36 22.92 -10.32 -26.63
C LEU A 36 23.68 -10.69 -25.32
N PHE A 37 24.62 -9.81 -24.95
CA PHE A 37 25.27 -9.54 -23.63
C PHE A 37 26.75 -9.92 -23.39
N PRO A 38 27.62 -8.94 -23.07
CA PRO A 38 28.88 -9.14 -22.34
C PRO A 38 28.71 -8.94 -20.81
N LYS A 39 29.64 -9.49 -20.00
CA LYS A 39 29.40 -9.83 -18.58
C LYS A 39 30.62 -9.56 -17.65
N ARG A 40 31.07 -8.30 -17.46
CA ARG A 40 32.35 -8.05 -16.73
C ARG A 40 32.48 -6.90 -15.70
N ASP A 41 31.53 -5.99 -15.51
CA ASP A 41 31.78 -4.78 -14.68
C ASP A 41 31.28 -4.82 -13.22
N LEU A 42 30.58 -5.88 -12.76
CA LEU A 42 29.94 -5.87 -11.43
C LEU A 42 30.76 -6.52 -10.29
N GLU A 43 31.61 -7.50 -10.57
CA GLU A 43 32.29 -8.32 -9.56
C GLU A 43 33.37 -7.58 -8.75
N ARG A 44 33.74 -6.34 -9.15
CA ARG A 44 34.94 -5.64 -8.66
C ARG A 44 34.71 -4.67 -7.49
N ARG A 45 33.50 -4.57 -6.93
CA ARG A 45 33.12 -3.54 -5.92
C ARG A 45 32.85 -4.05 -4.49
N LEU A 46 33.04 -5.34 -4.18
CA LEU A 46 32.54 -5.95 -2.92
C LEU A 46 33.60 -6.55 -1.96
N SER A 47 34.90 -6.46 -2.27
CA SER A 47 35.97 -7.11 -1.49
C SER A 47 36.53 -6.30 -0.29
N ASP A 48 36.19 -5.02 -0.14
CA ASP A 48 37.08 -4.05 0.56
C ASP A 48 36.58 -3.47 1.92
N THR A 49 35.66 -4.10 2.66
CA THR A 49 35.12 -3.51 3.93
C THR A 49 35.06 -4.45 5.16
N LYS A 50 35.51 -3.97 6.34
CA LYS A 50 35.58 -4.70 7.63
C LYS A 50 34.64 -4.13 8.73
N ASP A 51 33.41 -4.64 8.84
CA ASP A 51 32.46 -4.25 9.91
C ASP A 51 31.95 -5.49 10.66
N ASP A 52 32.18 -5.66 11.97
CA ASP A 52 31.77 -6.85 12.76
C ASP A 52 30.34 -6.75 13.35
N SER A 53 29.50 -5.83 12.85
CA SER A 53 28.09 -5.70 13.22
C SER A 53 27.21 -6.89 12.79
N GLU A 54 26.00 -7.00 13.37
CA GLU A 54 24.93 -7.88 12.86
C GLU A 54 24.51 -7.51 11.41
N LEU A 55 24.85 -6.31 10.92
CA LEU A 55 24.45 -5.84 9.59
C LEU A 55 25.30 -6.45 8.47
N SER A 56 26.62 -6.50 8.64
CA SER A 56 27.53 -7.03 7.61
C SER A 56 27.36 -8.54 7.39
N LEU A 57 27.08 -9.28 8.48
CA LEU A 57 26.76 -10.70 8.47
C LEU A 57 25.55 -11.00 7.58
N ASN A 58 24.54 -10.12 7.60
CA ASN A 58 23.35 -10.28 6.79
C ASN A 58 23.57 -9.98 5.29
N TYR A 59 24.52 -9.10 4.95
CA TYR A 59 24.81 -8.73 3.56
C TYR A 59 25.60 -9.82 2.82
N LEU A 60 26.66 -10.35 3.45
CA LEU A 60 27.47 -11.46 2.94
C LEU A 60 26.64 -12.73 2.71
N ASN A 61 25.69 -13.03 3.61
CA ASN A 61 24.83 -14.20 3.53
C ASN A 61 23.83 -14.17 2.35
N ASN A 62 23.60 -13.00 1.74
CA ASN A 62 22.72 -12.87 0.58
C ASN A 62 23.46 -12.99 -0.75
N LEU A 63 24.71 -12.51 -0.85
CA LEU A 63 25.49 -12.61 -2.10
C LEU A 63 25.88 -14.07 -2.44
N LEU A 64 26.14 -14.88 -1.42
CA LEU A 64 26.38 -16.33 -1.53
C LEU A 64 25.18 -17.14 -2.03
N LYS A 65 23.95 -16.59 -2.04
CA LYS A 65 22.78 -17.27 -2.59
C LYS A 65 22.71 -17.19 -4.11
N SER A 66 23.26 -16.12 -4.69
CA SER A 66 23.27 -15.89 -6.14
C SER A 66 24.45 -16.54 -6.86
N ASP A 67 25.57 -16.74 -6.18
CA ASP A 67 26.75 -17.44 -6.72
C ASP A 67 27.32 -18.43 -5.68
N PRO A 68 26.69 -19.62 -5.52
CA PRO A 68 27.00 -20.53 -4.42
C PRO A 68 28.38 -21.21 -4.50
N GLY A 69 29.06 -21.09 -5.65
CA GLY A 69 30.42 -21.62 -5.87
C GLY A 69 31.53 -20.63 -5.54
N ASN A 70 31.19 -19.43 -5.06
CA ASN A 70 32.14 -18.34 -4.88
C ASN A 70 32.85 -18.43 -3.51
N GLU A 71 33.95 -19.20 -3.46
CA GLU A 71 34.68 -19.47 -2.21
C GLU A 71 35.07 -18.20 -1.43
N HIS A 72 35.41 -17.11 -2.12
CA HIS A 72 35.91 -15.89 -1.48
C HIS A 72 34.88 -15.17 -0.61
N LEU A 73 33.57 -15.36 -0.89
CA LEU A 73 32.50 -14.82 -0.07
C LEU A 73 32.19 -15.69 1.16
N HIS A 74 32.50 -16.99 1.12
CA HIS A 74 32.15 -17.93 2.19
C HIS A 74 33.00 -17.75 3.46
N ASP A 75 34.29 -17.45 3.31
CA ASP A 75 35.21 -17.27 4.43
C ASP A 75 34.89 -16.03 5.28
N LEU A 76 34.41 -14.95 4.64
CA LEU A 76 34.12 -13.67 5.27
C LEU A 76 32.91 -13.70 6.23
N LEU A 77 31.99 -14.66 6.06
CA LEU A 77 30.81 -14.82 6.92
C LEU A 77 31.16 -15.45 8.28
N LYS A 78 32.07 -16.44 8.28
CA LYS A 78 32.22 -17.40 9.39
C LYS A 78 32.89 -16.80 10.63
N ALA A 79 33.71 -15.77 10.46
CA ALA A 79 34.49 -15.15 11.53
C ALA A 79 33.67 -14.32 12.54
N LYS A 80 32.48 -13.83 12.15
CA LYS A 80 31.75 -12.81 12.92
C LYS A 80 30.73 -13.37 13.93
N GLN A 81 30.15 -14.55 13.68
CA GLN A 81 29.00 -15.05 14.47
C GLN A 81 29.34 -15.51 15.91
N GLN A 82 30.60 -15.87 16.20
CA GLN A 82 30.95 -16.57 17.46
C GLN A 82 31.01 -15.68 18.71
N ARG A 83 30.96 -14.34 18.59
CA ARG A 83 31.23 -13.42 19.72
C ARG A 83 29.99 -12.91 20.47
N ILE A 84 28.78 -13.11 19.94
CA ILE A 84 27.56 -12.38 20.41
C ILE A 84 26.75 -13.13 21.49
N ALA A 85 26.85 -14.47 21.58
CA ALA A 85 25.85 -15.27 22.29
C ALA A 85 25.97 -15.35 23.84
N ALA A 86 27.13 -15.03 24.43
CA ALA A 86 27.46 -15.47 25.81
C ALA A 86 26.95 -14.57 26.96
N ILE A 87 26.18 -13.51 26.69
CA ILE A 87 26.02 -12.37 27.63
C ILE A 87 24.60 -12.25 28.24
N ARG A 88 23.54 -12.79 27.63
CA ARG A 88 22.14 -12.43 27.98
C ARG A 88 21.46 -13.28 29.07
N GLU A 89 22.06 -14.36 29.56
CA GLU A 89 21.32 -15.42 30.25
C GLU A 89 21.15 -15.23 31.79
N ALA A 90 21.74 -14.19 32.39
CA ALA A 90 21.92 -14.11 33.84
C ALA A 90 20.95 -13.19 34.64
N GLU A 91 20.14 -12.36 33.99
CA GLU A 91 19.48 -11.22 34.67
C GLU A 91 17.99 -11.42 35.05
N GLU A 92 17.28 -12.42 34.51
CA GLU A 92 15.81 -12.46 34.59
C GLU A 92 15.22 -13.07 35.89
N GLU A 93 16.00 -13.78 36.72
CA GLU A 93 15.45 -14.54 37.86
C GLU A 93 14.98 -13.69 39.06
N ALA A 94 15.48 -12.46 39.22
CA ALA A 94 15.32 -11.69 40.47
C ALA A 94 13.98 -10.93 40.65
N ARG A 95 13.15 -10.78 39.61
CA ARG A 95 12.09 -9.73 39.56
C ARG A 95 10.68 -10.06 40.09
N LYS A 96 10.44 -11.17 40.80
CA LYS A 96 9.07 -11.78 40.91
C LYS A 96 8.26 -11.67 42.24
N GLN A 97 8.60 -10.86 43.26
CA GLN A 97 8.01 -11.05 44.64
C GLN A 97 7.53 -9.86 45.53
N ALA A 98 7.45 -8.57 45.16
CA ALA A 98 7.00 -7.49 46.09
C ALA A 98 6.09 -6.38 45.50
N ILE A 99 5.41 -5.60 46.36
CA ILE A 99 4.36 -4.60 46.00
C ILE A 99 4.81 -3.15 46.37
N PRO A 100 4.71 -2.11 45.50
CA PRO A 100 5.40 -0.81 45.70
C PRO A 100 4.51 0.37 46.17
N SER A 101 5.14 1.45 46.68
CA SER A 101 4.51 2.67 47.22
C SER A 101 4.53 3.87 46.24
N PRO A 102 3.76 4.96 46.42
CA PRO A 102 3.63 6.03 45.41
C PRO A 102 4.93 6.70 44.96
N ALA A 103 5.84 7.05 45.88
CA ALA A 103 7.15 7.62 45.53
C ALA A 103 8.09 6.57 44.92
N MET A 104 7.93 5.30 45.30
CA MET A 104 8.70 4.18 44.76
C MET A 104 8.23 3.81 43.34
N LEU A 105 6.92 3.88 43.07
CA LEU A 105 6.32 3.78 41.74
C LEU A 105 6.78 4.91 40.81
N ALA A 106 6.89 6.14 41.32
CA ALA A 106 7.46 7.26 40.56
C ALA A 106 8.95 7.04 40.23
N TRP A 107 9.71 6.49 41.18
CA TRP A 107 11.12 6.13 40.98
C TRP A 107 11.29 4.95 39.99
N GLU A 108 10.51 3.87 40.11
CA GLU A 108 10.51 2.72 39.17
C GLU A 108 10.08 3.15 37.75
N HIS A 109 9.12 4.08 37.64
CA HIS A 109 8.69 4.64 36.36
C HIS A 109 9.80 5.49 35.72
N TRP A 110 10.46 6.35 36.49
CA TRP A 110 11.63 7.10 36.03
C TRP A 110 12.77 6.17 35.59
N GLU A 111 13.10 5.14 36.39
CA GLU A 111 14.19 4.22 36.10
C GLU A 111 13.93 3.40 34.82
N THR A 112 12.69 2.92 34.61
CA THR A 112 12.33 2.18 33.38
C THR A 112 12.31 3.08 32.13
N LEU A 113 11.94 4.35 32.25
CA LEU A 113 12.10 5.33 31.16
C LEU A 113 13.58 5.61 30.89
N TYR A 114 14.39 5.77 31.93
CA TYR A 114 15.83 6.06 31.80
C TYR A 114 16.58 4.90 31.11
N GLN A 115 16.26 3.65 31.44
CA GLN A 115 16.83 2.50 30.74
C GLN A 115 16.39 2.42 29.26
N ARG A 116 15.11 2.69 28.95
CA ARG A 116 14.64 2.75 27.55
C ARG A 116 15.29 3.87 26.75
N TYR A 117 15.53 5.03 27.36
CA TYR A 117 16.29 6.12 26.75
C TYR A 117 17.71 5.65 26.38
N MET A 118 18.42 5.00 27.31
CA MET A 118 19.76 4.45 27.08
C MET A 118 19.79 3.29 26.06
N GLU A 119 18.69 2.57 25.85
CA GLU A 119 18.56 1.55 24.79
C GLU A 119 18.22 2.18 23.42
N ALA A 120 17.38 3.21 23.39
CA ALA A 120 16.99 3.91 22.17
C ALA A 120 18.15 4.73 21.57
N GLU A 121 18.99 5.36 22.40
CA GLU A 121 20.25 5.96 21.93
C GLU A 121 21.17 4.93 21.25
N LYS A 122 21.23 3.69 21.79
CA LYS A 122 22.08 2.62 21.23
C LYS A 122 21.56 2.02 19.92
N GLN A 123 20.27 2.12 19.62
CA GLN A 123 19.68 1.64 18.36
C GLN A 123 19.82 2.66 17.21
N GLY A 124 20.27 3.89 17.50
CA GLY A 124 20.65 4.89 16.52
C GLY A 124 19.49 5.29 15.59
N HIS A 125 19.80 5.54 14.32
CA HIS A 125 18.87 6.18 13.37
C HIS A 125 17.62 5.34 13.03
N ARG A 126 17.48 4.12 13.55
CA ARG A 126 16.24 3.30 13.43
C ARG A 126 15.24 3.54 14.56
N SER A 127 15.62 4.24 15.63
CA SER A 127 14.74 4.67 16.72
C SER A 127 15.10 6.08 17.24
N ALA A 128 15.68 6.93 16.38
CA ALA A 128 16.10 8.28 16.78
C ALA A 128 14.90 9.15 17.24
N GLY A 129 13.74 9.00 16.59
CA GLY A 129 12.49 9.61 17.05
C GLY A 129 12.08 9.14 18.45
N ASP A 130 12.19 7.85 18.74
CA ASP A 130 11.87 7.29 20.07
C ASP A 130 12.86 7.79 21.14
N ALA A 131 14.17 7.82 20.86
CA ALA A 131 15.19 8.29 21.80
C ALA A 131 14.99 9.78 22.16
N GLN A 132 14.64 10.60 21.18
CA GLN A 132 14.43 12.04 21.37
C GLN A 132 13.07 12.35 22.05
N GLN A 133 12.05 11.50 21.88
CA GLN A 133 10.83 11.57 22.68
C GLN A 133 11.04 11.07 24.13
N LEU A 134 11.87 10.04 24.33
CA LEU A 134 12.15 9.48 25.66
C LEU A 134 13.00 10.41 26.54
N SER A 135 13.93 11.19 25.98
CA SER A 135 14.80 12.08 26.77
C SER A 135 14.01 13.13 27.56
N ALA A 136 13.02 13.76 26.91
CA ALA A 136 12.13 14.74 27.54
C ALA A 136 11.31 14.09 28.66
N GLN A 137 10.77 12.89 28.42
CA GLN A 137 9.97 12.14 29.40
C GLN A 137 10.79 11.72 30.62
N VAL A 138 12.06 11.33 30.43
CA VAL A 138 13.00 11.01 31.53
C VAL A 138 13.29 12.23 32.40
N LEU A 139 13.56 13.39 31.78
CA LEU A 139 13.98 14.60 32.49
C LEU A 139 12.79 15.26 33.22
N GLU A 140 11.59 15.19 32.63
CA GLU A 140 10.34 15.59 33.28
C GLU A 140 9.99 14.63 34.44
N ALA A 141 10.14 13.31 34.26
CA ALA A 141 9.97 12.35 35.34
C ALA A 141 10.96 12.59 36.50
N LEU A 142 12.26 12.86 36.23
CA LEU A 142 13.28 13.17 37.24
C LEU A 142 12.86 14.34 38.15
N LYS A 143 12.34 15.41 37.54
CA LYS A 143 11.92 16.64 38.23
C LYS A 143 10.66 16.44 39.08
N ASN A 144 9.83 15.46 38.71
CA ASN A 144 8.57 15.15 39.39
C ASN A 144 8.67 14.05 40.46
N VAL A 145 9.83 13.42 40.67
CA VAL A 145 10.02 12.45 41.77
C VAL A 145 9.96 13.16 43.14
N PRO A 146 9.03 12.80 44.04
CA PRO A 146 8.99 13.37 45.39
C PRO A 146 10.23 12.95 46.18
N ARG A 147 11.09 13.91 46.55
CA ARG A 147 12.31 13.65 47.34
C ARG A 147 11.99 13.25 48.79
N ASP A 148 10.87 13.73 49.31
CA ASP A 148 10.40 13.38 50.65
C ASP A 148 9.76 11.98 50.62
N GLY A 149 10.57 10.98 50.98
CA GLY A 149 10.28 9.56 50.82
C GLY A 149 11.49 8.76 50.30
N LEU A 150 12.50 9.43 49.74
CA LEU A 150 13.76 8.83 49.31
C LEU A 150 14.84 8.88 50.40
N SER A 151 15.80 7.96 50.32
CA SER A 151 17.01 7.98 51.16
C SER A 151 18.01 9.05 50.70
N SER A 152 18.92 9.45 51.60
CA SER A 152 20.03 10.36 51.25
C SER A 152 20.94 9.78 50.16
N ALA A 153 21.09 8.45 50.09
CA ALA A 153 21.86 7.79 49.03
C ALA A 153 21.16 7.90 47.66
N GLN A 154 19.84 7.66 47.59
CA GLN A 154 19.05 7.89 46.37
C GLN A 154 19.05 9.37 45.96
N SER A 155 19.02 10.29 46.94
CA SER A 155 19.10 11.74 46.68
C SER A 155 20.45 12.17 46.09
N LEU A 156 21.55 11.63 46.61
CA LEU A 156 22.89 11.86 46.05
C LEU A 156 23.07 11.17 44.68
N TYR A 157 22.44 10.01 44.46
CA TYR A 157 22.40 9.38 43.14
C TYR A 157 21.64 10.24 42.12
N LEU A 158 20.50 10.82 42.50
CA LEU A 158 19.78 11.81 41.66
C LEU A 158 20.62 13.08 41.40
N ALA A 159 21.40 13.56 42.37
CA ALA A 159 22.34 14.66 42.14
C ALA A 159 23.44 14.30 41.12
N SER A 160 23.94 13.05 41.16
CA SER A 160 24.91 12.56 40.18
C SER A 160 24.29 12.32 38.79
N ALA A 161 23.05 11.83 38.72
CA ALA A 161 22.31 11.70 37.46
C ALA A 161 21.96 13.06 36.85
N ALA A 162 21.65 14.07 37.67
CA ALA A 162 21.48 15.45 37.23
C ALA A 162 22.79 16.04 36.65
N MET A 163 23.96 15.76 37.24
CA MET A 163 25.24 16.14 36.63
C MET A 163 25.52 15.44 35.28
N VAL A 164 24.99 14.22 35.07
CA VAL A 164 25.13 13.48 33.80
C VAL A 164 24.12 13.94 32.73
N LEU A 165 22.93 14.37 33.14
CA LEU A 165 21.90 14.99 32.29
C LEU A 165 22.07 16.52 32.16
N ASP A 166 23.26 17.03 32.48
CA ASP A 166 23.72 18.42 32.35
C ASP A 166 22.91 19.51 33.11
N ASP A 167 22.33 19.16 34.26
CA ASP A 167 21.64 20.10 35.18
C ASP A 167 22.48 20.36 36.45
N LYS A 168 23.61 21.08 36.29
CA LYS A 168 24.54 21.46 37.38
C LYS A 168 23.82 22.16 38.55
N ASN A 169 22.86 23.02 38.23
CA ASN A 169 22.14 23.82 39.23
C ASN A 169 21.25 22.94 40.12
N LEU A 170 20.56 21.96 39.52
CA LEU A 170 19.80 20.95 40.26
C LEU A 170 20.73 20.11 41.17
N ALA A 171 21.90 19.69 40.66
CA ALA A 171 22.85 18.92 41.44
C ALA A 171 23.41 19.69 42.65
N LEU A 172 23.87 20.93 42.44
CA LEU A 172 24.38 21.79 43.54
C LEU A 172 23.28 22.14 44.55
N SER A 173 22.03 22.34 44.13
CA SER A 173 20.93 22.55 45.07
C SER A 173 20.69 21.32 45.94
N ILE A 174 20.79 20.10 45.38
CA ILE A 174 20.65 18.86 46.16
C ILE A 174 21.81 18.68 47.16
N TYR A 175 23.06 18.97 46.79
CA TYR A 175 24.18 18.92 47.75
C TYR A 175 24.00 19.91 48.91
N GLU A 176 23.55 21.12 48.62
CA GLU A 176 23.28 22.16 49.60
C GLU A 176 22.05 21.84 50.49
N GLU A 177 20.99 21.24 49.93
CA GLU A 177 19.86 20.67 50.69
C GLU A 177 20.33 19.57 51.66
N VAL A 178 21.22 18.67 51.21
CA VAL A 178 21.82 17.62 52.05
C VAL A 178 22.72 18.21 53.13
N ALA A 179 23.55 19.22 52.81
CA ALA A 179 24.43 19.89 53.77
C ALA A 179 23.65 20.65 54.86
N ARG A 180 22.52 21.28 54.52
CA ARG A 180 21.64 21.98 55.49
C ARG A 180 20.87 21.03 56.40
N ARG A 181 20.60 19.79 55.97
CA ARG A 181 19.99 18.75 56.81
C ARG A 181 20.97 18.18 57.86
N GLN A 182 22.25 18.56 57.84
CA GLN A 182 23.27 18.15 58.82
C GLN A 182 23.49 19.20 59.93
N ALA A 183 23.47 18.77 61.20
CA ALA A 183 23.56 19.68 62.35
C ALA A 183 24.98 19.93 62.90
N ALA A 184 25.96 19.06 62.63
CA ALA A 184 27.31 19.17 63.20
C ALA A 184 28.30 19.86 62.24
N ALA A 185 29.07 20.83 62.73
CA ALA A 185 30.01 21.61 61.92
C ALA A 185 31.05 20.74 61.18
N GLY A 186 31.62 19.73 61.84
CA GLY A 186 32.58 18.80 61.21
C GLY A 186 31.97 17.89 60.13
N LEU A 187 30.69 17.51 60.27
CA LEU A 187 29.97 16.80 59.20
C LEU A 187 29.67 17.75 58.04
N LYS A 188 29.40 19.04 58.32
CA LYS A 188 29.14 20.07 57.31
C LYS A 188 30.39 20.44 56.51
N SER A 189 31.54 20.65 57.17
CA SER A 189 32.82 20.85 56.48
C SER A 189 33.23 19.61 55.67
N GLY A 190 32.94 18.40 56.18
CA GLY A 190 33.15 17.14 55.46
C GLY A 190 32.27 16.99 54.21
N VAL A 191 31.02 17.45 54.22
CA VAL A 191 30.17 17.50 53.01
C VAL A 191 30.75 18.47 51.98
N TYR A 192 31.21 19.65 52.40
CA TYR A 192 31.86 20.60 51.47
C TYR A 192 33.22 20.10 50.96
N GLU A 193 34.00 19.37 51.76
CA GLU A 193 35.25 18.74 51.30
C GLU A 193 34.97 17.61 50.30
N ALA A 194 33.97 16.76 50.56
CA ALA A 194 33.57 15.70 49.63
C ALA A 194 33.04 16.28 48.31
N ALA A 195 32.24 17.35 48.38
CA ALA A 195 31.81 18.12 47.21
C ALA A 195 33.01 18.75 46.49
N ALA A 196 33.98 19.32 47.20
CA ALA A 196 35.21 19.89 46.62
C ALA A 196 36.03 18.83 45.88
N ARG A 197 36.09 17.60 46.39
CA ARG A 197 36.80 16.48 45.73
C ARG A 197 36.07 15.95 44.49
N GLN A 198 34.73 15.85 44.51
CA GLN A 198 33.97 15.50 43.29
C GLN A 198 34.02 16.63 42.25
N ALA A 199 33.91 17.88 42.70
CA ALA A 199 34.12 19.06 41.86
C ALA A 199 35.52 19.04 41.22
N LEU A 200 36.58 18.81 42.01
CA LEU A 200 37.96 18.67 41.50
C LEU A 200 38.12 17.48 40.54
N GLY A 201 37.42 16.37 40.76
CA GLY A 201 37.38 15.21 39.85
C GLY A 201 36.69 15.50 38.53
N LEU A 202 35.78 16.47 38.49
CA LEU A 202 35.18 17.07 37.30
C LEU A 202 35.93 18.36 36.85
N ALA A 203 37.18 18.56 37.31
CA ALA A 203 38.06 19.69 37.01
C ALA A 203 37.56 21.10 37.44
N MET A 204 36.66 21.18 38.42
CA MET A 204 36.07 22.42 38.92
C MET A 204 36.94 23.04 40.05
N TYR A 205 38.14 23.50 39.70
CA TYR A 205 39.16 23.98 40.66
C TYR A 205 38.73 25.16 41.54
N GLU A 206 37.93 26.10 41.01
CA GLU A 206 37.47 27.27 41.77
C GLU A 206 36.36 26.93 42.75
N ASP A 207 35.36 26.13 42.33
CA ASP A 207 34.35 25.57 43.23
C ASP A 207 35.04 24.76 44.35
N ALA A 208 36.09 23.98 44.03
CA ALA A 208 36.90 23.28 45.02
C ALA A 208 37.68 24.23 45.95
N ALA A 209 38.36 25.26 45.43
CA ALA A 209 39.08 26.24 46.24
C ALA A 209 38.15 27.10 47.11
N GLU A 210 36.94 27.40 46.65
CA GLU A 210 35.96 28.15 47.42
C GLU A 210 35.27 27.28 48.48
N LEU A 211 35.04 26.00 48.20
CA LEU A 211 34.61 25.01 49.20
C LEU A 211 35.72 24.77 50.25
N LEU A 212 37.00 24.80 49.87
CA LEU A 212 38.14 24.80 50.81
C LEU A 212 38.24 26.11 51.62
N ARG A 213 37.94 27.26 51.02
CA ARG A 213 37.85 28.55 51.73
C ARG A 213 36.68 28.54 52.73
N LYS A 214 35.53 27.99 52.34
CA LYS A 214 34.37 27.74 53.22
C LYS A 214 34.71 26.75 54.33
N ALA A 215 35.52 25.72 54.05
CA ALA A 215 36.06 24.83 55.07
C ALA A 215 36.94 25.59 56.08
N SER A 216 37.91 26.38 55.60
CA SER A 216 38.79 27.24 56.44
C SER A 216 38.03 28.27 57.28
N ALA A 217 36.87 28.75 56.80
CA ALA A 217 36.00 29.67 57.54
C ALA A 217 34.95 28.97 58.45
N SER A 218 34.85 27.64 58.39
CA SER A 218 33.91 26.83 59.20
C SER A 218 34.59 26.06 60.34
N THR A 219 35.85 26.40 60.63
CA THR A 219 36.70 25.77 61.64
C THR A 219 37.40 26.84 62.49
N ASP A 220 37.68 26.52 63.76
CA ASP A 220 38.09 27.49 64.79
C ASP A 220 39.61 27.47 65.12
N ASP A 221 40.46 26.97 64.21
CA ASP A 221 41.91 26.70 64.42
C ASP A 221 42.80 27.57 63.50
N VAL A 222 43.57 28.51 64.07
CA VAL A 222 44.34 29.52 63.32
C VAL A 222 45.50 28.93 62.50
N GLN A 223 46.19 27.91 63.00
CA GLN A 223 47.30 27.32 62.26
C GLN A 223 46.76 26.50 61.09
N LYS A 224 45.68 25.72 61.31
CA LYS A 224 44.94 25.09 60.20
C LYS A 224 44.37 26.13 59.24
N SER A 225 43.95 27.30 59.71
CA SER A 225 43.49 28.37 58.82
C SER A 225 44.61 28.87 57.89
N ARG A 226 45.84 29.10 58.41
CA ARG A 226 47.00 29.48 57.56
C ARG A 226 47.44 28.36 56.62
N ASP A 227 47.31 27.11 57.05
CA ASP A 227 47.67 25.94 56.23
C ASP A 227 46.61 25.65 55.16
N TYR A 228 45.30 25.77 55.47
CA TYR A 228 44.24 25.81 54.46
C TYR A 228 44.39 27.02 53.54
N LEU A 229 44.97 28.14 54.02
CA LEU A 229 45.29 29.28 53.18
C LEU A 229 46.42 28.95 52.19
N TRP A 230 47.57 28.44 52.65
CA TRP A 230 48.66 28.03 51.73
C TRP A 230 48.26 26.84 50.84
N GLN A 231 47.41 25.93 51.31
CA GLN A 231 46.80 24.90 50.47
C GLN A 231 45.81 25.50 49.46
N ALA A 232 45.07 26.56 49.80
CA ALA A 232 44.32 27.32 48.80
C ALA A 232 45.30 27.97 47.80
N LEU A 233 46.33 28.70 48.25
CA LEU A 233 47.39 29.26 47.39
C LEU A 233 48.02 28.21 46.46
N GLN A 234 48.17 26.96 46.91
CA GLN A 234 48.76 25.85 46.16
C GLN A 234 47.75 25.09 45.27
N VAL A 235 46.52 24.84 45.71
CA VAL A 235 45.44 24.30 44.87
C VAL A 235 45.16 25.28 43.74
N LEU A 236 45.12 26.57 44.07
CA LEU A 236 45.09 27.66 43.11
C LEU A 236 46.32 27.58 42.18
N GLN A 237 47.57 27.61 42.66
CA GLN A 237 48.75 27.47 41.78
C GLN A 237 48.75 26.18 40.92
N SER A 238 48.24 25.05 41.42
CA SER A 238 48.13 23.78 40.69
C SER A 238 47.03 23.78 39.62
N GLY A 239 45.95 24.53 39.85
CA GLY A 239 44.95 24.92 38.85
C GLY A 239 45.40 26.10 37.99
N ASN A 240 46.67 26.52 38.08
CA ASN A 240 47.27 27.67 37.39
C ASN A 240 46.69 29.06 37.78
N LEU A 241 46.00 29.14 38.93
CA LEU A 241 45.40 30.33 39.53
C LEU A 241 46.40 31.08 40.45
N ALA A 242 47.69 31.12 40.06
CA ALA A 242 48.77 31.76 40.82
C ALA A 242 48.54 33.26 41.12
N LYS A 243 47.64 33.91 40.38
CA LYS A 243 47.19 35.29 40.64
C LYS A 243 46.18 35.41 41.77
N GLN A 244 45.22 34.49 41.88
CA GLN A 244 44.35 34.43 43.07
C GLN A 244 45.20 34.12 44.30
N ALA A 245 46.26 33.31 44.13
CA ALA A 245 47.26 33.13 45.17
C ALA A 245 47.99 34.45 45.52
N LEU A 246 48.43 35.22 44.53
CA LEU A 246 49.07 36.53 44.77
C LEU A 246 48.13 37.57 45.39
N VAL A 247 46.83 37.57 45.04
CA VAL A 247 45.81 38.44 45.64
C VAL A 247 45.54 38.04 47.08
N LEU A 248 45.36 36.75 47.36
CA LEU A 248 45.19 36.25 48.72
C LEU A 248 46.46 36.49 49.57
N ALA A 249 47.65 36.50 48.97
CA ALA A 249 48.89 36.95 49.61
C ALA A 249 48.97 38.48 49.83
N ARG A 250 48.34 39.29 48.96
CA ARG A 250 48.26 40.75 49.05
C ARG A 250 47.25 41.21 50.11
N GLU A 251 46.09 40.56 50.18
CA GLU A 251 45.06 40.77 51.21
C GLU A 251 45.56 40.37 52.60
N GLN A 252 46.52 39.44 52.66
CA GLN A 252 47.20 39.01 53.88
C GLN A 252 48.65 39.52 53.95
N GLN A 253 48.97 40.66 53.32
CA GLN A 253 50.34 41.16 53.21
C GLN A 253 50.95 41.61 54.56
N ASP A 254 50.13 42.04 55.52
CA ASP A 254 50.59 42.35 56.89
C ASP A 254 51.07 41.08 57.63
N LEU A 255 50.78 39.89 57.08
CA LEU A 255 51.33 38.59 57.49
C LEU A 255 52.71 38.28 56.82
N LEU A 256 53.40 39.25 56.14
CA LEU A 256 54.64 39.10 55.30
C LEU A 256 55.80 40.13 55.61
N GLY A 257 56.53 40.70 54.61
CA GLY A 257 57.74 41.57 54.78
C GLY A 257 58.40 42.14 53.49
N SER A 258 59.43 43.03 53.58
CA SER A 258 60.09 43.69 52.41
C SER A 258 61.47 44.40 52.64
N ASP A 259 62.57 43.91 52.02
CA ASP A 259 63.97 44.42 51.94
C ASP A 259 64.66 43.95 50.61
N PRO A 260 65.90 44.36 50.19
CA PRO A 260 66.47 43.98 48.88
C PRO A 260 66.60 42.47 48.55
N GLU A 261 66.64 41.56 49.53
CA GLU A 261 66.53 40.12 49.25
C GLU A 261 65.08 39.65 49.19
N THR A 262 64.21 40.13 50.08
CA THR A 262 62.77 39.86 50.00
C THR A 262 62.18 40.42 48.70
N LEU A 263 62.66 41.57 48.21
CA LEU A 263 62.31 42.12 46.91
C LEU A 263 62.72 41.18 45.78
N ARG A 264 63.83 40.43 45.87
CA ARG A 264 64.18 39.39 44.87
C ARG A 264 63.27 38.16 44.97
N ARG A 265 62.85 37.74 46.17
CA ARG A 265 61.90 36.62 46.33
C ARG A 265 60.48 37.00 45.94
N LEU A 266 60.06 38.25 46.17
CA LEU A 266 58.81 38.79 45.69
C LEU A 266 58.88 39.06 44.18
N ILE A 267 60.00 39.52 43.61
CA ILE A 267 60.25 39.44 42.15
C ILE A 267 60.09 37.98 41.69
N GLY A 268 60.57 36.99 42.43
CA GLY A 268 60.41 35.56 42.13
C GLY A 268 58.96 35.06 42.14
N LEU A 269 58.23 35.27 43.25
CA LEU A 269 56.81 34.90 43.37
C LEU A 269 55.92 35.68 42.40
N ALA A 270 56.22 36.96 42.19
CA ALA A 270 55.51 37.81 41.23
C ALA A 270 55.82 37.36 39.79
N ARG A 271 57.07 37.01 39.44
CA ARG A 271 57.39 36.35 38.16
C ARG A 271 56.69 34.99 38.01
N ALA A 272 56.57 34.20 39.06
CA ALA A 272 55.85 32.92 39.04
C ALA A 272 54.32 33.08 38.96
N ALA A 273 53.76 34.15 39.55
CA ALA A 273 52.35 34.54 39.44
C ALA A 273 52.05 35.39 38.18
N GLY A 274 53.08 35.75 37.40
CA GLY A 274 52.97 36.65 36.25
C GLY A 274 52.61 38.11 36.61
N ASP A 275 52.78 38.53 37.86
CA ASP A 275 52.72 39.95 38.25
C ASP A 275 54.08 40.63 38.01
N HIS A 276 54.39 40.75 36.73
CA HIS A 276 55.55 41.47 36.24
C HIS A 276 55.56 42.94 36.68
N GLY A 277 54.39 43.56 36.92
CA GLY A 277 54.30 44.94 37.38
C GLY A 277 54.92 45.12 38.77
N GLU A 278 54.70 44.16 39.67
CA GLU A 278 55.30 44.21 41.01
C GLU A 278 56.80 43.87 40.98
N ALA A 279 57.22 42.94 40.11
CA ALA A 279 58.64 42.72 39.83
C ALA A 279 59.32 43.97 39.20
N GLU A 280 58.60 44.71 38.36
CA GLU A 280 59.05 45.95 37.72
C GLU A 280 59.13 47.11 38.70
N ARG A 281 58.18 47.21 39.65
CA ARG A 281 58.20 48.19 40.74
C ARG A 281 59.48 48.07 41.54
N TYR A 282 59.86 46.84 41.87
CA TYR A 282 61.12 46.51 42.54
C TYR A 282 62.35 46.72 41.65
N ALA A 283 62.24 46.58 40.32
CA ALA A 283 63.33 46.83 39.36
C ALA A 283 63.58 48.32 39.04
N LYS A 284 62.54 49.15 38.92
CA LYS A 284 62.65 50.59 38.67
C LYS A 284 63.32 51.32 39.85
N GLN A 285 63.05 50.87 41.07
CA GLN A 285 63.76 51.32 42.27
C GLN A 285 65.28 51.06 42.18
N LEU A 286 65.70 49.97 41.51
CA LEU A 286 67.10 49.62 41.31
C LEU A 286 67.79 50.50 40.25
N LEU A 287 67.16 50.75 39.10
CA LEU A 287 67.77 51.53 38.00
C LEU A 287 67.90 53.03 38.32
N LYS A 288 66.95 53.60 39.07
CA LYS A 288 66.99 55.02 39.49
C LYS A 288 68.23 55.35 40.33
N LEU A 289 68.73 54.39 41.10
CA LEU A 289 69.98 54.52 41.88
C LEU A 289 71.24 54.60 40.99
N SER A 290 71.21 54.06 39.77
CA SER A 290 72.39 54.03 38.87
C SER A 290 72.54 55.32 38.05
N LEU A 291 71.46 55.87 37.49
CA LEU A 291 71.53 57.05 36.62
C LEU A 291 72.07 58.30 37.34
N LEU A 292 71.75 58.42 38.64
CA LEU A 292 72.20 59.52 39.50
C LEU A 292 73.74 59.53 39.69
N GLN A 293 74.41 58.37 39.60
CA GLN A 293 75.87 58.30 39.63
C GLN A 293 76.51 58.79 38.32
N GLN A 294 75.91 58.50 37.16
CA GLN A 294 76.46 58.91 35.86
C GLN A 294 76.39 60.44 35.64
N LEU A 295 75.30 61.10 36.08
CA LEU A 295 75.14 62.55 35.94
C LEU A 295 76.18 63.37 36.72
N GLN A 296 76.67 62.87 37.86
CA GLN A 296 77.71 63.53 38.66
C GLN A 296 79.07 63.60 37.94
N HIS A 297 79.34 62.74 36.95
CA HIS A 297 80.56 62.80 36.15
C HIS A 297 80.52 63.78 34.98
N MET A 298 79.34 64.31 34.60
CA MET A 298 79.24 65.27 33.49
C MET A 298 79.41 66.74 33.97
N GLN A 299 79.06 67.04 35.23
CA GLN A 299 79.17 68.39 35.80
C GLN A 299 80.62 68.90 35.92
N THR A 300 81.62 68.01 35.88
CA THR A 300 83.05 68.38 35.84
C THR A 300 83.56 68.76 34.45
N ALA A 301 82.76 68.58 33.39
CA ALA A 301 83.12 68.84 31.98
C ALA A 301 82.51 70.13 31.38
N GLY A 302 81.92 71.00 32.21
CA GLY A 302 81.76 72.43 31.91
C GLY A 302 80.70 72.86 30.88
N MET A 303 79.43 72.88 31.29
CA MET A 303 78.42 73.86 30.83
C MET A 303 77.42 74.11 31.96
N ALA A 304 77.06 75.38 32.21
CA ALA A 304 76.20 75.77 33.34
C ALA A 304 74.86 76.37 32.85
N GLY A 305 73.74 75.87 33.41
CA GLY A 305 72.40 76.38 33.12
C GLY A 305 71.28 75.44 33.56
N LEU A 306 70.75 75.63 34.78
CA LEU A 306 69.55 74.99 35.33
C LEU A 306 68.71 76.09 36.02
N PRO A 307 67.38 76.03 35.94
CA PRO A 307 66.58 75.42 37.02
C PRO A 307 65.43 74.55 36.49
N GLY A 308 64.77 73.68 37.26
CA GLY A 308 64.81 73.50 38.71
C GLY A 308 63.39 73.25 39.23
N ALA A 309 62.84 72.07 38.97
CA ALA A 309 61.60 71.56 39.55
C ALA A 309 61.71 70.04 39.72
N VAL A 310 61.28 69.52 40.86
CA VAL A 310 61.36 68.09 41.19
C VAL A 310 59.98 67.48 41.00
N ASP A 311 59.79 66.72 39.91
CA ASP A 311 58.87 65.59 39.90
C ASP A 311 59.16 64.59 38.75
N ASP A 312 59.08 63.31 39.10
CA ASP A 312 58.88 62.08 38.31
C ASP A 312 59.65 61.77 37.01
N GLY A 313 60.56 62.62 36.53
CA GLY A 313 61.64 62.21 35.60
C GLY A 313 61.22 61.75 34.20
N ALA A 314 59.96 61.94 33.79
CA ALA A 314 59.41 61.50 32.51
C ALA A 314 59.85 62.31 31.27
N TRP A 315 60.51 63.45 31.44
CA TRP A 315 60.70 64.46 30.37
C TRP A 315 61.93 64.23 29.48
N ALA A 316 62.85 63.35 29.84
CA ALA A 316 64.08 63.11 29.06
C ALA A 316 63.87 62.21 27.82
N LEU A 317 62.67 61.67 27.59
CA LEU A 317 62.42 60.58 26.63
C LEU A 317 61.14 60.78 25.77
N GLN A 318 60.79 62.02 25.42
CA GLN A 318 59.68 62.34 24.48
C GLN A 318 60.16 63.00 23.17
N PRO A 319 59.75 62.50 21.98
CA PRO A 319 59.85 63.24 20.73
C PRO A 319 58.58 64.09 20.46
N VAL A 320 58.78 65.32 19.97
CA VAL A 320 57.70 66.25 19.59
C VAL A 320 57.05 65.82 18.27
N ALA A 321 55.71 65.79 18.23
CA ALA A 321 54.95 65.47 17.03
C ALA A 321 54.82 66.67 16.08
N PHE A 322 55.00 66.44 14.78
CA PHE A 322 54.61 67.38 13.71
C PHE A 322 53.63 66.65 12.78
N SER A 323 52.47 67.25 12.51
CA SER A 323 51.43 66.66 11.67
C SER A 323 50.88 67.67 10.66
N ALA A 324 51.04 67.36 9.37
CA ALA A 324 50.31 67.95 8.25
C ALA A 324 50.49 67.04 7.00
N PRO A 325 49.58 67.05 6.01
CA PRO A 325 49.22 65.78 5.35
C PRO A 325 49.50 65.70 3.84
N GLY A 326 49.78 64.47 3.40
CA GLY A 326 49.49 64.01 2.05
C GLY A 326 50.61 64.09 0.99
N TRP A 327 50.43 63.25 -0.02
CA TRP A 327 51.15 63.16 -1.30
C TRP A 327 52.51 62.46 -1.34
N HIS A 328 52.70 61.78 -2.48
CA HIS A 328 53.63 60.68 -2.70
C HIS A 328 55.06 61.15 -3.00
N TRP A 329 56.04 60.30 -2.68
CA TRP A 329 57.42 60.48 -3.16
C TRP A 329 57.78 59.43 -4.22
N VAL A 330 57.90 59.91 -5.46
CA VAL A 330 58.68 59.25 -6.51
C VAL A 330 60.16 59.34 -6.13
N ARG A 331 60.93 58.27 -6.36
CA ARG A 331 62.38 58.25 -6.12
C ARG A 331 63.10 59.30 -6.97
N THR A 332 63.91 60.13 -6.33
CA THR A 332 65.18 60.60 -6.89
C THR A 332 66.28 60.48 -5.84
N ALA A 333 67.50 60.15 -6.28
CA ALA A 333 68.65 60.00 -5.40
C ALA A 333 69.48 61.29 -5.38
N SER A 334 69.96 61.69 -4.21
CA SER A 334 71.11 62.58 -4.08
C SER A 334 71.84 62.36 -2.74
N SER A 335 73.15 62.53 -2.78
CA SER A 335 74.09 62.21 -1.71
C SER A 335 74.45 63.43 -0.85
N GLY A 336 74.71 63.20 0.44
CA GLY A 336 75.65 64.01 1.23
C GLY A 336 75.07 64.84 2.39
N ALA A 337 75.42 64.46 3.62
CA ALA A 337 75.43 65.33 4.80
C ALA A 337 76.43 64.81 5.86
N LYS A 338 77.05 65.70 6.64
CA LYS A 338 78.13 65.41 7.61
C LYS A 338 77.59 65.09 9.01
N THR A 339 78.32 64.28 9.78
CA THR A 339 78.01 63.88 11.17
C THR A 339 78.51 64.90 12.22
N PRO A 340 77.77 65.20 13.30
CA PRO A 340 78.27 65.83 14.53
C PRO A 340 78.75 64.79 15.58
N PRO A 341 79.53 65.19 16.61
CA PRO A 341 80.10 64.28 17.63
C PRO A 341 79.14 63.97 18.80
N GLY A 342 79.30 62.81 19.45
CA GLY A 342 78.45 62.29 20.55
C GLY A 342 79.19 61.69 21.75
N LEU A 343 78.44 61.36 22.81
CA LEU A 343 78.90 60.94 24.15
C LEU A 343 79.52 59.51 24.21
N PRO A 344 80.32 59.18 25.25
CA PRO A 344 80.69 57.79 25.56
C PRO A 344 79.52 56.99 26.15
N PHE A 345 79.40 55.71 25.78
CA PHE A 345 78.26 54.83 26.06
C PHE A 345 78.65 53.66 27.00
N ASP A 346 77.81 53.34 28.00
CA ASP A 346 78.02 52.26 28.99
C ASP A 346 77.02 51.11 28.79
N ASP A 347 77.54 49.96 28.35
CA ASP A 347 76.75 48.83 27.81
C ASP A 347 76.13 47.94 28.91
N LYS A 348 76.78 47.75 30.07
CA LYS A 348 76.41 46.68 31.03
C LYS A 348 75.16 46.99 31.86
N THR A 349 75.05 48.21 32.37
CA THR A 349 73.88 48.61 33.17
C THR A 349 72.67 48.85 32.27
N TYR A 350 72.92 49.34 31.05
CA TYR A 350 71.93 49.39 29.99
C TYR A 350 71.46 47.97 29.63
N GLN A 351 72.34 46.97 29.55
CA GLN A 351 71.97 45.57 29.34
C GLN A 351 71.13 44.97 30.47
N LEU A 352 71.51 45.08 31.76
CA LEU A 352 70.69 44.50 32.84
C LEU A 352 69.33 45.21 32.96
N GLY A 353 69.30 46.53 32.81
CA GLY A 353 68.04 47.28 32.80
C GLY A 353 67.15 46.85 31.63
N TYR A 354 67.73 46.74 30.44
CA TYR A 354 67.09 46.21 29.24
C TYR A 354 66.60 44.77 29.41
N GLU A 355 67.37 43.88 30.04
CA GLU A 355 66.96 42.50 30.34
C GLU A 355 65.80 42.46 31.32
N VAL A 356 65.84 43.19 32.43
CA VAL A 356 64.73 43.23 33.41
C VAL A 356 63.50 43.95 32.85
N PHE A 357 63.67 44.93 31.97
CA PHE A 357 62.58 45.55 31.23
C PHE A 357 62.00 44.61 30.16
N LEU A 358 62.80 43.74 29.54
CA LEU A 358 62.30 42.67 28.67
C LEU A 358 61.57 41.59 29.49
N GLU A 359 62.12 41.17 30.64
CA GLU A 359 61.49 40.23 31.57
C GLU A 359 60.14 40.73 32.10
N ASN A 360 59.98 42.04 32.29
CA ASN A 360 58.72 42.67 32.70
C ASN A 360 57.86 43.17 31.53
N ARG A 361 58.30 42.98 30.28
CA ARG A 361 57.66 43.53 29.07
C ARG A 361 57.48 45.05 29.09
N ASN A 362 58.27 45.79 29.87
CA ASN A 362 58.46 47.23 29.70
C ASN A 362 59.38 47.48 28.49
N LEU A 363 58.82 47.10 27.35
CA LEU A 363 59.44 47.15 26.04
C LEU A 363 59.64 48.60 25.59
N GLU A 364 58.94 49.55 26.19
CA GLU A 364 59.10 50.97 25.90
C GLU A 364 60.37 51.55 26.55
N ASP A 365 60.68 51.25 27.81
CA ASP A 365 61.94 51.68 28.41
C ASP A 365 63.14 50.91 27.82
N ALA A 366 62.97 49.62 27.49
CA ALA A 366 63.95 48.86 26.69
C ALA A 366 64.15 49.45 25.27
N TRP A 367 63.09 49.95 24.63
CA TRP A 367 63.17 50.61 23.32
C TRP A 367 63.77 52.01 23.39
N ARG A 368 63.46 52.80 24.42
CA ARG A 368 64.08 54.11 24.64
C ARG A 368 65.61 53.95 24.77
N VAL A 369 66.06 52.94 25.49
CA VAL A 369 67.45 52.48 25.54
C VAL A 369 68.01 52.12 24.14
N ALA A 370 67.34 51.24 23.39
CA ALA A 370 67.84 50.78 22.08
C ALA A 370 67.79 51.86 20.96
N SER A 371 66.82 52.77 21.02
CA SER A 371 66.60 53.84 20.05
C SER A 371 67.61 54.98 20.23
N ALA A 372 67.88 55.37 21.48
CA ALA A 372 68.93 56.33 21.80
C ALA A 372 70.30 55.86 21.27
N ALA A 373 70.60 54.56 21.35
CA ALA A 373 71.83 53.98 20.82
C ALA A 373 71.95 54.08 19.28
N VAL A 374 70.89 53.79 18.52
CA VAL A 374 70.93 53.88 17.03
C VAL A 374 70.93 55.31 16.52
N GLN A 375 70.24 56.25 17.18
CA GLN A 375 70.31 57.66 16.79
C GLN A 375 71.74 58.20 16.88
N GLN A 376 72.53 57.72 17.85
CA GLN A 376 73.94 58.09 18.00
C GLN A 376 74.87 57.37 17.01
N SER A 377 74.46 56.23 16.43
CA SER A 377 75.26 55.49 15.43
C SER A 377 74.41 54.91 14.26
N PRO A 378 73.98 55.72 13.28
CA PRO A 378 73.03 55.28 12.25
C PRO A 378 73.59 54.32 11.18
N GLN A 379 74.90 54.08 11.11
CA GLN A 379 75.51 53.11 10.19
C GLN A 379 75.90 51.80 10.88
N ASP A 380 75.75 51.69 12.21
CA ASP A 380 76.02 50.46 12.94
C ASP A 380 74.87 49.45 12.75
N MET A 381 75.16 48.38 12.01
CA MET A 381 74.19 47.33 11.72
C MET A 381 73.84 46.48 12.95
N ALA A 382 74.72 46.38 13.96
CA ALA A 382 74.46 45.62 15.18
C ALA A 382 73.56 46.38 16.16
N TRP A 383 73.69 47.71 16.25
CA TRP A 383 72.71 48.53 16.96
C TRP A 383 71.41 48.68 16.16
N ARG A 384 71.44 48.77 14.83
CA ARG A 384 70.22 48.64 14.02
C ARG A 384 69.54 47.29 14.21
N GLU A 385 70.29 46.19 14.35
CA GLU A 385 69.74 44.87 14.67
C GLU A 385 69.11 44.84 16.07
N ARG A 386 69.76 45.42 17.09
CA ARG A 386 69.16 45.56 18.44
C ARG A 386 67.91 46.43 18.40
N LEU A 387 67.94 47.60 17.75
CA LEU A 387 66.75 48.43 17.59
C LEU A 387 65.67 47.74 16.77
N ALA A 388 66.01 46.96 15.74
CA ALA A 388 65.03 46.24 14.95
C ALA A 388 64.38 45.13 15.80
N LYS A 389 65.18 44.32 16.54
CA LYS A 389 64.68 43.35 17.52
C LYS A 389 63.82 44.01 18.60
N VAL A 390 64.17 45.20 19.09
CA VAL A 390 63.47 45.85 20.20
C VAL A 390 62.29 46.68 19.72
N SER A 391 62.32 47.24 18.52
CA SER A 391 61.15 47.85 17.87
C SER A 391 60.14 46.76 17.52
N GLU A 392 60.61 45.58 17.12
CA GLU A 392 59.78 44.39 16.93
C GLU A 392 59.19 43.93 18.26
N TRP A 393 60.00 43.72 19.30
CA TRP A 393 59.54 43.32 20.63
C TRP A 393 58.60 44.35 21.24
N SER A 394 58.84 45.66 21.03
CA SER A 394 58.01 46.77 21.53
C SER A 394 56.83 47.17 20.65
N GLY A 395 56.44 46.34 19.67
CA GLY A 395 55.25 46.56 18.85
C GLY A 395 55.40 47.68 17.80
N ARG A 396 56.54 48.37 17.75
CA ARG A 396 56.93 49.31 16.67
C ARG A 396 57.39 48.51 15.43
N GLN A 397 56.63 47.49 15.05
CA GLN A 397 57.13 46.48 14.12
C GLN A 397 57.31 47.05 12.70
N GLN A 398 56.58 48.10 12.28
CA GLN A 398 56.87 48.79 11.02
C GLN A 398 58.29 49.38 11.02
N LEU A 399 58.69 50.05 12.10
CA LEU A 399 60.03 50.61 12.23
C LEU A 399 61.11 49.51 12.31
N ALA A 400 60.76 48.33 12.85
CA ALA A 400 61.62 47.14 12.74
C ALA A 400 61.72 46.65 11.29
N LEU A 401 60.59 46.46 10.61
CA LEU A 401 60.49 45.98 9.23
C LEU A 401 61.23 46.90 8.26
N ASP A 402 61.08 48.22 8.37
CA ASP A 402 61.78 49.19 7.53
C ASP A 402 63.31 49.00 7.65
N ASN A 403 63.82 48.82 8.87
CA ASN A 403 65.24 48.54 9.11
C ASN A 403 65.66 47.16 8.59
N TRP A 404 64.84 46.11 8.81
CA TRP A 404 65.09 44.76 8.30
C TRP A 404 65.04 44.67 6.77
N LEU A 405 64.15 45.43 6.11
CA LEU A 405 63.99 45.48 4.65
C LEU A 405 65.15 46.22 3.98
N VAL A 406 65.60 47.34 4.56
CA VAL A 406 66.82 48.02 4.11
C VAL A 406 68.03 47.11 4.29
N LEU A 407 68.14 46.40 5.42
CA LEU A 407 69.21 45.42 5.64
C LEU A 407 69.18 44.31 4.57
N ALA A 408 68.01 43.74 4.29
CA ALA A 408 67.81 42.65 3.34
C ALA A 408 68.09 43.05 1.88
N GLN A 409 67.52 44.16 1.42
CA GLN A 409 67.69 44.64 0.04
C GLN A 409 69.13 45.10 -0.25
N THR A 410 69.79 45.73 0.71
CA THR A 410 71.13 46.34 0.50
C THR A 410 72.26 45.33 0.64
N THR A 411 72.15 44.38 1.60
CA THR A 411 73.22 43.40 1.87
C THR A 411 73.00 42.06 1.18
N GLY A 412 71.78 41.77 0.71
CA GLY A 412 71.40 40.46 0.16
C GLY A 412 71.36 39.33 1.20
N ARG A 413 71.54 39.63 2.50
CA ARG A 413 71.59 38.64 3.58
C ARG A 413 70.28 37.86 3.72
N GLU A 414 70.39 36.53 3.73
CA GLU A 414 69.22 35.65 3.79
C GLU A 414 68.50 35.72 5.15
N ASP A 415 69.20 35.96 6.26
CA ASP A 415 68.60 36.10 7.60
C ASP A 415 67.82 37.42 7.76
N ALA A 416 68.26 38.49 7.08
CA ALA A 416 67.50 39.72 6.96
C ALA A 416 66.25 39.50 6.09
N TRP A 417 66.36 38.80 4.95
CA TRP A 417 65.20 38.41 4.14
C TRP A 417 64.22 37.51 4.90
N GLN A 418 64.71 36.55 5.69
CA GLN A 418 63.85 35.74 6.58
C GLN A 418 63.10 36.61 7.60
N THR A 419 63.75 37.65 8.13
CA THR A 419 63.08 38.54 9.09
C THR A 419 62.07 39.47 8.43
N VAL A 420 62.34 39.99 7.23
CA VAL A 420 61.35 40.68 6.39
C VAL A 420 60.15 39.78 6.13
N MET A 421 60.39 38.53 5.70
CA MET A 421 59.35 37.53 5.42
C MET A 421 58.53 37.14 6.65
N ARG A 422 59.08 37.33 7.86
CA ARG A 422 58.41 37.08 9.13
C ARG A 422 57.60 38.28 9.63
N LEU A 423 58.07 39.50 9.41
CA LEU A 423 57.44 40.73 9.93
C LEU A 423 56.41 41.33 8.96
N ALA A 424 56.70 41.35 7.66
CA ALA A 424 55.83 41.95 6.66
C ALA A 424 54.39 41.40 6.64
N PRO A 425 54.14 40.07 6.79
CA PRO A 425 52.76 39.56 6.89
C PRO A 425 52.01 40.06 8.13
N GLY A 426 52.69 40.15 9.27
CA GLY A 426 52.07 40.57 10.54
C GLY A 426 51.75 42.06 10.60
N LEU A 427 52.41 42.86 9.76
CA LEU A 427 52.21 44.30 9.64
C LEU A 427 51.24 44.71 8.52
N PHE A 428 50.77 43.74 7.72
CA PHE A 428 50.07 44.00 6.46
C PHE A 428 50.86 44.89 5.49
N ASP A 429 52.21 44.92 5.62
CA ASP A 429 53.09 45.53 4.62
C ASP A 429 53.28 44.53 3.47
N ASP A 430 52.20 44.36 2.72
CA ASP A 430 52.16 43.45 1.59
C ASP A 430 53.14 43.84 0.47
N ARG A 431 53.69 45.08 0.49
CA ARG A 431 54.76 45.50 -0.43
C ARG A 431 56.10 44.89 -0.04
N ALA A 432 56.48 44.99 1.22
CA ALA A 432 57.67 44.33 1.75
C ALA A 432 57.56 42.79 1.62
N LEU A 433 56.36 42.26 1.87
CA LEU A 433 56.08 40.83 1.75
C LEU A 433 56.15 40.34 0.29
N ILE A 434 55.50 41.00 -0.67
CA ILE A 434 55.59 40.67 -2.09
C ILE A 434 57.04 40.75 -2.59
N ALA A 435 57.83 41.72 -2.12
CA ALA A 435 59.25 41.81 -2.47
C ALA A 435 60.04 40.57 -1.99
N GLY A 436 59.86 40.17 -0.74
CA GLY A 436 60.50 38.96 -0.17
C GLY A 436 60.01 37.67 -0.83
N LEU A 437 58.71 37.54 -1.07
CA LEU A 437 58.10 36.38 -1.73
C LEU A 437 58.56 36.24 -3.18
N ARG A 438 58.59 37.34 -3.95
CA ARG A 438 59.15 37.35 -5.31
C ARG A 438 60.64 36.95 -5.28
N HIS A 439 61.43 37.41 -4.31
CA HIS A 439 62.84 37.00 -4.19
C HIS A 439 63.00 35.50 -3.93
N GLN A 440 62.21 34.92 -3.02
CA GLN A 440 62.24 33.48 -2.74
C GLN A 440 61.69 32.65 -3.92
N LEU A 441 60.62 33.11 -4.59
CA LEU A 441 60.03 32.46 -5.77
C LEU A 441 60.89 32.56 -7.03
N VAL A 442 61.84 33.50 -7.12
CA VAL A 442 62.87 33.48 -8.18
C VAL A 442 63.82 32.30 -7.97
N LYS A 443 64.16 31.97 -6.72
CA LYS A 443 65.00 30.81 -6.39
C LYS A 443 64.22 29.49 -6.44
N ARG A 444 62.92 29.50 -6.10
CA ARG A 444 62.04 28.33 -6.07
C ARG A 444 60.70 28.60 -6.78
N PRO A 445 60.66 28.60 -8.12
CA PRO A 445 59.49 29.03 -8.88
C PRO A 445 58.25 28.14 -8.74
N GLN A 446 58.37 26.93 -8.19
CA GLN A 446 57.27 25.97 -7.96
C GLN A 446 56.97 25.74 -6.46
N ASP A 447 57.51 26.56 -5.54
CA ASP A 447 57.25 26.43 -4.10
C ASP A 447 55.84 26.94 -3.77
N PHE A 448 54.87 26.03 -3.72
CA PHE A 448 53.45 26.35 -3.61
C PHE A 448 53.11 27.23 -2.40
N ALA A 449 53.73 27.00 -1.25
CA ALA A 449 53.48 27.80 -0.04
C ALA A 449 53.85 29.28 -0.25
N LEU A 450 54.94 29.54 -0.99
CA LEU A 450 55.33 30.90 -1.36
C LEU A 450 54.42 31.49 -2.44
N GLN A 451 53.95 30.69 -3.40
CA GLN A 451 52.96 31.14 -4.39
C GLN A 451 51.63 31.52 -3.72
N GLN A 452 51.18 30.74 -2.74
CA GLN A 452 49.98 30.98 -1.94
C GLN A 452 50.08 32.24 -1.09
N ALA A 453 51.18 32.41 -0.36
CA ALA A 453 51.44 33.65 0.38
C ALA A 453 51.51 34.88 -0.54
N LEU A 454 52.05 34.73 -1.76
CA LEU A 454 52.14 35.82 -2.74
C LEU A 454 50.76 36.24 -3.24
N VAL A 455 49.92 35.26 -3.57
CA VAL A 455 48.55 35.49 -4.02
C VAL A 455 47.71 36.17 -2.94
N GLN A 456 47.80 35.70 -1.70
CA GLN A 456 47.12 36.34 -0.57
C GLN A 456 47.58 37.78 -0.32
N ALA A 457 48.88 38.08 -0.53
CA ALA A 457 49.41 39.44 -0.39
C ALA A 457 48.95 40.41 -1.50
N TYR A 458 48.67 39.90 -2.71
CA TYR A 458 48.00 40.69 -3.75
C TYR A 458 46.50 40.87 -3.50
N GLU A 459 45.80 39.82 -3.05
CA GLU A 459 44.36 39.91 -2.71
C GLU A 459 44.12 40.97 -1.63
N ARG A 460 44.97 41.06 -0.61
CA ARG A 460 44.92 42.10 0.43
C ARG A 460 45.21 43.51 -0.08
N GLN A 461 46.03 43.68 -1.12
CA GLN A 461 46.23 44.96 -1.81
C GLN A 461 45.16 45.27 -2.87
N ALA A 462 44.12 44.44 -3.00
CA ALA A 462 43.11 44.51 -4.05
C ALA A 462 43.70 44.46 -5.48
N GLU A 463 44.82 43.74 -5.67
CA GLU A 463 45.46 43.48 -6.97
C GLU A 463 45.34 42.00 -7.43
N PRO A 464 44.16 41.34 -7.35
CA PRO A 464 44.04 39.91 -7.68
C PRO A 464 44.42 39.59 -9.13
N ALA A 465 44.33 40.57 -10.04
CA ALA A 465 44.78 40.41 -11.43
C ALA A 465 46.28 40.07 -11.53
N ALA A 466 47.14 40.68 -10.71
CA ALA A 466 48.59 40.41 -10.71
C ALA A 466 48.92 39.03 -10.15
N ALA A 467 48.12 38.54 -9.19
CA ALA A 467 48.19 37.18 -8.68
C ALA A 467 47.72 36.14 -9.72
N ILE A 468 46.60 36.41 -10.40
CA ILE A 468 46.07 35.56 -11.48
C ILE A 468 47.09 35.47 -12.62
N GLU A 469 47.65 36.60 -13.07
CA GLU A 469 48.67 36.62 -14.13
C GLU A 469 49.93 35.83 -13.72
N TYR A 470 50.41 36.01 -12.49
CA TYR A 470 51.56 35.26 -11.98
C TYR A 470 51.30 33.74 -11.97
N LEU A 471 50.15 33.30 -11.48
CA LEU A 471 49.78 31.88 -11.45
C LEU A 471 49.49 31.32 -12.86
N GLN A 472 48.87 32.09 -13.75
CA GLN A 472 48.69 31.68 -15.16
C GLN A 472 50.02 31.51 -15.89
N ALA A 473 51.02 32.34 -15.59
CA ALA A 473 52.33 32.29 -16.23
C ALA A 473 53.32 31.28 -15.60
N ARG A 474 53.21 30.99 -14.29
CA ARG A 474 54.21 30.19 -13.55
C ARG A 474 53.65 29.10 -12.62
N GLY A 475 52.36 29.13 -12.31
CA GLY A 475 51.69 28.10 -11.51
C GLY A 475 51.32 26.88 -12.36
N ILE A 476 52.24 25.90 -12.45
CA ILE A 476 52.05 24.69 -13.27
C ILE A 476 51.66 23.46 -12.41
N THR A 477 51.90 23.49 -11.09
CA THR A 477 51.57 22.38 -10.18
C THR A 477 50.07 22.31 -9.89
N ALA A 478 49.57 21.16 -9.45
CA ALA A 478 48.16 20.98 -9.13
C ALA A 478 47.68 21.97 -8.05
N GLU A 479 48.46 22.17 -6.99
CA GLU A 479 48.12 23.10 -5.90
C GLU A 479 48.07 24.54 -6.40
N SER A 480 49.02 24.94 -7.25
CA SER A 480 49.05 26.29 -7.85
C SER A 480 47.85 26.55 -8.78
N GLN A 481 47.34 25.51 -9.43
CA GLN A 481 46.12 25.58 -10.25
C GLN A 481 44.84 25.56 -9.39
N ILE A 482 44.80 24.84 -8.26
CA ILE A 482 43.71 24.93 -7.27
C ILE A 482 43.59 26.36 -6.73
N LEU A 483 44.73 26.94 -6.34
CA LEU A 483 44.81 28.31 -5.85
C LEU A 483 44.40 29.34 -6.92
N LEU A 484 44.83 29.15 -8.18
CA LEU A 484 44.38 29.97 -9.31
C LEU A 484 42.86 29.87 -9.49
N ALA A 485 42.30 28.67 -9.34
CA ALA A 485 40.87 28.46 -9.51
C ALA A 485 40.05 29.22 -8.45
N GLN A 486 40.39 29.04 -7.18
CA GLN A 486 39.74 29.72 -6.05
C GLN A 486 39.92 31.25 -6.11
N LEU A 487 41.10 31.73 -6.51
CA LEU A 487 41.39 33.15 -6.70
C LEU A 487 40.54 33.75 -7.83
N ALA A 488 40.47 33.07 -8.98
CA ALA A 488 39.69 33.52 -10.13
C ALA A 488 38.18 33.53 -9.83
N GLU A 489 37.69 32.57 -9.05
CA GLU A 489 36.31 32.52 -8.56
C GLU A 489 35.99 33.73 -7.68
N ARG A 490 36.81 33.99 -6.64
CA ARG A 490 36.68 35.18 -5.77
C ARG A 490 36.81 36.50 -6.54
N ALA A 491 37.61 36.54 -7.61
CA ALA A 491 37.78 37.70 -8.47
C ALA A 491 36.67 37.89 -9.53
N GLY A 492 35.60 37.09 -9.51
CA GLY A 492 34.49 37.19 -10.47
C GLY A 492 34.85 36.76 -11.90
N ARG A 493 35.84 35.87 -12.05
CA ARG A 493 36.32 35.31 -13.33
C ARG A 493 36.03 33.80 -13.42
N PRO A 494 34.75 33.37 -13.43
CA PRO A 494 34.35 31.96 -13.38
C PRO A 494 34.94 31.11 -14.52
N LYS A 495 35.13 31.68 -15.72
CA LYS A 495 35.79 31.00 -16.85
C LYS A 495 37.25 30.66 -16.59
N ASP A 496 38.01 31.56 -15.96
CA ASP A 496 39.40 31.30 -15.57
C ASP A 496 39.45 30.28 -14.41
N ALA A 497 38.50 30.35 -13.49
CA ALA A 497 38.36 29.41 -12.38
C ALA A 497 38.07 27.99 -12.87
N LEU A 498 37.06 27.82 -13.72
CA LEU A 498 36.72 26.55 -14.35
C LEU A 498 37.86 26.03 -15.23
N ALA A 499 38.56 26.90 -15.97
CA ALA A 499 39.73 26.50 -16.76
C ALA A 499 40.88 25.97 -15.89
N ALA A 500 41.08 26.53 -14.70
CA ALA A 500 42.07 26.05 -13.73
C ALA A 500 41.63 24.73 -13.07
N TRP A 501 40.37 24.62 -12.61
CA TRP A 501 39.80 23.34 -12.13
C TRP A 501 39.89 22.22 -13.19
N LYS A 502 39.65 22.54 -14.48
CA LYS A 502 39.86 21.61 -15.61
C LYS A 502 41.30 21.15 -15.80
N ARG A 503 42.32 21.86 -15.28
CA ARG A 503 43.71 21.40 -15.28
C ARG A 503 43.99 20.51 -14.06
N VAL A 504 43.48 20.89 -12.89
CA VAL A 504 43.58 20.11 -11.63
C VAL A 504 42.94 18.74 -11.80
N LEU A 505 41.65 18.70 -12.16
CA LEU A 505 40.83 17.49 -12.17
C LEU A 505 41.07 16.59 -13.40
N ARG A 506 42.07 16.90 -14.23
CA ARG A 506 42.66 15.92 -15.16
C ARG A 506 43.33 14.78 -14.41
N ASP A 507 43.97 15.09 -13.28
CA ASP A 507 44.52 14.09 -12.37
C ASP A 507 43.37 13.42 -11.58
N PRO A 508 43.17 12.09 -11.69
CA PRO A 508 42.16 11.38 -10.92
C PRO A 508 42.40 11.41 -9.40
N GLU A 509 43.63 11.62 -8.92
CA GLU A 509 43.91 11.72 -7.48
C GLU A 509 43.38 13.02 -6.87
N GLN A 510 43.32 14.09 -7.67
CA GLN A 510 42.82 15.41 -7.24
C GLN A 510 41.28 15.50 -7.22
N ARG A 511 40.56 14.47 -7.68
CA ARG A 511 39.08 14.38 -7.63
C ARG A 511 38.59 13.98 -6.25
N THR A 512 38.76 14.90 -5.29
CA THR A 512 38.23 14.81 -3.92
C THR A 512 36.99 15.70 -3.79
N PRO A 513 36.09 15.48 -2.81
CA PRO A 513 34.91 16.33 -2.61
C PRO A 513 35.25 17.82 -2.49
N ALA A 514 36.29 18.18 -1.74
CA ALA A 514 36.75 19.55 -1.53
C ALA A 514 37.15 20.29 -2.83
N HIS A 515 37.55 19.56 -3.89
CA HIS A 515 37.87 20.14 -5.20
C HIS A 515 36.71 19.99 -6.18
N ALA A 516 36.01 18.85 -6.15
CA ALA A 516 34.93 18.53 -7.07
C ALA A 516 33.68 19.38 -6.84
N MET A 517 33.32 19.71 -5.60
CA MET A 517 32.15 20.56 -5.31
C MET A 517 32.23 21.96 -5.93
N PRO A 518 33.22 22.82 -5.62
CA PRO A 518 33.31 24.16 -6.22
C PRO A 518 33.50 24.08 -7.74
N ALA A 519 34.28 23.11 -8.23
CA ALA A 519 34.48 22.91 -9.66
C ALA A 519 33.17 22.52 -10.39
N ALA A 520 32.31 21.71 -9.76
CA ALA A 520 31.02 21.31 -10.33
C ALA A 520 29.99 22.44 -10.31
N VAL A 521 29.95 23.27 -9.25
CA VAL A 521 29.12 24.47 -9.20
C VAL A 521 29.53 25.47 -10.29
N LEU A 522 30.83 25.70 -10.47
CA LEU A 522 31.34 26.54 -11.57
C LEU A 522 31.06 25.94 -12.95
N ALA A 523 31.14 24.62 -13.11
CA ALA A 523 30.80 23.95 -14.34
C ALA A 523 29.29 24.09 -14.67
N LEU A 524 28.40 23.96 -13.68
CA LEU A 524 26.97 24.21 -13.83
C LEU A 524 26.69 25.65 -14.28
N LEU A 525 27.29 26.65 -13.60
CA LEU A 525 27.08 28.07 -13.89
C LEU A 525 27.56 28.49 -15.29
N GLU A 526 28.62 27.86 -15.81
CA GLU A 526 29.15 28.09 -17.17
C GLU A 526 28.51 27.20 -18.25
N GLY A 527 27.49 26.39 -17.91
CA GLY A 527 26.74 25.56 -18.87
C GLY A 527 27.38 24.22 -19.24
N GLU A 528 28.28 23.70 -18.40
CA GLU A 528 28.92 22.38 -18.52
C GLU A 528 28.56 21.41 -17.37
N PRO A 529 27.27 21.21 -17.02
CA PRO A 529 26.90 20.41 -15.84
C PRO A 529 27.27 18.92 -15.94
N ASP A 530 27.32 18.34 -17.16
CA ASP A 530 27.86 16.99 -17.41
C ASP A 530 29.28 16.79 -16.86
N LEU A 531 30.11 17.83 -16.98
CA LEU A 531 31.52 17.83 -16.55
C LEU A 531 31.60 17.90 -15.02
N GLY A 532 30.79 18.77 -14.41
CA GLY A 532 30.65 18.86 -12.96
C GLY A 532 30.15 17.56 -12.34
N LEU A 533 29.14 16.93 -12.94
CA LEU A 533 28.58 15.67 -12.45
C LEU A 533 29.61 14.54 -12.45
N ARG A 534 30.42 14.42 -13.50
CA ARG A 534 31.51 13.42 -13.57
C ARG A 534 32.55 13.63 -12.47
N TRP A 535 32.90 14.87 -12.16
CA TRP A 535 33.84 15.16 -11.08
C TRP A 535 33.29 14.81 -9.70
N LEU A 536 31.99 15.06 -9.45
CA LEU A 536 31.34 14.63 -8.23
C LEU A 536 31.23 13.09 -8.15
N ASP A 537 30.83 12.42 -9.23
CA ASP A 537 30.74 10.95 -9.30
C ASP A 537 32.10 10.28 -9.05
N ASP A 538 33.18 10.78 -9.64
CA ASP A 538 34.55 10.30 -9.36
C ASP A 538 34.97 10.51 -7.89
N ALA A 539 34.55 11.63 -7.29
CA ALA A 539 34.89 12.01 -5.92
C ALA A 539 34.17 11.16 -4.85
N GLN A 540 33.08 10.46 -5.18
CA GLN A 540 32.26 9.71 -4.22
C GLN A 540 33.04 8.63 -3.46
N THR A 541 34.10 8.12 -4.09
CA THR A 541 34.99 7.07 -3.54
C THR A 541 36.01 7.61 -2.55
N ARG A 542 36.11 8.94 -2.41
CA ARG A 542 37.11 9.66 -1.59
C ARG A 542 36.46 10.59 -0.57
N VAL A 543 35.18 10.38 -0.24
CA VAL A 543 34.49 11.10 0.84
C VAL A 543 35.10 10.69 2.19
N PRO A 544 35.72 11.62 2.95
CA PRO A 544 36.26 11.30 4.26
C PRO A 544 35.14 11.02 5.27
N ALA A 545 35.27 9.95 6.05
CA ALA A 545 34.31 9.63 7.10
C ALA A 545 34.25 10.76 8.15
N GLY A 546 33.06 11.32 8.37
CA GLY A 546 32.86 12.44 9.31
C GLY A 546 33.25 13.82 8.75
N MET A 547 33.28 13.98 7.42
CA MET A 547 33.37 15.29 6.77
C MET A 547 32.18 16.17 7.21
N GLN A 548 32.45 17.41 7.67
CA GLN A 548 31.41 18.31 8.17
C GLN A 548 30.32 18.58 7.12
N ASP A 549 30.74 18.83 5.88
CA ASP A 549 29.84 19.12 4.75
C ASP A 549 29.44 17.83 3.99
N GLU A 550 29.51 16.64 4.61
CA GLU A 550 29.18 15.38 3.94
C GLU A 550 27.73 15.37 3.42
N GLY A 551 26.79 15.94 4.19
CA GLY A 551 25.41 16.11 3.76
C GLY A 551 25.27 16.99 2.51
N ASP A 552 26.00 18.10 2.46
CA ASP A 552 25.95 19.03 1.33
C ASP A 552 26.61 18.46 0.08
N TYR A 553 27.67 17.64 0.24
CA TYR A 553 28.25 16.87 -0.86
C TYR A 553 27.25 15.88 -1.47
N TRP A 554 26.59 15.06 -0.64
CA TRP A 554 25.61 14.10 -1.14
C TRP A 554 24.38 14.80 -1.74
N ARG A 555 23.97 15.95 -1.20
CA ARG A 555 22.89 16.77 -1.76
C ARG A 555 23.28 17.34 -3.13
N LEU A 556 24.45 17.98 -3.26
CA LEU A 556 24.92 18.55 -4.53
C LEU A 556 25.10 17.47 -5.63
N LEU A 557 25.65 16.31 -5.27
CA LEU A 557 25.74 15.16 -6.20
C LEU A 557 24.34 14.69 -6.62
N GLY A 558 23.39 14.64 -5.68
CA GLY A 558 22.00 14.27 -5.93
C GLY A 558 21.28 15.25 -6.86
N ASP A 559 21.36 16.55 -6.57
CA ASP A 559 20.73 17.64 -7.31
C ASP A 559 21.27 17.72 -8.75
N LEU A 560 22.60 17.71 -8.91
CA LEU A 560 23.21 17.76 -10.24
C LEU A 560 22.94 16.47 -11.05
N ALA A 561 22.86 15.31 -10.39
CA ALA A 561 22.41 14.07 -11.02
C ALA A 561 20.94 14.14 -11.45
N LEU A 562 20.07 14.79 -10.67
CA LEU A 562 18.66 15.01 -11.02
C LEU A 562 18.52 15.90 -12.26
N GLU A 563 19.25 17.02 -12.32
CA GLU A 563 19.25 17.91 -13.50
C GLU A 563 19.71 17.20 -14.77
N GLN A 564 20.77 16.40 -14.69
CA GLN A 564 21.28 15.61 -15.83
C GLN A 564 20.49 14.31 -16.07
N ARG A 565 19.38 14.09 -15.36
CA ARG A 565 18.50 12.92 -15.47
C ARG A 565 19.21 11.57 -15.20
N ASN A 566 20.28 11.59 -14.40
CA ASN A 566 21.00 10.39 -13.95
C ASN A 566 20.38 9.85 -12.65
N GLU A 567 19.20 9.24 -12.78
CA GLU A 567 18.38 8.77 -11.65
C GLU A 567 19.13 7.79 -10.73
N ALA A 568 19.97 6.89 -11.29
CA ALA A 568 20.70 5.91 -10.51
C ALA A 568 21.70 6.55 -9.53
N LEU A 569 22.41 7.58 -9.99
CA LEU A 569 23.39 8.32 -9.18
C LEU A 569 22.69 9.22 -8.16
N MET A 570 21.59 9.87 -8.55
CA MET A 570 20.73 10.67 -7.64
C MET A 570 20.22 9.82 -6.47
N LEU A 571 19.61 8.66 -6.77
CA LEU A 571 19.11 7.75 -5.74
C LEU A 571 20.22 7.20 -4.83
N GLN A 572 21.42 7.00 -5.36
CA GLN A 572 22.57 6.59 -4.55
C GLN A 572 23.01 7.69 -3.57
N ALA A 573 23.09 8.94 -4.05
CA ALA A 573 23.50 10.09 -3.26
C ALA A 573 22.48 10.41 -2.16
N TYR A 574 21.19 10.51 -2.49
CA TYR A 574 20.13 10.77 -1.50
C TYR A 574 20.00 9.64 -0.46
N ARG A 575 20.18 8.36 -0.83
CA ARG A 575 20.22 7.27 0.16
C ARG A 575 21.40 7.37 1.13
N ARG A 576 22.51 8.01 0.75
CA ARG A 576 23.64 8.32 1.64
C ARG A 576 23.37 9.55 2.48
N LEU A 577 22.79 10.61 1.90
CA LEU A 577 22.35 11.80 2.62
C LEU A 577 21.44 11.45 3.82
N LEU A 578 20.44 10.59 3.62
CA LEU A 578 19.54 10.11 4.68
C LEU A 578 20.20 9.18 5.73
N GLN A 579 21.47 8.82 5.57
CA GLN A 579 22.27 8.13 6.61
C GLN A 579 23.07 9.13 7.46
N THR A 580 23.12 10.41 7.08
CA THR A 580 23.76 11.48 7.85
C THR A 580 22.74 12.16 8.77
N PRO A 581 23.16 12.71 9.93
CA PRO A 581 22.28 13.46 10.82
C PRO A 581 21.89 14.85 10.27
N HIS A 582 22.33 15.22 9.07
CA HIS A 582 22.10 16.54 8.43
C HIS A 582 20.95 16.50 7.39
N ALA A 583 20.25 15.37 7.28
CA ALA A 583 19.10 15.21 6.40
C ALA A 583 17.85 15.95 6.94
N GLY A 584 17.33 16.88 6.15
CA GLY A 584 16.11 17.64 6.45
C GLY A 584 14.87 17.08 5.76
N LEU A 585 13.70 17.62 6.12
CA LEU A 585 12.39 17.25 5.56
C LEU A 585 12.35 17.30 4.01
N ARG A 586 13.03 18.29 3.41
CA ARG A 586 13.14 18.42 1.96
C ARG A 586 13.90 17.26 1.32
N ASP A 587 14.93 16.74 1.97
CA ASP A 587 15.74 15.64 1.43
C ASP A 587 14.93 14.33 1.37
N TYR A 588 13.99 14.15 2.31
CA TYR A 588 12.98 13.11 2.24
C TYR A 588 11.97 13.36 1.11
N ASP A 589 11.45 14.59 0.96
CA ASP A 589 10.47 14.94 -0.09
C ASP A 589 11.04 14.65 -1.50
N GLU A 590 12.26 15.10 -1.82
CA GLU A 590 12.93 14.89 -3.11
C GLU A 590 13.16 13.38 -3.38
N LEU A 591 13.68 12.62 -2.40
CA LEU A 591 13.90 11.18 -2.56
C LEU A 591 12.58 10.41 -2.72
N ILE A 592 11.56 10.72 -1.90
CA ILE A 592 10.25 10.07 -1.99
C ILE A 592 9.63 10.34 -3.37
N GLN A 593 9.72 11.56 -3.90
CA GLN A 593 9.19 11.92 -5.21
C GLN A 593 9.83 11.09 -6.35
N MET A 594 11.13 10.81 -6.30
CA MET A 594 11.78 9.93 -7.29
C MET A 594 11.43 8.46 -7.07
N LEU A 595 11.52 7.97 -5.83
CA LEU A 595 11.19 6.59 -5.49
C LEU A 595 9.72 6.22 -5.80
N GLN A 596 8.78 7.18 -5.82
CA GLN A 596 7.39 6.92 -6.25
C GLN A 596 7.30 6.31 -7.66
N ARG A 597 8.26 6.59 -8.54
CA ARG A 597 8.29 6.06 -9.92
C ARG A 597 9.08 4.76 -10.02
N SER A 598 10.23 4.66 -9.34
CA SER A 598 11.18 3.55 -9.51
C SER A 598 11.13 2.49 -8.40
N ASN A 599 10.69 2.83 -7.18
CA ASN A 599 10.56 1.88 -6.06
C ASN A 599 9.54 2.34 -5.00
N LYS A 600 8.23 2.18 -5.31
CA LYS A 600 7.11 2.56 -4.42
C LYS A 600 7.23 2.00 -2.99
N ARG A 601 7.85 0.82 -2.81
CA ARG A 601 8.04 0.18 -1.50
C ARG A 601 9.04 0.92 -0.62
N GLU A 602 10.10 1.42 -1.22
CA GLU A 602 11.07 2.25 -0.51
C GLU A 602 10.52 3.67 -0.30
N ALA A 603 9.79 4.23 -1.28
CA ALA A 603 9.08 5.50 -1.11
C ALA A 603 8.13 5.47 0.11
N ALA A 604 7.35 4.39 0.26
CA ALA A 604 6.50 4.18 1.43
C ALA A 604 7.28 4.14 2.75
N GLN A 605 8.44 3.46 2.78
CA GLN A 605 9.28 3.37 3.98
C GLN A 605 9.93 4.72 4.33
N MET A 606 10.40 5.49 3.34
CA MET A 606 10.96 6.82 3.58
C MET A 606 9.87 7.81 4.00
N SER A 607 8.66 7.69 3.47
CA SER A 607 7.50 8.47 3.90
C SER A 607 7.06 8.13 5.33
N LEU A 608 7.08 6.85 5.72
CA LEU A 608 6.89 6.45 7.12
C LEU A 608 7.98 7.02 8.05
N ARG A 609 9.26 6.98 7.65
CA ARG A 609 10.34 7.56 8.46
C ARG A 609 10.21 9.08 8.60
N ALA A 610 9.84 9.78 7.53
CA ALA A 610 9.56 11.22 7.58
C ALA A 610 8.39 11.53 8.54
N TRP A 611 7.34 10.69 8.55
CA TRP A 611 6.26 10.79 9.54
C TRP A 611 6.74 10.52 10.98
N GLU A 612 7.56 9.48 11.20
CA GLU A 612 8.12 9.13 12.51
C GLU A 612 9.09 10.19 13.04
N GLN A 613 9.84 10.89 12.17
CA GLN A 613 10.84 11.90 12.55
C GLN A 613 10.27 13.33 12.64
N PHE A 614 9.31 13.71 11.78
CA PHE A 614 8.82 15.09 11.68
C PHE A 614 7.33 15.27 12.00
N HIS A 615 6.56 14.19 12.14
CA HIS A 615 5.12 14.19 12.46
C HIS A 615 4.25 15.04 11.51
N GLU A 616 4.68 15.14 10.25
CA GLU A 616 3.99 15.84 9.17
C GLU A 616 2.91 14.94 8.54
N VAL A 617 1.63 15.32 8.69
CA VAL A 617 0.48 14.50 8.29
C VAL A 617 0.51 14.13 6.80
N ARG A 618 1.09 14.99 5.94
CA ARG A 618 1.28 14.70 4.51
C ARG A 618 2.09 13.43 4.25
N HIS A 619 3.11 13.15 5.08
CA HIS A 619 3.93 11.94 4.97
C HIS A 619 3.22 10.71 5.49
N PHE A 620 2.37 10.83 6.51
CA PHE A 620 1.49 9.74 6.93
C PHE A 620 0.48 9.38 5.82
N THR A 621 -0.17 10.37 5.23
CA THR A 621 -1.13 10.19 4.13
C THR A 621 -0.47 9.63 2.87
N LEU A 622 0.73 10.11 2.51
CA LEU A 622 1.48 9.60 1.37
C LEU A 622 2.00 8.17 1.60
N ALA A 623 2.51 7.87 2.79
CA ALA A 623 2.88 6.51 3.18
C ALA A 623 1.68 5.57 3.08
N PHE A 624 0.49 5.99 3.55
CA PHE A 624 -0.74 5.21 3.41
C PHE A 624 -1.03 4.87 1.95
N TYR A 625 -1.11 5.86 1.05
CA TYR A 625 -1.43 5.61 -0.37
C TYR A 625 -0.41 4.68 -1.04
N LEU A 626 0.88 4.82 -0.72
CA LEU A 626 1.93 3.96 -1.26
C LEU A 626 1.87 2.52 -0.69
N LEU A 627 1.45 2.34 0.56
CA LEU A 627 1.25 1.03 1.20
C LEU A 627 -0.06 0.35 0.77
N GLU A 628 -1.10 1.12 0.46
CA GLU A 628 -2.37 0.65 -0.10
C GLU A 628 -2.15 -0.03 -1.45
N ASP A 629 -1.41 0.60 -2.38
CA ASP A 629 -1.03 0.02 -3.68
C ASP A 629 -0.22 -1.30 -3.55
N GLN A 630 0.43 -1.50 -2.41
CA GLN A 630 1.21 -2.70 -2.08
C GLN A 630 0.46 -3.73 -1.22
N GLY A 631 -0.74 -3.40 -0.71
CA GLY A 631 -1.53 -4.25 0.16
C GLY A 631 -0.94 -4.50 1.56
N ASP A 632 0.02 -3.70 2.05
CA ASP A 632 0.64 -3.87 3.38
C ASP A 632 -0.13 -3.12 4.48
N TRP A 633 -1.37 -3.56 4.70
CA TRP A 633 -2.25 -3.05 5.76
C TRP A 633 -1.69 -3.21 7.18
N SER A 634 -0.67 -4.06 7.37
CA SER A 634 -0.06 -4.34 8.67
C SER A 634 0.76 -3.16 9.22
N GLN A 635 1.33 -2.34 8.34
CA GLN A 635 2.10 -1.16 8.74
C GLN A 635 1.17 0.02 9.01
N ILE A 636 0.15 0.21 8.17
CA ILE A 636 -0.90 1.22 8.35
C ILE A 636 -1.57 1.04 9.72
N GLY A 637 -2.01 -0.19 10.05
CA GLY A 637 -2.65 -0.49 11.34
C GLY A 637 -1.77 -0.15 12.55
N ARG A 638 -0.49 -0.53 12.52
CA ARG A 638 0.46 -0.21 13.60
C ARG A 638 0.67 1.28 13.80
N GLN A 639 0.69 2.07 12.73
CA GLN A 639 0.81 3.53 12.84
C GLN A 639 -0.48 4.19 13.34
N ILE A 640 -1.66 3.67 12.97
CA ILE A 640 -2.95 4.12 13.54
C ILE A 640 -3.03 3.78 15.04
N GLU A 641 -2.61 2.58 15.44
CA GLU A 641 -2.57 2.15 16.85
C GLU A 641 -1.59 2.98 17.69
N ARG A 642 -0.38 3.23 17.18
CA ARG A 642 0.61 4.13 17.80
C ARG A 642 0.08 5.54 17.93
N ALA A 643 -0.49 6.09 16.86
CA ALA A 643 -1.07 7.43 16.87
C ALA A 643 -2.23 7.55 17.86
N ALA A 644 -3.06 6.51 18.00
CA ALA A 644 -4.14 6.45 18.98
C ALA A 644 -3.67 6.29 20.43
N ALA A 645 -2.44 5.80 20.66
CA ALA A 645 -1.84 5.71 21.99
C ALA A 645 -1.28 7.05 22.50
N ASP A 646 -1.02 8.01 21.61
CA ASP A 646 -0.64 9.39 21.96
C ASP A 646 -1.87 10.32 21.97
N PRO A 647 -2.30 10.83 23.16
CA PRO A 647 -3.48 11.69 23.27
C PRO A 647 -3.36 13.05 22.56
N ALA A 648 -2.14 13.57 22.38
CA ALA A 648 -1.91 14.85 21.70
C ALA A 648 -1.93 14.66 20.17
N LEU A 649 -1.23 13.63 19.69
CA LEU A 649 -1.16 13.29 18.26
C LEU A 649 -2.54 12.86 17.72
N ILE A 650 -3.26 11.98 18.42
CA ILE A 650 -4.60 11.56 17.96
C ILE A 650 -5.58 12.73 17.90
N LYS A 651 -5.50 13.68 18.84
CA LYS A 651 -6.37 14.86 18.87
C LYS A 651 -6.06 15.86 17.76
N ARG A 652 -4.81 15.89 17.26
CA ARG A 652 -4.44 16.62 16.03
C ARG A 652 -5.00 15.91 14.80
N LEU A 653 -4.77 14.60 14.68
CA LEU A 653 -5.24 13.79 13.55
C LEU A 653 -6.77 13.73 13.43
N GLN A 654 -7.51 13.70 14.54
CA GLN A 654 -8.98 13.77 14.56
C GLN A 654 -9.58 15.10 14.06
N ARG A 655 -8.75 16.09 13.69
CA ARG A 655 -9.19 17.32 13.01
C ARG A 655 -8.95 17.29 11.50
N GLU A 656 -8.18 16.33 11.01
CA GLU A 656 -7.80 16.20 9.61
C GLU A 656 -8.74 15.22 8.88
N PRO A 657 -9.49 15.64 7.84
CA PRO A 657 -10.38 14.74 7.09
C PRO A 657 -9.65 13.55 6.46
N THR A 658 -8.40 13.76 6.03
CA THR A 658 -7.54 12.73 5.42
C THR A 658 -7.21 11.60 6.40
N PHE A 659 -7.11 11.86 7.71
CA PHE A 659 -6.92 10.80 8.71
C PHE A 659 -8.12 9.86 8.76
N TYR A 660 -9.35 10.39 8.66
CA TYR A 660 -10.56 9.58 8.63
C TYR A 660 -10.71 8.76 7.34
N GLN A 661 -10.22 9.29 6.21
CA GLN A 661 -10.12 8.53 4.96
C GLN A 661 -9.18 7.32 5.13
N VAL A 662 -7.96 7.56 5.62
CA VAL A 662 -6.94 6.52 5.91
C VAL A 662 -7.48 5.47 6.88
N ALA A 663 -8.05 5.90 8.01
CA ALA A 663 -8.58 5.01 9.04
C ALA A 663 -9.79 4.20 8.53
N GLY A 664 -10.69 4.83 7.77
CA GLY A 664 -11.85 4.17 7.18
C GLY A 664 -11.45 3.08 6.19
N SER A 665 -10.56 3.38 5.23
CA SER A 665 -10.03 2.41 4.27
C SER A 665 -9.29 1.26 4.97
N TYR A 666 -8.50 1.55 6.01
CA TYR A 666 -7.87 0.52 6.83
C TYR A 666 -8.91 -0.39 7.53
N PHE A 667 -9.96 0.17 8.12
CA PHE A 667 -11.01 -0.63 8.78
C PHE A 667 -11.84 -1.44 7.77
N GLN A 668 -12.09 -0.90 6.57
CA GLN A 668 -12.74 -1.62 5.46
C GLN A 668 -11.91 -2.85 5.06
N ARG A 669 -10.63 -2.64 4.73
CA ARG A 669 -9.69 -3.68 4.28
C ARG A 669 -9.34 -4.72 5.35
N THR A 670 -9.44 -4.36 6.64
CA THR A 670 -9.28 -5.30 7.76
C THR A 670 -10.57 -5.97 8.23
N GLY A 671 -11.69 -5.78 7.52
CA GLY A 671 -12.95 -6.48 7.81
C GLY A 671 -13.71 -5.95 9.03
N GLN A 672 -13.56 -4.65 9.35
CA GLN A 672 -14.23 -3.94 10.44
C GLN A 672 -15.21 -2.87 9.92
N PRO A 673 -16.24 -3.23 9.12
CA PRO A 673 -17.02 -2.28 8.33
C PRO A 673 -17.78 -1.23 9.15
N LYS A 674 -18.20 -1.55 10.39
CA LYS A 674 -18.83 -0.56 11.28
C LYS A 674 -17.89 0.59 11.64
N LYS A 675 -16.63 0.29 11.97
CA LYS A 675 -15.61 1.31 12.26
C LYS A 675 -15.22 2.09 11.01
N ALA A 676 -15.23 1.43 9.84
CA ALA A 676 -15.01 2.10 8.56
C ALA A 676 -16.11 3.14 8.28
N MET A 677 -17.38 2.75 8.47
CA MET A 677 -18.52 3.65 8.25
C MET A 677 -18.50 4.83 9.24
N GLU A 678 -18.30 4.56 10.53
CA GLU A 678 -18.12 5.63 11.54
C GLU A 678 -16.95 6.58 11.23
N ALA A 679 -15.85 6.06 10.65
CA ALA A 679 -14.71 6.88 10.27
C ALA A 679 -15.05 7.77 9.06
N PHE A 680 -15.63 7.21 8.01
CA PHE A 680 -16.04 7.99 6.83
C PHE A 680 -17.16 9.00 7.14
N GLU A 681 -18.12 8.67 8.02
CA GLU A 681 -19.12 9.62 8.52
C GLU A 681 -18.47 10.81 9.24
N LYS A 682 -17.50 10.56 10.14
CA LYS A 682 -16.76 11.62 10.85
C LYS A 682 -15.90 12.45 9.89
N GLY A 683 -15.27 11.82 8.89
CA GLY A 683 -14.53 12.51 7.83
C GLY A 683 -15.44 13.44 7.00
N LEU A 684 -16.58 12.93 6.54
CA LEU A 684 -17.57 13.71 5.77
C LEU A 684 -18.25 14.81 6.59
N ALA A 685 -18.31 14.68 7.92
CA ALA A 685 -18.78 15.74 8.80
C ALA A 685 -17.76 16.89 8.96
N LEU A 686 -16.46 16.61 8.79
CA LEU A 686 -15.40 17.63 8.79
C LEU A 686 -15.23 18.28 7.40
N ASP A 687 -15.23 17.47 6.34
CA ASP A 687 -15.20 17.92 4.95
C ASP A 687 -16.30 17.23 4.11
N PRO A 688 -17.49 17.83 4.00
CA PRO A 688 -18.57 17.34 3.14
C PRO A 688 -18.25 17.44 1.63
N THR A 689 -17.18 18.13 1.25
CA THR A 689 -16.76 18.34 -0.14
C THR A 689 -15.72 17.33 -0.64
N SER A 690 -15.05 16.60 0.25
CA SER A 690 -14.05 15.59 -0.11
C SER A 690 -14.60 14.46 -0.99
N THR A 691 -14.31 14.51 -2.29
CA THR A 691 -14.66 13.47 -3.28
C THR A 691 -14.14 12.09 -2.85
N ALA A 692 -12.92 12.00 -2.33
CA ALA A 692 -12.33 10.73 -1.90
C ALA A 692 -13.09 10.07 -0.73
N LEU A 693 -13.55 10.84 0.25
CA LEU A 693 -14.39 10.33 1.34
C LEU A 693 -15.78 9.92 0.86
N ARG A 694 -16.38 10.67 -0.08
CA ARG A 694 -17.68 10.34 -0.69
C ARG A 694 -17.61 9.03 -1.49
N GLN A 695 -16.58 8.87 -2.32
CA GLN A 695 -16.29 7.64 -3.06
C GLN A 695 -16.07 6.46 -2.09
N ALA A 696 -15.23 6.63 -1.05
CA ALA A 696 -14.94 5.58 -0.09
C ALA A 696 -16.19 5.12 0.69
N MET A 697 -17.10 6.04 1.04
CA MET A 697 -18.40 5.69 1.63
C MET A 697 -19.26 4.85 0.69
N ILE A 698 -19.34 5.21 -0.60
CA ILE A 698 -20.08 4.41 -1.60
C ILE A 698 -19.46 3.02 -1.74
N TRP A 699 -18.13 2.93 -1.93
CA TRP A 699 -17.44 1.65 -2.07
C TRP A 699 -17.57 0.76 -0.83
N LEU A 700 -17.54 1.32 0.38
CA LEU A 700 -17.80 0.56 1.61
C LEU A 700 -19.22 -0.03 1.63
N LEU A 701 -20.23 0.73 1.22
CA LEU A 701 -21.61 0.25 1.19
C LEU A 701 -21.83 -0.83 0.12
N ILE A 702 -21.09 -0.76 -0.99
CA ILE A 702 -21.03 -1.80 -2.03
C ILE A 702 -20.34 -3.06 -1.49
N ASP A 703 -19.13 -2.95 -0.93
CA ASP A 703 -18.34 -4.06 -0.39
C ASP A 703 -19.09 -4.83 0.71
N VAL A 704 -19.83 -4.11 1.56
CA VAL A 704 -20.63 -4.67 2.67
C VAL A 704 -22.02 -5.12 2.21
N GLN A 705 -22.37 -4.89 0.93
CA GLN A 705 -23.67 -5.21 0.32
C GLN A 705 -24.86 -4.61 1.08
N ASN A 706 -24.68 -3.43 1.69
CA ASN A 706 -25.70 -2.75 2.49
C ASN A 706 -26.61 -1.88 1.60
N VAL A 707 -27.39 -2.57 0.76
CA VAL A 707 -28.32 -1.98 -0.22
C VAL A 707 -29.28 -0.96 0.39
N SER A 708 -29.78 -1.22 1.59
CA SER A 708 -30.72 -0.33 2.29
C SER A 708 -30.08 1.01 2.67
N ALA A 709 -28.85 0.99 3.22
CA ALA A 709 -28.12 2.22 3.53
C ALA A 709 -27.65 2.94 2.25
N LEU A 710 -27.28 2.20 1.19
CA LEU A 710 -26.90 2.78 -0.10
C LEU A 710 -28.07 3.52 -0.76
N LYS A 711 -29.28 2.93 -0.79
CA LYS A 711 -30.50 3.59 -1.26
C LYS A 711 -30.80 4.88 -0.48
N LEU A 712 -30.72 4.82 0.85
CA LEU A 712 -30.98 5.98 1.72
C LEU A 712 -29.94 7.10 1.52
N LEU A 713 -28.66 6.73 1.39
CA LEU A 713 -27.59 7.68 1.09
C LEU A 713 -27.86 8.37 -0.24
N LEU A 714 -27.98 7.63 -1.34
CA LEU A 714 -28.19 8.21 -2.68
C LEU A 714 -29.43 9.10 -2.73
N ALA A 715 -30.54 8.71 -2.11
CA ALA A 715 -31.76 9.53 -2.05
C ALA A 715 -31.57 10.91 -1.39
N THR A 716 -30.54 11.07 -0.56
CA THR A 716 -30.24 12.36 0.11
C THR A 716 -29.10 13.14 -0.54
N VAL A 717 -28.08 12.47 -1.09
CA VAL A 717 -26.85 13.14 -1.57
C VAL A 717 -26.65 13.15 -3.09
N GLU A 718 -27.29 12.26 -3.85
CA GLU A 718 -27.07 12.12 -5.31
C GLU A 718 -27.25 13.45 -6.08
N PRO A 719 -28.29 14.29 -5.84
CA PRO A 719 -28.47 15.54 -6.58
C PRO A 719 -27.36 16.60 -6.38
N ILE A 720 -26.54 16.42 -5.34
CA ILE A 720 -25.39 17.27 -5.03
C ILE A 720 -24.11 16.60 -5.55
N TRP A 721 -23.91 15.31 -5.25
CA TRP A 721 -22.69 14.58 -5.61
C TRP A 721 -22.59 14.32 -7.12
N ALA A 722 -23.71 14.18 -7.84
CA ALA A 722 -23.75 14.02 -9.30
C ALA A 722 -23.21 15.24 -10.09
N ARG A 723 -23.01 16.39 -9.43
CA ARG A 723 -22.41 17.59 -10.05
C ARG A 723 -20.88 17.51 -10.14
N ASP A 724 -20.28 16.61 -9.39
CA ASP A 724 -18.85 16.33 -9.37
C ASP A 724 -18.58 15.16 -10.34
N ALA A 725 -17.81 15.40 -11.40
CA ALA A 725 -17.56 14.40 -12.44
C ALA A 725 -16.79 13.19 -11.88
N ASP A 726 -15.89 13.42 -10.91
CA ASP A 726 -15.11 12.35 -10.27
C ASP A 726 -16.00 11.39 -9.45
N MET A 727 -17.22 11.80 -9.08
CA MET A 727 -18.19 10.92 -8.41
C MET A 727 -18.91 9.97 -9.37
N HIS A 728 -18.89 10.22 -10.69
CA HIS A 728 -19.76 9.50 -11.65
C HIS A 728 -19.49 8.01 -11.71
N SER A 729 -18.22 7.57 -11.67
CA SER A 729 -17.86 6.15 -11.63
C SER A 729 -18.37 5.45 -10.37
N ALA A 730 -18.30 6.12 -9.21
CA ALA A 730 -18.81 5.57 -7.95
C ALA A 730 -20.35 5.55 -7.91
N LEU A 731 -21.01 6.61 -8.39
CA LEU A 731 -22.47 6.65 -8.53
C LEU A 731 -22.98 5.60 -9.52
N ALA A 732 -22.29 5.41 -10.64
CA ALA A 732 -22.59 4.34 -11.60
C ALA A 732 -22.46 2.94 -10.96
N ALA A 733 -21.35 2.67 -10.27
CA ALA A 733 -21.15 1.41 -9.54
C ALA A 733 -22.20 1.20 -8.44
N ALA A 734 -22.63 2.26 -7.75
CA ALA A 734 -23.71 2.21 -6.78
C ALA A 734 -25.05 1.81 -7.44
N TYR A 735 -25.44 2.46 -8.54
CA TYR A 735 -26.65 2.10 -9.28
C TYR A 735 -26.59 0.68 -9.89
N MET A 736 -25.42 0.22 -10.35
CA MET A 736 -25.21 -1.17 -10.75
C MET A 736 -25.41 -2.15 -9.57
N THR A 737 -24.87 -1.85 -8.40
CA THR A 737 -25.06 -2.64 -7.18
C THR A 737 -26.54 -2.68 -6.75
N LEU A 738 -27.28 -1.59 -6.96
CA LEU A 738 -28.73 -1.53 -6.77
C LEU A 738 -29.54 -2.23 -7.89
N SER A 739 -28.88 -2.95 -8.81
CA SER A 739 -29.49 -3.59 -10.00
C SER A 739 -30.21 -2.63 -10.96
N ARG A 740 -29.78 -1.36 -11.03
CA ARG A 740 -30.32 -0.30 -11.91
C ARG A 740 -29.30 0.20 -12.95
N PRO A 741 -28.78 -0.68 -13.84
CA PRO A 741 -27.69 -0.34 -14.76
C PRO A 741 -28.10 0.69 -15.82
N ALA A 742 -29.38 0.78 -16.20
CA ALA A 742 -29.88 1.83 -17.10
C ALA A 742 -29.61 3.25 -16.56
N ILE A 743 -29.75 3.47 -15.26
CA ILE A 743 -29.46 4.77 -14.62
C ILE A 743 -27.95 5.04 -14.65
N ALA A 744 -27.13 4.03 -14.33
CA ALA A 744 -25.67 4.12 -14.39
C ALA A 744 -25.19 4.50 -15.80
N LEU A 745 -25.69 3.81 -16.83
CA LEU A 745 -25.40 4.11 -18.23
C LEU A 745 -25.87 5.51 -18.62
N GLN A 746 -27.17 5.80 -18.53
CA GLN A 746 -27.75 7.02 -19.11
C GLN A 746 -27.30 8.31 -18.42
N ARG A 747 -27.14 8.31 -17.09
CA ARG A 747 -26.80 9.53 -16.33
C ARG A 747 -25.30 9.76 -16.15
N TYR A 748 -24.52 8.69 -15.99
CA TYR A 748 -23.14 8.81 -15.47
C TYR A 748 -22.07 8.33 -16.46
N LEU A 749 -22.34 7.27 -17.22
CA LEU A 749 -21.30 6.69 -18.09
C LEU A 749 -21.44 7.16 -19.56
N GLN A 750 -22.60 7.01 -20.17
CA GLN A 750 -22.83 7.36 -21.59
C GLN A 750 -22.42 8.80 -21.96
N PRO A 751 -22.70 9.84 -21.14
CA PRO A 751 -22.31 11.22 -21.49
C PRO A 751 -20.79 11.43 -21.54
N HIS A 752 -20.06 10.81 -20.62
CA HIS A 752 -18.61 10.95 -20.45
C HIS A 752 -17.80 9.93 -21.28
N ARG A 753 -18.48 9.11 -22.08
CA ARG A 753 -17.88 8.13 -22.99
C ARG A 753 -16.75 8.69 -23.89
N PRO A 754 -16.83 9.91 -24.45
CA PRO A 754 -15.77 10.45 -25.31
C PRO A 754 -14.48 10.80 -24.56
N GLU A 755 -14.61 11.19 -23.29
CA GLU A 755 -13.54 11.67 -22.42
C GLU A 755 -12.70 10.48 -21.90
N HIS A 756 -13.37 9.39 -21.50
CA HIS A 756 -12.75 8.15 -21.05
C HIS A 756 -12.51 7.14 -22.19
N ASN A 757 -12.12 7.63 -23.38
CA ASN A 757 -11.95 6.76 -24.54
C ASN A 757 -10.78 5.75 -24.42
N ASP A 758 -9.75 6.09 -23.65
CA ASP A 758 -8.54 5.25 -23.43
C ASP A 758 -8.35 4.82 -21.97
N ASP A 759 -9.28 5.14 -21.07
CA ASP A 759 -9.27 4.74 -19.66
C ASP A 759 -9.74 3.29 -19.50
N PHE A 760 -8.79 2.37 -19.33
CA PHE A 760 -9.08 0.94 -19.24
C PHE A 760 -10.10 0.56 -18.14
N LEU A 761 -10.00 1.15 -16.95
CA LEU A 761 -10.87 0.77 -15.83
C LEU A 761 -12.29 1.28 -16.03
N TRP A 762 -12.42 2.53 -16.48
CA TRP A 762 -13.72 3.12 -16.83
C TRP A 762 -14.39 2.36 -17.99
N LEU A 763 -13.61 1.96 -19.00
CA LEU A 763 -14.09 1.17 -20.14
C LEU A 763 -14.62 -0.22 -19.72
N MET A 764 -13.98 -0.85 -18.73
CA MET A 764 -14.45 -2.11 -18.16
C MET A 764 -15.71 -1.92 -17.33
N LEU A 765 -15.79 -0.89 -16.48
CA LEU A 765 -17.02 -0.54 -15.75
C LEU A 765 -18.20 -0.27 -16.71
N TYR A 766 -17.95 0.43 -17.81
CA TYR A 766 -18.96 0.66 -18.86
C TYR A 766 -19.35 -0.63 -19.59
N ALA A 767 -18.42 -1.55 -19.84
CA ALA A 767 -18.76 -2.87 -20.40
C ALA A 767 -19.61 -3.71 -19.43
N ASP A 768 -19.27 -3.70 -18.15
CA ASP A 768 -20.01 -4.41 -17.10
C ASP A 768 -21.42 -3.80 -16.91
N ALA A 769 -21.55 -2.47 -17.02
CA ALA A 769 -22.84 -1.77 -17.04
C ALA A 769 -23.69 -2.15 -18.26
N LEU A 770 -23.10 -2.21 -19.46
CA LEU A 770 -23.77 -2.66 -20.69
C LEU A 770 -24.26 -4.11 -20.56
N GLU A 771 -23.43 -5.02 -20.06
CA GLU A 771 -23.80 -6.43 -19.85
C GLU A 771 -24.93 -6.58 -18.82
N GLN A 772 -24.83 -5.89 -17.67
CA GLN A 772 -25.90 -5.86 -16.69
C GLN A 772 -27.21 -5.26 -17.26
N ASN A 773 -27.13 -4.40 -18.26
CA ASN A 773 -28.27 -3.82 -18.97
C ASN A 773 -28.75 -4.66 -20.18
N GLN A 774 -28.40 -5.95 -20.24
CA GLN A 774 -28.72 -6.89 -21.33
C GLN A 774 -28.14 -6.53 -22.72
N GLN A 775 -27.14 -5.66 -22.77
CA GLN A 775 -26.44 -5.28 -24.01
C GLN A 775 -25.14 -6.07 -24.17
N ALA A 776 -25.24 -7.40 -23.99
CA ALA A 776 -24.10 -8.33 -23.97
C ALA A 776 -23.24 -8.24 -25.24
N ASP A 777 -23.84 -8.11 -26.43
CA ASP A 777 -23.10 -7.95 -27.70
C ASP A 777 -22.27 -6.66 -27.72
N LEU A 778 -22.80 -5.55 -27.19
CA LEU A 778 -22.08 -4.28 -27.08
C LEU A 778 -20.95 -4.39 -26.05
N ALA A 779 -21.22 -4.97 -24.88
CA ALA A 779 -20.22 -5.24 -23.85
C ALA A 779 -19.07 -6.11 -24.38
N TRP A 780 -19.39 -7.20 -25.09
CA TRP A 780 -18.42 -8.08 -25.73
C TRP A 780 -17.59 -7.33 -26.79
N SER A 781 -18.24 -6.58 -27.68
CA SER A 781 -17.55 -5.80 -28.72
C SER A 781 -16.61 -4.75 -28.12
N LEU A 782 -16.99 -4.15 -26.98
CA LEU A 782 -16.17 -3.18 -26.27
C LEU A 782 -14.97 -3.86 -25.59
N ARG A 783 -15.21 -4.95 -24.85
CA ARG A 783 -14.15 -5.78 -24.25
C ARG A 783 -13.14 -6.25 -25.31
N GLN A 784 -13.62 -6.66 -26.49
CA GLN A 784 -12.79 -7.03 -27.63
C GLN A 784 -11.89 -5.87 -28.11
N GLN A 785 -12.42 -4.66 -28.22
CA GLN A 785 -11.64 -3.47 -28.58
C GLN A 785 -10.61 -3.11 -27.50
N VAL A 786 -11.01 -3.14 -26.23
CA VAL A 786 -10.13 -2.86 -25.07
C VAL A 786 -8.97 -3.86 -25.03
N TRP A 787 -9.27 -5.15 -25.21
CA TRP A 787 -8.28 -6.22 -25.31
C TRP A 787 -7.30 -5.98 -26.46
N GLN A 788 -7.79 -5.72 -27.67
CA GLN A 788 -6.93 -5.47 -28.83
C GLN A 788 -6.01 -4.25 -28.64
N ARG A 789 -6.50 -3.16 -28.05
CA ARG A 789 -5.67 -1.99 -27.72
C ARG A 789 -4.60 -2.32 -26.68
N GLN A 790 -4.96 -3.00 -25.58
CA GLN A 790 -3.99 -3.41 -24.56
C GLN A 790 -2.92 -4.36 -25.13
N VAL A 791 -3.31 -5.29 -26.02
CA VAL A 791 -2.38 -6.19 -26.72
C VAL A 791 -1.46 -5.42 -27.66
N ALA A 792 -1.97 -4.42 -28.38
CA ALA A 792 -1.15 -3.56 -29.23
C ALA A 792 -0.15 -2.72 -28.41
N GLN A 793 -0.60 -2.08 -27.32
CA GLN A 793 0.25 -1.29 -26.42
C GLN A 793 1.36 -2.14 -25.79
N THR A 794 1.04 -3.34 -25.31
CA THR A 794 2.03 -4.23 -24.67
C THR A 794 3.03 -4.78 -25.69
N ARG A 795 2.56 -5.16 -26.90
CA ARG A 795 3.45 -5.58 -28.00
C ARG A 795 4.38 -4.45 -28.45
N ALA A 796 3.89 -3.21 -28.51
CA ALA A 796 4.68 -2.04 -28.87
C ALA A 796 5.77 -1.70 -27.81
N ARG A 797 5.52 -1.99 -26.53
CA ARG A 797 6.51 -1.80 -25.45
C ARG A 797 7.58 -2.90 -25.39
N GLU A 798 7.22 -4.16 -25.66
CA GLU A 798 8.09 -5.30 -25.28
C GLU A 798 8.67 -6.16 -26.42
N GLY A 799 8.18 -6.03 -27.66
CA GLY A 799 8.80 -6.63 -28.85
C GLY A 799 8.83 -8.17 -28.97
N ARG A 800 8.50 -8.96 -27.93
CA ARG A 800 8.44 -10.43 -27.97
C ARG A 800 7.22 -11.00 -27.22
N ALA A 801 6.36 -11.72 -27.95
CA ALA A 801 5.07 -12.21 -27.46
C ALA A 801 5.13 -13.13 -26.22
N ALA A 802 6.17 -13.96 -26.08
CA ALA A 802 6.27 -14.94 -24.98
C ALA A 802 6.67 -14.32 -23.63
N LEU A 803 7.38 -13.19 -23.64
CA LEU A 803 7.69 -12.40 -22.43
C LEU A 803 6.47 -11.55 -22.04
N ALA A 804 5.84 -10.93 -23.04
CA ALA A 804 4.60 -10.19 -22.86
C ALA A 804 3.51 -11.02 -22.18
N ALA A 805 3.30 -12.28 -22.55
CA ALA A 805 2.28 -13.14 -21.92
C ALA A 805 2.51 -13.41 -20.42
N ARG A 806 3.77 -13.49 -19.95
CA ARG A 806 4.06 -13.65 -18.51
C ARG A 806 3.97 -12.32 -17.76
N ARG A 807 4.46 -11.22 -18.35
CA ARG A 807 4.40 -9.88 -17.75
C ARG A 807 2.98 -9.29 -17.73
N TRP A 808 2.15 -9.63 -18.70
CA TRP A 808 0.72 -9.29 -18.72
C TRP A 808 -0.01 -9.69 -17.43
N LEU A 809 0.38 -10.83 -16.85
CA LEU A 809 -0.16 -11.38 -15.61
C LEU A 809 0.52 -10.81 -14.35
N THR A 810 1.65 -10.11 -14.49
CA THR A 810 2.55 -9.71 -13.38
C THR A 810 3.12 -8.30 -13.51
N ASP A 811 2.51 -7.39 -14.28
CA ASP A 811 3.04 -6.04 -14.52
C ASP A 811 3.20 -5.27 -13.19
N GLU A 812 4.44 -5.04 -12.77
CA GLU A 812 4.78 -4.21 -11.62
C GLU A 812 4.38 -2.76 -11.93
N GLY A 813 3.44 -2.23 -11.15
CA GLY A 813 2.99 -0.84 -11.26
C GLY A 813 1.51 -0.65 -11.64
N LEU A 814 0.81 -1.69 -12.09
CA LEU A 814 -0.67 -1.68 -12.18
C LEU A 814 -1.27 -1.95 -10.80
N ASP A 815 -2.37 -1.28 -10.44
CA ASP A 815 -3.09 -1.55 -9.19
C ASP A 815 -3.78 -2.93 -9.18
N GLU A 816 -4.32 -3.33 -8.02
CA GLU A 816 -4.98 -4.63 -7.88
C GLU A 816 -6.25 -4.78 -8.73
N VAL A 817 -7.04 -3.72 -8.88
CA VAL A 817 -8.30 -3.69 -9.64
C VAL A 817 -8.03 -3.84 -11.14
N GLN A 818 -7.02 -3.12 -11.65
CA GLN A 818 -6.62 -3.18 -13.05
C GLN A 818 -6.06 -4.56 -13.43
N ARG A 819 -5.30 -5.19 -12.53
CA ARG A 819 -4.87 -6.60 -12.70
C ARG A 819 -6.06 -7.56 -12.73
N GLN A 820 -7.02 -7.43 -11.81
CA GLN A 820 -8.22 -8.27 -11.80
C GLN A 820 -9.07 -8.12 -13.07
N ALA A 821 -9.28 -6.89 -13.52
CA ALA A 821 -10.01 -6.60 -14.76
C ALA A 821 -9.28 -7.13 -16.02
N ARG A 822 -7.94 -7.04 -16.10
CA ARG A 822 -7.16 -7.69 -17.17
C ARG A 822 -7.28 -9.22 -17.13
N ASN A 823 -7.30 -9.83 -15.94
CA ASN A 823 -7.43 -11.28 -15.78
C ASN A 823 -8.82 -11.78 -16.22
N ARG A 824 -9.90 -11.10 -15.79
CA ARG A 824 -11.28 -11.36 -16.26
C ARG A 824 -11.37 -11.22 -17.79
N LEU A 825 -10.85 -10.12 -18.34
CA LEU A 825 -10.81 -9.88 -19.78
C LEU A 825 -10.04 -10.96 -20.57
N MET A 826 -8.96 -11.49 -20.01
CA MET A 826 -8.16 -12.55 -20.65
C MET A 826 -8.89 -13.90 -20.63
N LEU A 827 -9.59 -14.23 -19.54
CA LEU A 827 -10.41 -15.44 -19.46
C LEU A 827 -11.52 -15.45 -20.52
N PHE A 828 -12.20 -14.31 -20.73
CA PHE A 828 -13.20 -14.14 -21.81
C PHE A 828 -12.64 -14.34 -23.24
N GLN A 829 -11.32 -14.32 -23.44
CA GLN A 829 -10.69 -14.51 -24.76
C GLN A 829 -10.19 -15.95 -24.99
N THR A 830 -9.78 -16.63 -23.93
CA THR A 830 -9.35 -18.03 -23.97
C THR A 830 -10.57 -18.96 -23.98
N GLN A 831 -10.49 -20.12 -24.64
CA GLN A 831 -11.57 -21.11 -24.63
C GLN A 831 -11.05 -22.53 -24.38
N GLY A 832 -11.77 -23.31 -23.55
CA GLY A 832 -11.53 -24.74 -23.38
C GLY A 832 -10.34 -25.06 -22.46
N ASP A 833 -9.48 -25.99 -22.85
CA ASP A 833 -8.38 -26.47 -21.99
C ASP A 833 -7.35 -25.37 -21.66
N GLU A 834 -7.12 -24.41 -22.56
CA GLU A 834 -6.19 -23.29 -22.34
C GLU A 834 -6.70 -22.30 -21.28
N GLU A 835 -8.00 -22.07 -21.24
CA GLU A 835 -8.69 -21.23 -20.25
C GLU A 835 -8.64 -21.85 -18.85
N LEU A 836 -8.86 -23.16 -18.74
CA LEU A 836 -8.70 -23.88 -17.47
C LEU A 836 -7.23 -23.93 -17.02
N ALA A 837 -6.28 -23.99 -17.95
CA ALA A 837 -4.85 -23.86 -17.63
C ALA A 837 -4.51 -22.45 -17.12
N LEU A 838 -5.05 -21.41 -17.76
CA LEU A 838 -4.92 -20.01 -17.34
C LEU A 838 -5.52 -19.77 -15.95
N LEU A 839 -6.74 -20.24 -15.69
CA LEU A 839 -7.39 -20.13 -14.38
C LEU A 839 -6.54 -20.76 -13.27
N ARG A 840 -6.02 -21.98 -13.48
CA ARG A 840 -5.15 -22.64 -12.49
C ARG A 840 -3.88 -21.85 -12.23
N GLU A 841 -3.29 -21.24 -13.26
CA GLU A 841 -2.09 -20.42 -13.11
C GLU A 841 -2.38 -19.11 -12.37
N LEU A 842 -3.51 -18.44 -12.66
CA LEU A 842 -3.99 -17.27 -11.91
C LEU A 842 -4.18 -17.57 -10.42
N LEU A 843 -4.88 -18.67 -10.09
CA LEU A 843 -5.09 -19.12 -8.72
C LEU A 843 -3.79 -19.53 -8.02
N ARG A 844 -2.81 -20.08 -8.77
CA ARG A 844 -1.47 -20.43 -8.26
C ARG A 844 -0.64 -19.18 -7.98
N MET A 845 -0.71 -18.16 -8.84
CA MET A 845 -0.02 -16.88 -8.69
C MET A 845 -0.53 -16.09 -7.47
N ASP A 846 -1.84 -16.07 -7.23
CA ASP A 846 -2.44 -15.42 -6.05
C ASP A 846 -1.93 -16.00 -4.72
N LEU A 847 -1.70 -17.31 -4.66
CA LEU A 847 -1.08 -17.97 -3.48
C LEU A 847 0.45 -17.77 -3.40
N ALA A 848 1.12 -17.57 -4.54
CA ALA A 848 2.59 -17.45 -4.60
C ALA A 848 3.13 -16.21 -3.84
N GLY A 849 2.29 -15.20 -3.60
CA GLY A 849 2.61 -14.04 -2.75
C GLY A 849 2.71 -14.31 -1.24
N GLY A 850 2.78 -15.57 -0.81
CA GLY A 850 2.87 -15.95 0.61
C GLY A 850 1.53 -15.96 1.36
N ARG A 851 0.41 -15.79 0.65
CA ARG A 851 -0.95 -15.92 1.19
C ARG A 851 -1.23 -17.40 1.50
N ARG A 852 -1.84 -17.69 2.66
CA ARG A 852 -2.26 -19.07 3.04
C ARG A 852 -3.59 -19.49 2.41
N GLU A 853 -4.35 -18.52 1.90
CA GLU A 853 -5.70 -18.64 1.37
C GLU A 853 -5.81 -17.76 0.12
N HIS A 854 -6.75 -18.07 -0.77
CA HIS A 854 -7.00 -17.25 -1.95
C HIS A 854 -7.55 -15.87 -1.58
N SER A 855 -7.25 -14.85 -2.37
CA SER A 855 -7.91 -13.54 -2.27
C SER A 855 -9.39 -13.62 -2.64
N THR A 856 -10.18 -12.66 -2.16
CA THR A 856 -11.62 -12.53 -2.49
C THR A 856 -11.85 -12.42 -3.99
N ALA A 857 -11.01 -11.69 -4.71
CA ALA A 857 -11.12 -11.58 -6.17
C ALA A 857 -10.73 -12.86 -6.91
N ALA A 858 -9.72 -13.60 -6.44
CA ALA A 858 -9.38 -14.92 -6.98
C ALA A 858 -10.50 -15.95 -6.73
N ALA A 859 -11.14 -15.87 -5.56
CA ALA A 859 -12.33 -16.62 -5.21
C ALA A 859 -13.52 -16.32 -6.13
N GLU A 860 -13.90 -15.05 -6.28
CA GLU A 860 -14.98 -14.62 -7.19
C GLU A 860 -14.72 -15.02 -8.64
N LEU A 861 -13.48 -14.86 -9.11
CA LEU A 861 -13.10 -15.22 -10.48
C LEU A 861 -13.19 -16.73 -10.72
N ALA A 862 -12.88 -17.57 -9.73
CA ALA A 862 -13.11 -19.01 -9.81
C ALA A 862 -14.61 -19.38 -9.78
N ILE A 863 -15.42 -18.67 -8.99
CA ILE A 863 -16.87 -18.86 -8.90
C ILE A 863 -17.55 -18.48 -10.23
N ALA A 864 -17.24 -17.29 -10.77
CA ALA A 864 -17.78 -16.83 -12.05
C ALA A 864 -17.44 -17.79 -13.20
N TRP A 865 -16.20 -18.30 -13.24
CA TRP A 865 -15.79 -19.32 -14.21
C TRP A 865 -16.60 -20.62 -14.11
N LEU A 866 -16.87 -21.10 -12.88
CA LEU A 866 -17.68 -22.30 -12.67
C LEU A 866 -19.14 -22.09 -13.10
N GLN A 867 -19.70 -20.90 -12.89
CA GLN A 867 -21.05 -20.54 -13.37
C GLN A 867 -21.13 -20.46 -14.90
N GLU A 868 -20.17 -19.80 -15.56
CA GLU A 868 -20.10 -19.70 -17.03
C GLU A 868 -19.97 -21.10 -17.68
N ARG A 869 -19.33 -22.05 -17.00
CA ARG A 869 -19.27 -23.47 -17.41
C ARG A 869 -20.48 -24.30 -16.99
N GLY A 870 -21.40 -23.77 -16.20
CA GLY A 870 -22.58 -24.47 -15.70
C GLY A 870 -22.27 -25.57 -14.66
N GLU A 871 -21.09 -25.52 -14.04
CA GLU A 871 -20.52 -26.51 -13.12
C GLU A 871 -20.92 -26.25 -11.66
N TYR A 872 -22.20 -25.94 -11.44
CA TYR A 872 -22.77 -25.54 -10.14
C TYR A 872 -22.52 -26.54 -9.00
N GLN A 873 -22.29 -27.83 -9.30
CA GLN A 873 -21.90 -28.84 -8.30
C GLN A 873 -20.48 -28.61 -7.77
N ALA A 874 -19.54 -28.27 -8.65
CA ALA A 874 -18.17 -27.93 -8.29
C ALA A 874 -18.12 -26.55 -7.61
N GLU A 875 -18.94 -25.60 -8.06
CA GLU A 875 -19.15 -24.32 -7.40
C GLU A 875 -19.64 -24.50 -5.96
N ARG A 876 -20.71 -25.26 -5.73
CA ARG A 876 -21.18 -25.59 -4.38
C ARG A 876 -20.07 -26.23 -3.54
N GLY A 877 -19.33 -27.20 -4.09
CA GLY A 877 -18.19 -27.81 -3.41
C GLY A 877 -17.11 -26.78 -3.00
N TYR A 878 -16.83 -25.82 -3.86
CA TYR A 878 -15.88 -24.73 -3.63
C TYR A 878 -16.41 -23.73 -2.59
N LEU A 879 -17.67 -23.31 -2.67
CA LEU A 879 -18.32 -22.45 -1.67
C LEU A 879 -18.34 -23.09 -0.28
N TRP A 880 -18.66 -24.39 -0.19
CA TRP A 880 -18.58 -25.14 1.07
C TRP A 880 -17.14 -25.28 1.59
N GLN A 881 -16.16 -25.46 0.70
CA GLN A 881 -14.74 -25.48 1.07
C GLN A 881 -14.27 -24.11 1.59
N GLN A 882 -14.73 -23.01 1.00
CA GLN A 882 -14.46 -21.67 1.50
C GLN A 882 -15.13 -21.43 2.85
N TYR A 883 -16.43 -21.68 2.98
CA TYR A 883 -17.17 -21.53 4.23
C TYR A 883 -16.58 -22.36 5.39
N ALA A 884 -16.12 -23.58 5.11
CA ALA A 884 -15.44 -24.42 6.09
C ALA A 884 -14.07 -23.85 6.54
N ARG A 885 -13.37 -23.12 5.65
CA ARG A 885 -12.10 -22.43 5.96
C ARG A 885 -12.32 -21.08 6.63
N SER A 886 -13.32 -20.31 6.19
CA SER A 886 -13.63 -18.96 6.67
C SER A 886 -14.35 -18.90 8.02
N ARG A 887 -14.57 -20.04 8.68
CA ARG A 887 -15.08 -20.14 10.06
C ARG A 887 -14.29 -19.35 11.14
N SER A 888 -13.18 -18.69 10.76
CA SER A 888 -12.42 -17.77 11.63
C SER A 888 -12.32 -16.31 11.13
N LYS A 889 -12.70 -15.98 9.89
CA LYS A 889 -12.55 -14.62 9.29
C LYS A 889 -13.62 -14.30 8.24
N SER A 890 -13.94 -13.01 8.11
CA SER A 890 -15.10 -12.42 7.42
C SER A 890 -15.31 -12.68 5.91
N ALA A 891 -14.73 -13.72 5.31
CA ALA A 891 -15.02 -14.13 3.94
C ALA A 891 -16.31 -14.98 3.90
N SER A 892 -17.47 -14.32 3.83
CA SER A 892 -18.71 -14.93 3.35
C SER A 892 -18.63 -15.17 1.84
N ALA A 893 -19.30 -16.21 1.35
CA ALA A 893 -19.49 -16.35 -0.09
C ALA A 893 -20.29 -15.15 -0.64
N PRO A 894 -20.08 -14.72 -1.90
CA PRO A 894 -20.87 -13.64 -2.47
C PRO A 894 -22.35 -14.03 -2.54
N LEU A 895 -23.24 -13.15 -2.10
CA LEU A 895 -24.69 -13.40 -2.07
C LEU A 895 -25.26 -13.82 -3.44
N TRP A 896 -24.78 -13.20 -4.52
CA TRP A 896 -25.14 -13.53 -5.89
C TRP A 896 -24.73 -14.97 -6.28
N ALA A 897 -23.62 -15.48 -5.75
CA ALA A 897 -23.17 -16.85 -6.00
C ALA A 897 -24.03 -17.86 -5.23
N GLU A 898 -24.34 -17.59 -3.96
CA GLU A 898 -25.20 -18.46 -3.16
C GLU A 898 -26.60 -18.62 -3.77
N ILE A 899 -27.19 -17.54 -4.28
CA ILE A 899 -28.53 -17.61 -4.91
C ILE A 899 -28.49 -18.30 -6.28
N THR A 900 -27.48 -18.04 -7.12
CA THR A 900 -27.33 -18.71 -8.42
C THR A 900 -27.17 -20.22 -8.27
N VAL A 901 -26.36 -20.68 -7.31
CA VAL A 901 -26.25 -22.12 -6.99
C VAL A 901 -27.60 -22.68 -6.52
N ALA A 902 -28.28 -22.01 -5.59
CA ALA A 902 -29.58 -22.47 -5.08
C ALA A 902 -30.64 -22.55 -6.20
N LEU A 903 -30.64 -21.60 -7.13
CA LEU A 903 -31.52 -21.60 -8.32
C LEU A 903 -31.16 -22.73 -9.29
N ALA A 904 -29.88 -22.89 -9.63
CA ALA A 904 -29.41 -23.89 -10.57
C ALA A 904 -29.61 -25.34 -10.08
N GLU A 905 -29.44 -25.57 -8.77
CA GLU A 905 -29.71 -26.86 -8.11
C GLU A 905 -31.20 -27.07 -7.77
N LYS A 906 -32.01 -26.00 -7.84
CA LYS A 906 -33.42 -25.94 -7.39
C LYS A 906 -33.56 -26.27 -5.90
N ASP A 907 -32.67 -25.75 -5.07
CA ASP A 907 -32.80 -25.80 -3.60
C ASP A 907 -33.79 -24.71 -3.14
N VAL A 908 -35.05 -25.13 -3.01
CA VAL A 908 -36.15 -24.28 -2.54
C VAL A 908 -35.92 -23.76 -1.12
N ALA A 909 -35.23 -24.51 -0.25
CA ALA A 909 -35.01 -24.14 1.14
C ALA A 909 -33.92 -23.07 1.25
N GLN A 910 -32.79 -23.25 0.56
CA GLN A 910 -31.73 -22.25 0.51
C GLN A 910 -32.20 -20.97 -0.21
N ALA A 911 -32.84 -21.09 -1.38
CA ALA A 911 -33.38 -19.94 -2.10
C ALA A 911 -34.41 -19.16 -1.26
N GLY A 912 -35.30 -19.86 -0.55
CA GLY A 912 -36.26 -19.24 0.36
C GLY A 912 -35.62 -18.53 1.55
N GLN A 913 -34.58 -19.11 2.15
CA GLN A 913 -33.84 -18.49 3.25
C GLN A 913 -33.09 -17.22 2.79
N LEU A 914 -32.47 -17.26 1.62
CA LEU A 914 -31.78 -16.11 1.02
C LEU A 914 -32.78 -15.00 0.66
N LEU A 915 -33.88 -15.34 -0.01
CA LEU A 915 -34.97 -14.41 -0.34
C LEU A 915 -35.60 -13.77 0.90
N GLN A 916 -35.74 -14.50 2.02
CA GLN A 916 -36.29 -13.94 3.25
C GLN A 916 -35.32 -12.97 3.96
N ARG A 917 -34.01 -13.20 3.88
CA ARG A 917 -32.99 -12.39 4.58
C ARG A 917 -32.45 -11.22 3.75
N HIS A 918 -32.42 -11.39 2.43
CA HIS A 918 -31.66 -10.52 1.52
C HIS A 918 -32.47 -10.08 0.30
N ASP A 919 -33.81 -10.17 0.33
CA ASP A 919 -34.75 -9.90 -0.79
C ASP A 919 -34.28 -8.82 -1.79
N GLU A 920 -34.15 -7.57 -1.34
CA GLU A 920 -33.74 -6.42 -2.17
C GLU A 920 -32.25 -6.39 -2.54
N ALA A 921 -31.42 -7.21 -1.91
CA ALA A 921 -30.00 -7.33 -2.17
C ALA A 921 -29.64 -8.52 -3.09
N LEU A 922 -30.62 -9.36 -3.43
CA LEU A 922 -30.47 -10.36 -4.49
C LEU A 922 -30.44 -9.65 -5.86
N PRO A 923 -29.64 -10.14 -6.84
CA PRO A 923 -29.71 -9.65 -8.21
C PRO A 923 -31.14 -9.73 -8.77
N ARG A 924 -31.54 -8.73 -9.58
CA ARG A 924 -32.95 -8.56 -10.00
C ARG A 924 -33.62 -9.82 -10.57
N TYR A 925 -32.94 -10.54 -11.48
CA TYR A 925 -33.46 -11.79 -12.04
C TYR A 925 -33.53 -12.91 -11.01
N ASP A 926 -32.49 -13.04 -10.18
CA ASP A 926 -32.42 -14.10 -9.17
C ASP A 926 -33.46 -13.90 -8.07
N ARG A 927 -33.80 -12.65 -7.74
CA ARG A 927 -34.92 -12.30 -6.86
C ARG A 927 -36.25 -12.81 -7.42
N VAL A 928 -36.55 -12.52 -8.70
CA VAL A 928 -37.77 -12.99 -9.39
C VAL A 928 -37.79 -14.52 -9.50
N ASN A 929 -36.67 -15.12 -9.95
CA ASN A 929 -36.51 -16.56 -10.11
C ASN A 929 -36.59 -17.31 -8.76
N ALA A 930 -36.07 -16.74 -7.68
CA ALA A 930 -36.13 -17.33 -6.34
C ALA A 930 -37.54 -17.27 -5.78
N ALA A 931 -38.24 -16.13 -5.92
CA ALA A 931 -39.65 -16.04 -5.54
C ALA A 931 -40.52 -17.03 -6.33
N ALA A 932 -40.26 -17.19 -7.64
CA ALA A 932 -40.93 -18.19 -8.47
C ALA A 932 -40.59 -19.65 -8.06
N LEU A 933 -39.32 -19.96 -7.77
CA LEU A 933 -38.86 -21.27 -7.30
C LEU A 933 -39.48 -21.65 -5.94
N VAL A 934 -39.58 -20.68 -5.03
CA VAL A 934 -40.23 -20.82 -3.71
C VAL A 934 -41.76 -20.86 -3.84
N GLY A 935 -42.32 -20.54 -5.00
CA GLY A 935 -43.76 -20.51 -5.26
C GLY A 935 -44.48 -19.35 -4.60
N ASP A 936 -43.76 -18.28 -4.23
CA ASP A 936 -44.33 -17.01 -3.78
C ASP A 936 -44.61 -16.13 -5.00
N VAL A 937 -45.65 -16.52 -5.76
CA VAL A 937 -46.01 -15.89 -7.05
C VAL A 937 -46.27 -14.39 -6.87
N ARG A 938 -46.86 -13.96 -5.75
CA ARG A 938 -47.09 -12.53 -5.50
C ARG A 938 -45.79 -11.76 -5.34
N ARG A 939 -44.82 -12.32 -4.59
CA ARG A 939 -43.49 -11.69 -4.48
C ARG A 939 -42.75 -11.71 -5.80
N ALA A 940 -42.89 -12.76 -6.61
CA ALA A 940 -42.30 -12.82 -7.95
C ALA A 940 -42.89 -11.75 -8.88
N GLN A 941 -44.22 -11.57 -8.86
CA GLN A 941 -44.93 -10.52 -9.58
C GLN A 941 -44.50 -9.12 -9.12
N SER A 942 -44.47 -8.87 -7.81
CA SER A 942 -44.03 -7.57 -7.25
C SER A 942 -42.58 -7.26 -7.61
N ALA A 943 -41.66 -8.21 -7.42
CA ALA A 943 -40.25 -8.03 -7.77
C ALA A 943 -40.06 -7.81 -9.27
N ALA A 944 -40.77 -8.54 -10.13
CA ALA A 944 -40.70 -8.37 -11.59
C ALA A 944 -41.30 -7.01 -12.04
N PHE A 945 -42.36 -6.54 -11.38
CA PHE A 945 -42.95 -5.23 -11.65
C PHE A 945 -42.04 -4.08 -11.21
N GLU A 946 -41.53 -4.12 -9.97
CA GLU A 946 -40.57 -3.15 -9.42
C GLU A 946 -39.34 -3.01 -10.33
N THR A 947 -38.81 -4.13 -10.82
CA THR A 947 -37.59 -4.15 -11.65
C THR A 947 -37.84 -3.79 -13.11
N GLN A 948 -39.05 -4.01 -13.65
CA GLN A 948 -39.47 -3.50 -14.96
C GLN A 948 -39.70 -1.99 -14.96
N ASP A 949 -40.23 -1.43 -13.86
CA ASP A 949 -40.40 0.03 -13.71
C ASP A 949 -39.05 0.75 -13.64
N ASP A 950 -38.09 0.17 -12.90
CA ASP A 950 -36.71 0.62 -12.81
C ASP A 950 -35.91 0.46 -14.13
N GLN A 951 -36.30 -0.49 -14.99
CA GLN A 951 -35.58 -0.82 -16.22
C GLN A 951 -36.53 -1.23 -17.36
N GLN A 952 -37.04 -0.22 -18.07
CA GLN A 952 -38.12 -0.36 -19.04
C GLN A 952 -37.74 -1.15 -20.31
N ASP A 953 -36.46 -1.09 -20.73
CA ASP A 953 -35.93 -1.72 -21.94
C ASP A 953 -35.20 -3.06 -21.64
N ASP A 954 -35.88 -4.01 -20.99
CA ASP A 954 -35.33 -5.32 -20.63
C ASP A 954 -36.28 -6.46 -21.04
N ASP A 955 -36.09 -6.99 -22.26
CA ASP A 955 -36.94 -8.04 -22.85
C ASP A 955 -37.05 -9.31 -21.98
N PRO A 956 -35.96 -9.85 -21.37
CA PRO A 956 -36.04 -10.96 -20.44
C PRO A 956 -36.89 -10.65 -19.20
N LEU A 957 -36.79 -9.44 -18.63
CA LEU A 957 -37.61 -9.03 -17.48
C LEU A 957 -39.07 -8.85 -17.87
N HIS A 958 -39.36 -8.26 -19.02
CA HIS A 958 -40.72 -8.11 -19.54
C HIS A 958 -41.36 -9.48 -19.78
N LEU A 959 -40.59 -10.44 -20.33
CA LEU A 959 -41.04 -11.82 -20.52
C LEU A 959 -41.29 -12.51 -19.17
N ALA A 960 -40.37 -12.40 -18.21
CA ALA A 960 -40.55 -12.96 -16.87
C ALA A 960 -41.78 -12.39 -16.16
N LEU A 961 -41.98 -11.06 -16.21
CA LEU A 961 -43.17 -10.39 -15.70
C LEU A 961 -44.43 -10.90 -16.38
N THR A 962 -44.43 -11.00 -17.71
CA THR A 962 -45.57 -11.54 -18.49
C THR A 962 -45.89 -12.98 -18.05
N GLU A 963 -44.88 -13.84 -17.90
CA GLU A 963 -45.07 -15.22 -17.44
C GLU A 963 -45.59 -15.28 -16.00
N GLN A 964 -45.08 -14.46 -15.07
CA GLN A 964 -45.57 -14.44 -13.68
C GLN A 964 -46.99 -13.87 -13.56
N LEU A 965 -47.37 -12.90 -14.39
CA LEU A 965 -48.74 -12.38 -14.46
C LEU A 965 -49.69 -13.45 -15.03
N LEU A 966 -49.34 -14.07 -16.16
CA LEU A 966 -50.16 -15.12 -16.77
C LEU A 966 -50.27 -16.39 -15.90
N ALA A 967 -49.24 -16.72 -15.11
CA ALA A 967 -49.25 -17.85 -14.18
C ALA A 967 -50.30 -17.74 -13.06
N PHE A 968 -50.84 -16.54 -12.82
CA PHE A 968 -51.93 -16.28 -11.90
C PHE A 968 -52.88 -15.23 -12.51
N SER A 969 -53.63 -15.66 -13.53
CA SER A 969 -54.59 -14.84 -14.27
C SER A 969 -55.91 -15.59 -14.49
N ASP A 970 -57.02 -14.85 -14.54
CA ASP A 970 -58.30 -15.39 -14.96
C ASP A 970 -58.30 -15.53 -16.49
N PHE A 971 -58.95 -16.56 -17.03
CA PHE A 971 -59.06 -16.71 -18.49
C PHE A 971 -60.35 -17.36 -18.96
N GLY A 972 -60.82 -16.92 -20.13
CA GLY A 972 -61.88 -17.56 -20.90
C GLY A 972 -61.30 -18.37 -22.05
N GLY A 973 -61.83 -19.58 -22.29
CA GLY A 973 -61.33 -20.50 -23.30
C GLY A 973 -62.43 -21.14 -24.15
N LEU A 974 -62.13 -21.31 -25.44
CA LEU A 974 -62.94 -22.04 -26.42
C LEU A 974 -62.08 -23.12 -27.07
N ARG A 975 -62.56 -24.36 -27.08
CA ARG A 975 -61.95 -25.47 -27.82
C ARG A 975 -62.97 -26.09 -28.77
N LEU A 976 -62.56 -26.20 -30.03
CA LEU A 976 -63.27 -26.88 -31.11
C LEU A 976 -62.40 -28.05 -31.56
N ARG A 977 -62.97 -29.25 -31.62
CA ARG A 977 -62.25 -30.47 -32.02
C ARG A 977 -63.14 -31.30 -32.94
N SER A 978 -62.60 -31.74 -34.07
CA SER A 978 -63.26 -32.63 -35.02
C SER A 978 -62.44 -33.91 -35.14
N LEU A 979 -63.02 -35.04 -34.78
CA LEU A 979 -62.38 -36.34 -34.70
C LEU A 979 -63.09 -37.33 -35.63
N HIS A 980 -62.37 -37.78 -36.66
CA HIS A 980 -62.82 -38.80 -37.61
C HIS A 980 -62.32 -40.16 -37.14
N LEU A 981 -63.24 -41.06 -36.81
CA LEU A 981 -63.01 -42.45 -36.41
C LEU A 981 -63.59 -43.40 -37.47
N ASP A 982 -63.13 -44.65 -37.42
CA ASP A 982 -63.40 -45.71 -38.41
C ASP A 982 -64.90 -45.96 -38.71
N SER A 983 -65.80 -45.66 -37.76
CA SER A 983 -67.25 -45.82 -37.92
C SER A 983 -68.08 -44.57 -37.58
N ILE A 984 -67.48 -43.54 -36.97
CA ILE A 984 -68.17 -42.32 -36.54
C ILE A 984 -67.31 -41.07 -36.73
N ASP A 985 -67.95 -39.94 -36.96
CA ASP A 985 -67.38 -38.61 -36.73
C ASP A 985 -67.85 -38.07 -35.38
N GLU A 986 -66.95 -37.44 -34.62
CA GLU A 986 -67.23 -36.79 -33.34
C GLU A 986 -66.76 -35.32 -33.40
N GLN A 987 -67.70 -34.38 -33.27
CA GLN A 987 -67.40 -32.96 -33.10
C GLN A 987 -67.59 -32.57 -31.63
N GLN A 988 -66.54 -32.06 -31.00
CA GLN A 988 -66.56 -31.55 -29.63
C GLN A 988 -66.46 -30.02 -29.64
N LYS A 989 -67.33 -29.38 -28.87
CA LYS A 989 -67.27 -27.97 -28.50
C LYS A 989 -67.12 -27.88 -26.99
N ARG A 990 -66.12 -27.17 -26.49
CA ARG A 990 -65.89 -26.93 -25.05
C ARG A 990 -65.69 -25.44 -24.82
N ILE A 991 -66.42 -24.91 -23.85
CA ILE A 991 -66.17 -23.58 -23.26
C ILE A 991 -65.60 -23.83 -21.87
N SER A 992 -64.62 -23.02 -21.45
CA SER A 992 -64.04 -23.10 -20.11
C SER A 992 -63.77 -21.71 -19.55
N TRP A 993 -64.04 -21.51 -18.27
CA TRP A 993 -63.63 -20.35 -17.50
C TRP A 993 -62.71 -20.80 -16.36
N HIS A 994 -61.57 -20.13 -16.23
CA HIS A 994 -60.60 -20.34 -15.16
C HIS A 994 -60.60 -19.13 -14.23
N LEU A 995 -60.73 -19.39 -12.94
CA LEU A 995 -60.72 -18.39 -11.87
C LEU A 995 -59.56 -18.66 -10.91
N ALA A 996 -58.58 -17.77 -10.93
CA ALA A 996 -57.37 -17.81 -10.12
C ALA A 996 -57.64 -17.18 -8.74
N LEU A 997 -58.24 -17.97 -7.83
CA LEU A 997 -58.71 -17.48 -6.53
C LEU A 997 -57.58 -16.94 -5.62
N ASN A 998 -56.43 -17.62 -5.62
CA ASN A 998 -55.15 -17.19 -5.04
C ASN A 998 -54.02 -18.08 -5.57
N PRO A 999 -52.72 -17.76 -5.38
CA PRO A 999 -51.62 -18.54 -5.95
C PRO A 999 -51.57 -20.04 -5.58
N ARG A 1000 -52.37 -20.48 -4.60
CA ARG A 1000 -52.50 -21.89 -4.18
C ARG A 1000 -53.82 -22.55 -4.59
N TRP A 1001 -54.81 -21.81 -5.10
CA TRP A 1001 -56.15 -22.32 -5.41
C TRP A 1001 -56.70 -21.70 -6.69
N ALA A 1002 -57.15 -22.55 -7.61
CA ALA A 1002 -57.87 -22.16 -8.82
C ALA A 1002 -59.13 -23.01 -9.03
N LEU A 1003 -60.13 -22.43 -9.68
CA LEU A 1003 -61.39 -23.07 -10.02
C LEU A 1003 -61.60 -23.01 -11.53
N ASP A 1004 -61.65 -24.17 -12.19
CA ASP A 1004 -62.12 -24.27 -13.57
C ASP A 1004 -63.61 -24.62 -13.59
N VAL A 1005 -64.37 -23.95 -14.47
CA VAL A 1005 -65.73 -24.31 -14.87
C VAL A 1005 -65.69 -24.65 -16.35
N ASP A 1006 -66.19 -25.82 -16.75
CA ASP A 1006 -66.29 -26.18 -18.17
C ASP A 1006 -67.68 -26.67 -18.57
N ALA A 1007 -68.03 -26.39 -19.83
CA ALA A 1007 -69.24 -26.88 -20.48
C ALA A 1007 -68.83 -27.55 -21.80
N GLU A 1008 -69.21 -28.80 -21.98
CA GLU A 1008 -68.85 -29.63 -23.14
C GLU A 1008 -70.09 -30.12 -23.88
N GLN A 1009 -70.00 -30.14 -25.21
CA GLN A 1009 -70.95 -30.82 -26.10
C GLN A 1009 -70.20 -31.66 -27.13
N PHE A 1010 -70.61 -32.91 -27.28
CA PHE A 1010 -70.19 -33.83 -28.33
C PHE A 1010 -71.38 -34.16 -29.22
N SER A 1011 -71.27 -33.88 -30.52
CA SER A 1011 -72.21 -34.34 -31.54
C SER A 1011 -71.55 -35.41 -32.40
N ARG A 1012 -72.23 -36.56 -32.56
CA ARG A 1012 -71.69 -37.74 -33.24
C ARG A 1012 -72.54 -38.10 -34.46
N SER A 1013 -71.91 -38.50 -35.56
CA SER A 1013 -72.57 -38.96 -36.79
C SER A 1013 -71.90 -40.23 -37.34
N THR A 1014 -72.62 -41.02 -38.12
CA THR A 1014 -72.13 -42.31 -38.67
C THR A 1014 -71.86 -42.24 -40.16
N HIS A 1015 -70.85 -42.96 -40.63
CA HIS A 1015 -70.58 -43.13 -42.06
C HIS A 1015 -71.63 -44.03 -42.73
N GLN A 1016 -71.84 -43.88 -44.04
CA GLN A 1016 -72.69 -44.82 -44.79
C GLN A 1016 -72.04 -46.21 -44.79
N GLY A 1017 -72.76 -47.22 -44.31
CA GLY A 1017 -72.24 -48.59 -44.15
C GLY A 1017 -71.46 -48.86 -42.86
N ALA A 1018 -71.45 -47.91 -41.90
CA ALA A 1018 -70.81 -48.13 -40.59
C ALA A 1018 -71.47 -49.26 -39.78
N ALA A 1019 -70.66 -49.99 -39.01
CA ALA A 1019 -71.11 -51.00 -38.04
C ALA A 1019 -71.79 -50.42 -36.79
N VAL A 1020 -71.80 -49.08 -36.65
CA VAL A 1020 -72.42 -48.34 -35.56
C VAL A 1020 -73.65 -47.62 -36.09
N ARG A 1021 -74.79 -47.69 -35.38
CA ARG A 1021 -76.01 -46.92 -35.65
C ARG A 1021 -76.42 -46.04 -34.47
N SER A 1022 -77.11 -44.95 -34.78
CA SER A 1022 -77.75 -44.04 -33.79
C SER A 1022 -76.85 -43.65 -32.59
N PRO A 1023 -75.65 -43.11 -32.82
CA PRO A 1023 -74.72 -42.73 -31.75
C PRO A 1023 -75.33 -41.65 -30.86
N SER A 1024 -75.12 -41.73 -29.54
CA SER A 1024 -75.60 -40.67 -28.64
C SER A 1024 -74.75 -39.41 -28.78
N SER A 1025 -75.40 -38.25 -28.87
CA SER A 1025 -74.76 -36.99 -28.51
C SER A 1025 -74.54 -36.93 -27.00
N GLU A 1026 -73.50 -36.23 -26.56
CA GLU A 1026 -73.21 -36.06 -25.14
C GLU A 1026 -73.12 -34.58 -24.77
N ARG A 1027 -73.62 -34.20 -23.59
CA ARG A 1027 -73.48 -32.86 -23.02
C ARG A 1027 -73.07 -32.96 -21.57
N GLY A 1028 -72.34 -31.98 -21.07
CA GLY A 1028 -72.01 -31.93 -19.66
C GLY A 1028 -71.47 -30.61 -19.17
N VAL A 1029 -71.49 -30.45 -17.85
CA VAL A 1029 -70.87 -29.34 -17.14
C VAL A 1029 -69.95 -29.92 -16.06
N GLY A 1030 -68.73 -29.39 -15.97
CA GLY A 1030 -67.69 -29.80 -15.03
C GLY A 1030 -67.23 -28.63 -14.15
N LEU A 1031 -66.87 -28.97 -12.92
CA LEU A 1031 -66.14 -28.12 -11.99
C LEU A 1031 -64.83 -28.83 -11.62
N ARG A 1032 -63.72 -28.09 -11.63
CA ARG A 1032 -62.43 -28.57 -11.12
C ARG A 1032 -61.84 -27.58 -10.14
N LEU A 1033 -61.59 -28.04 -8.92
CA LEU A 1033 -60.86 -27.28 -7.90
C LEU A 1033 -59.42 -27.79 -7.84
N THR A 1034 -58.48 -26.91 -8.16
CA THR A 1034 -57.04 -27.20 -8.18
C THR A 1034 -56.36 -26.52 -7.00
N ARG A 1035 -55.62 -27.28 -6.20
CA ARG A 1035 -54.78 -26.77 -5.11
C ARG A 1035 -53.31 -27.03 -5.40
N LYS A 1036 -52.49 -25.97 -5.44
CA LYS A 1036 -51.06 -26.04 -5.68
C LYS A 1036 -50.25 -25.63 -4.44
N THR A 1037 -49.18 -26.36 -4.17
CA THR A 1037 -48.21 -26.14 -3.09
C THR A 1037 -46.81 -26.44 -3.63
N GLN A 1038 -45.75 -26.13 -2.87
CA GLN A 1038 -44.36 -26.40 -3.28
C GLN A 1038 -44.10 -27.87 -3.61
N ALA A 1039 -44.59 -28.80 -2.77
CA ALA A 1039 -44.34 -30.24 -2.90
C ALA A 1039 -45.50 -31.01 -3.57
N ALA A 1040 -46.68 -30.42 -3.70
CA ALA A 1040 -47.88 -31.16 -4.10
C ALA A 1040 -48.87 -30.34 -4.94
N THR A 1041 -49.55 -31.03 -5.85
CA THR A 1041 -50.74 -30.54 -6.55
C THR A 1041 -51.91 -31.51 -6.31
N SER A 1042 -53.03 -31.00 -5.84
CA SER A 1042 -54.26 -31.75 -5.61
C SER A 1042 -55.34 -31.23 -6.55
N GLU A 1043 -56.01 -32.10 -7.29
CA GLU A 1043 -57.11 -31.74 -8.17
C GLU A 1043 -58.36 -32.54 -7.78
N PHE A 1044 -59.47 -31.83 -7.57
CA PHE A 1044 -60.79 -32.45 -7.40
C PHE A 1044 -61.69 -32.03 -8.55
N MET A 1045 -62.21 -33.00 -9.29
CA MET A 1045 -63.14 -32.80 -10.39
C MET A 1045 -64.49 -33.44 -10.05
N LEU A 1046 -65.56 -32.70 -10.34
CA LEU A 1046 -66.95 -33.14 -10.23
C LEU A 1046 -67.70 -32.61 -11.46
N GLY A 1047 -68.42 -33.48 -12.16
CA GLY A 1047 -69.25 -33.07 -13.30
C GLY A 1047 -70.60 -33.76 -13.35
N ARG A 1048 -71.48 -33.25 -14.20
CA ARG A 1048 -72.73 -33.89 -14.60
C ARG A 1048 -72.73 -34.03 -16.12
N ARG A 1049 -72.96 -35.24 -16.63
CA ARG A 1049 -72.92 -35.57 -18.06
C ARG A 1049 -74.16 -36.38 -18.45
N GLU A 1050 -74.64 -36.18 -19.66
CA GLU A 1050 -75.79 -36.87 -20.25
C GLU A 1050 -75.38 -37.40 -21.63
N SER A 1051 -75.49 -38.72 -21.86
CA SER A 1051 -75.14 -39.36 -23.15
C SER A 1051 -76.12 -40.49 -23.52
N LEU A 1052 -75.84 -41.73 -23.11
CA LEU A 1052 -76.80 -42.84 -23.18
C LEU A 1052 -77.80 -42.73 -22.02
N ASP A 1053 -77.29 -42.35 -20.85
CA ASP A 1053 -78.00 -42.00 -19.62
C ASP A 1053 -77.23 -40.87 -18.89
N GLY A 1054 -77.78 -40.34 -17.78
CA GLY A 1054 -77.22 -39.22 -17.02
C GLY A 1054 -76.33 -39.65 -15.84
N TYR A 1055 -75.02 -39.43 -15.95
CA TYR A 1055 -74.01 -39.86 -14.97
C TYR A 1055 -73.20 -38.68 -14.38
N THR A 1056 -72.51 -38.92 -13.28
CA THR A 1056 -71.88 -37.88 -12.45
C THR A 1056 -70.40 -38.24 -12.18
N PRO A 1057 -69.48 -37.97 -13.14
CA PRO A 1057 -68.07 -38.28 -12.95
C PRO A 1057 -67.46 -37.51 -11.78
N MET A 1058 -66.63 -38.20 -11.00
CA MET A 1058 -65.86 -37.61 -9.90
C MET A 1058 -64.42 -38.11 -9.95
N GLN A 1059 -63.44 -37.23 -9.75
CA GLN A 1059 -62.03 -37.62 -9.65
C GLN A 1059 -61.30 -36.81 -8.59
N PHE A 1060 -60.47 -37.50 -7.81
CA PHE A 1060 -59.43 -36.89 -7.01
C PHE A 1060 -58.06 -37.34 -7.53
N SER A 1061 -57.21 -36.40 -7.86
CA SER A 1061 -55.83 -36.63 -8.32
C SER A 1061 -54.86 -35.92 -7.40
N GLN A 1062 -53.77 -36.59 -7.04
CA GLN A 1062 -52.73 -36.11 -6.15
C GLN A 1062 -51.36 -36.35 -6.78
N THR A 1063 -50.65 -35.28 -7.10
CA THR A 1063 -49.23 -35.33 -7.50
C THR A 1063 -48.39 -34.85 -6.32
N TYR A 1064 -47.33 -35.60 -5.98
CA TYR A 1064 -46.43 -35.31 -4.87
C TYR A 1064 -44.97 -35.44 -5.32
N ARG A 1065 -44.19 -34.37 -5.21
CA ARG A 1065 -42.76 -34.33 -5.49
C ARG A 1065 -42.00 -34.60 -4.19
N LEU A 1066 -41.29 -35.72 -4.09
CA LEU A 1066 -40.49 -36.05 -2.90
C LEU A 1066 -39.17 -35.28 -2.89
N ASP A 1067 -38.51 -35.19 -4.03
CA ASP A 1067 -37.26 -34.47 -4.23
C ASP A 1067 -37.16 -33.94 -5.68
N ASN A 1068 -35.99 -33.43 -6.06
CA ASN A 1068 -35.75 -32.88 -7.41
C ASN A 1068 -35.62 -33.96 -8.52
N ARG A 1069 -35.78 -35.25 -8.21
CA ARG A 1069 -35.70 -36.37 -9.16
C ARG A 1069 -36.93 -37.26 -9.16
N LEU A 1070 -37.63 -37.44 -8.05
CA LEU A 1070 -38.77 -38.35 -7.90
C LEU A 1070 -40.08 -37.60 -7.64
N SER A 1071 -41.05 -37.81 -8.52
CA SER A 1071 -42.45 -37.42 -8.31
C SER A 1071 -43.36 -38.64 -8.38
N LEU A 1072 -44.31 -38.71 -7.46
CA LEU A 1072 -45.38 -39.71 -7.43
C LEU A 1072 -46.70 -39.04 -7.86
N GLN A 1073 -47.55 -39.82 -8.51
CA GLN A 1073 -48.90 -39.42 -8.89
C GLN A 1073 -49.88 -40.53 -8.48
N ALA A 1074 -50.99 -40.17 -7.87
CA ALA A 1074 -52.09 -41.09 -7.56
C ALA A 1074 -53.41 -40.47 -8.02
N SER A 1075 -54.33 -41.28 -8.52
CA SER A 1075 -55.69 -40.83 -8.80
C SER A 1075 -56.74 -41.88 -8.45
N LEU A 1076 -57.88 -41.39 -7.95
CA LEU A 1076 -59.07 -42.17 -7.67
C LEU A 1076 -60.24 -41.48 -8.39
N GLY A 1077 -60.86 -42.19 -9.32
CA GLY A 1077 -61.98 -41.70 -10.10
C GLY A 1077 -63.14 -42.69 -10.11
N ARG A 1078 -64.35 -42.14 -10.15
CA ARG A 1078 -65.61 -42.87 -10.14
C ARG A 1078 -66.52 -42.35 -11.25
N ASP A 1079 -67.24 -43.27 -11.90
CA ASP A 1079 -68.21 -42.95 -12.96
C ASP A 1079 -67.59 -42.06 -14.08
N LEU A 1080 -66.30 -42.24 -14.38
CA LEU A 1080 -65.54 -41.48 -15.38
C LEU A 1080 -65.91 -41.86 -16.82
N VAL A 1081 -65.66 -40.95 -17.76
CA VAL A 1081 -65.73 -41.25 -19.20
C VAL A 1081 -64.74 -42.36 -19.56
N THR A 1082 -65.15 -43.26 -20.45
CA THR A 1082 -64.36 -44.40 -20.92
C THR A 1082 -64.27 -44.40 -22.44
N GLN A 1083 -63.22 -44.97 -23.02
CA GLN A 1083 -62.95 -44.91 -24.46
C GLN A 1083 -62.40 -46.23 -25.04
N GLU A 1084 -62.48 -47.34 -24.29
CA GLU A 1084 -61.86 -48.63 -24.69
C GLU A 1084 -62.44 -49.21 -26.00
N THR A 1085 -63.70 -48.90 -26.29
CA THR A 1085 -64.44 -49.27 -27.52
C THR A 1085 -65.37 -48.13 -27.93
N LEU A 1086 -65.88 -48.17 -29.18
CA LEU A 1086 -66.86 -47.18 -29.65
C LEU A 1086 -68.17 -47.23 -28.84
N ALA A 1087 -68.65 -48.43 -28.48
CA ALA A 1087 -69.85 -48.58 -27.65
C ALA A 1087 -69.65 -47.95 -26.27
N MET A 1088 -68.52 -48.21 -25.63
CA MET A 1088 -68.20 -47.64 -24.31
C MET A 1088 -67.95 -46.13 -24.35
N ARG A 1089 -67.39 -45.59 -25.44
CA ARG A 1089 -67.28 -44.13 -25.67
C ARG A 1089 -68.65 -43.42 -25.62
N MET A 1090 -69.72 -44.10 -26.02
CA MET A 1090 -71.06 -43.51 -26.11
C MET A 1090 -71.92 -43.81 -24.87
N GLY A 1091 -71.90 -45.04 -24.35
CA GLY A 1091 -72.78 -45.50 -23.27
C GLY A 1091 -72.10 -46.13 -22.05
N GLY A 1092 -70.77 -46.12 -21.98
CA GLY A 1092 -70.01 -46.65 -20.86
C GLY A 1092 -69.61 -45.59 -19.84
N MET A 1093 -69.16 -46.07 -18.68
CA MET A 1093 -68.41 -45.32 -17.67
C MET A 1093 -67.39 -46.24 -16.97
N LYS A 1094 -66.43 -45.66 -16.25
CA LYS A 1094 -65.41 -46.43 -15.51
C LYS A 1094 -65.03 -45.84 -14.17
N ASP A 1095 -64.74 -46.73 -13.21
CA ASP A 1095 -64.00 -46.40 -12.00
C ASP A 1095 -62.52 -46.67 -12.27
N ARG A 1096 -61.62 -45.76 -11.88
CA ARG A 1096 -60.17 -45.89 -12.06
C ARG A 1096 -59.45 -45.62 -10.75
N ALA A 1097 -58.55 -46.51 -10.38
CA ALA A 1097 -57.50 -46.23 -9.41
C ALA A 1097 -56.15 -46.32 -10.14
N SER A 1098 -55.35 -45.26 -10.13
CA SER A 1098 -54.00 -45.29 -10.70
C SER A 1098 -52.94 -44.76 -9.74
N PHE A 1099 -51.72 -45.28 -9.91
CA PHE A 1099 -50.52 -44.87 -9.21
C PHE A 1099 -49.37 -44.86 -10.21
N GLY A 1100 -48.59 -43.78 -10.23
CA GLY A 1100 -47.43 -43.63 -11.09
C GLY A 1100 -46.26 -42.96 -10.38
N ALA A 1101 -45.07 -43.16 -10.94
CA ALA A 1101 -43.83 -42.59 -10.48
C ALA A 1101 -42.98 -42.14 -11.68
N SER A 1102 -42.47 -40.91 -11.63
CA SER A 1102 -41.50 -40.37 -12.59
C SER A 1102 -40.18 -40.14 -11.88
N TYR A 1103 -39.10 -40.69 -12.43
CA TYR A 1103 -37.75 -40.59 -11.90
C TYR A 1103 -36.78 -40.00 -12.93
N GLN A 1104 -36.06 -38.96 -12.53
CA GLN A 1104 -35.09 -38.23 -13.33
C GLN A 1104 -33.68 -38.84 -13.13
N LEU A 1105 -33.15 -39.55 -14.12
CA LEU A 1105 -31.83 -40.19 -14.04
C LEU A 1105 -30.71 -39.16 -14.24
N SER A 1106 -30.90 -38.21 -15.15
CA SER A 1106 -29.94 -37.15 -15.49
C SER A 1106 -30.68 -35.84 -15.81
N ARG A 1107 -29.98 -34.73 -16.08
CA ARG A 1107 -30.63 -33.49 -16.56
C ARG A 1107 -31.41 -33.69 -17.88
N LEU A 1108 -31.10 -34.74 -18.64
CA LEU A 1108 -31.69 -35.04 -19.95
C LEU A 1108 -32.63 -36.25 -19.93
N ASP A 1109 -32.44 -37.18 -18.99
CA ASP A 1109 -33.08 -38.51 -18.98
C ASP A 1109 -34.15 -38.67 -17.89
N GLN A 1110 -35.37 -39.05 -18.29
CA GLN A 1110 -36.51 -39.32 -17.42
C GLN A 1110 -37.08 -40.71 -17.71
N ILE A 1111 -37.42 -41.46 -16.65
CA ILE A 1111 -38.24 -42.69 -16.73
C ILE A 1111 -39.57 -42.43 -16.01
N THR A 1112 -40.66 -42.97 -16.54
CA THR A 1112 -42.00 -42.89 -15.93
C THR A 1112 -42.69 -44.24 -15.99
N VAL A 1113 -43.29 -44.62 -14.87
CA VAL A 1113 -44.07 -45.86 -14.72
C VAL A 1113 -45.47 -45.50 -14.21
N GLU A 1114 -46.52 -46.03 -14.83
CA GLU A 1114 -47.90 -45.94 -14.32
C GLU A 1114 -48.51 -47.35 -14.22
N PHE A 1115 -49.26 -47.57 -13.13
CA PHE A 1115 -50.15 -48.70 -12.94
C PHE A 1115 -51.58 -48.17 -12.76
N ALA A 1116 -52.55 -48.75 -13.46
CA ALA A 1116 -53.96 -48.43 -13.31
C ALA A 1116 -54.82 -49.69 -13.23
N ALA A 1117 -55.78 -49.70 -12.32
CA ALA A 1117 -56.83 -50.70 -12.21
C ALA A 1117 -58.18 -50.02 -12.47
N GLU A 1118 -58.95 -50.57 -13.41
CA GLU A 1118 -60.20 -50.00 -13.90
C GLU A 1118 -61.36 -51.01 -13.77
N ARG A 1119 -62.55 -50.52 -13.43
CA ARG A 1119 -63.80 -51.29 -13.44
C ARG A 1119 -64.77 -50.61 -14.39
N TYR A 1120 -65.32 -51.36 -15.34
CA TYR A 1120 -66.15 -50.82 -16.40
C TYR A 1120 -67.62 -51.13 -16.13
N ARG A 1121 -68.47 -50.12 -16.35
CA ARG A 1121 -69.94 -50.20 -16.21
C ARG A 1121 -70.61 -49.53 -17.41
N VAL A 1122 -71.85 -49.92 -17.74
CA VAL A 1122 -72.75 -49.09 -18.55
C VAL A 1122 -73.23 -47.90 -17.72
N GLN A 1123 -73.63 -46.80 -18.36
CA GLN A 1123 -74.10 -45.58 -17.67
C GLN A 1123 -75.35 -45.82 -16.79
N THR A 1124 -76.14 -46.85 -17.09
CA THR A 1124 -77.28 -47.33 -16.30
C THR A 1124 -76.90 -48.09 -15.03
N GLY A 1125 -75.65 -48.56 -14.92
CA GLY A 1125 -75.08 -49.12 -13.69
C GLY A 1125 -74.54 -50.55 -13.77
N ALA A 1126 -75.01 -51.40 -14.69
CA ALA A 1126 -74.52 -52.77 -14.79
C ALA A 1126 -73.02 -52.86 -15.13
N ARG A 1127 -72.38 -53.92 -14.64
CA ARG A 1127 -70.96 -54.20 -14.84
C ARG A 1127 -70.71 -54.89 -16.18
N VAL A 1128 -69.65 -54.48 -16.86
CA VAL A 1128 -69.23 -55.07 -18.16
C VAL A 1128 -67.81 -55.65 -18.14
N GLY A 1129 -67.02 -55.36 -17.09
CA GLY A 1129 -65.72 -56.00 -16.88
C GLY A 1129 -64.78 -55.22 -15.97
N SER A 1130 -63.48 -55.51 -16.09
CA SER A 1130 -62.40 -54.82 -15.37
C SER A 1130 -61.07 -54.93 -16.13
N GLY A 1131 -60.26 -53.88 -16.10
CA GLY A 1131 -58.94 -53.82 -16.75
C GLY A 1131 -57.81 -53.55 -15.76
N ASN A 1132 -56.65 -54.14 -15.98
CA ASN A 1132 -55.40 -53.73 -15.32
C ASN A 1132 -54.39 -53.33 -16.39
N HIS A 1133 -53.76 -52.17 -16.19
CA HIS A 1133 -52.89 -51.52 -17.15
C HIS A 1133 -51.56 -51.15 -16.50
N THR A 1134 -50.46 -51.41 -17.21
CA THR A 1134 -49.11 -50.99 -16.80
C THR A 1134 -48.48 -50.26 -17.97
N GLN A 1135 -47.89 -49.09 -17.73
CA GLN A 1135 -47.15 -48.30 -18.73
C GLN A 1135 -45.74 -47.99 -18.21
N LEU A 1136 -44.76 -48.12 -19.09
CA LEU A 1136 -43.36 -47.72 -18.89
C LEU A 1136 -42.94 -46.82 -20.05
N GLN A 1137 -42.36 -45.66 -19.73
CA GLN A 1137 -41.87 -44.69 -20.70
C GLN A 1137 -40.47 -44.23 -20.31
N TYR A 1138 -39.60 -44.07 -21.31
CA TYR A 1138 -38.30 -43.41 -21.21
C TYR A 1138 -38.29 -42.20 -22.15
N LEU A 1139 -37.69 -41.10 -21.70
CA LEU A 1139 -37.60 -39.85 -22.44
C LEU A 1139 -36.20 -39.25 -22.27
N HIS A 1140 -35.57 -38.90 -23.39
CA HIS A 1140 -34.29 -38.22 -23.48
C HIS A 1140 -34.48 -36.85 -24.15
N THR A 1141 -34.06 -35.79 -23.47
CA THR A 1141 -34.07 -34.42 -24.01
C THR A 1141 -32.73 -34.13 -24.68
N TYR A 1142 -32.71 -34.02 -26.01
CA TYR A 1142 -31.50 -33.73 -26.78
C TYR A 1142 -31.15 -32.23 -26.76
N ARG A 1143 -32.16 -31.37 -26.80
CA ARG A 1143 -32.02 -29.91 -26.68
C ARG A 1143 -33.14 -29.37 -25.79
N SER A 1144 -32.79 -28.58 -24.78
CA SER A 1144 -33.71 -27.96 -23.81
C SER A 1144 -34.31 -26.62 -24.27
N GLU A 1145 -33.57 -25.85 -25.06
CA GLU A 1145 -34.01 -24.58 -25.65
C GLU A 1145 -34.88 -24.78 -26.90
N ALA A 1146 -35.63 -23.76 -27.31
CA ALA A 1146 -36.40 -23.78 -28.55
C ALA A 1146 -35.50 -23.89 -29.81
N PRO A 1147 -35.74 -24.84 -30.73
CA PRO A 1147 -36.75 -25.89 -30.67
C PRO A 1147 -36.38 -27.01 -29.67
N LEU A 1148 -37.23 -27.21 -28.66
CA LEU A 1148 -37.10 -28.26 -27.65
C LEU A 1148 -37.24 -29.60 -28.37
N LEU A 1149 -36.20 -30.44 -28.36
CA LEU A 1149 -36.17 -31.71 -29.09
C LEU A 1149 -35.98 -32.88 -28.12
N GLN A 1150 -36.92 -33.84 -28.18
CA GLN A 1150 -36.95 -35.00 -27.29
C GLN A 1150 -37.17 -36.29 -28.06
N PHE A 1151 -36.50 -37.35 -27.61
CA PHE A 1151 -36.61 -38.71 -28.13
C PHE A 1151 -37.10 -39.62 -27.00
N GLY A 1152 -38.03 -40.53 -27.29
CA GLY A 1152 -38.60 -41.40 -26.26
C GLY A 1152 -38.94 -42.79 -26.76
N ALA A 1153 -39.09 -43.71 -25.81
CA ALA A 1153 -39.56 -45.06 -26.04
C ALA A 1153 -40.62 -45.40 -24.98
N PHE A 1154 -41.68 -46.10 -25.37
CA PHE A 1154 -42.71 -46.54 -24.43
C PHE A 1154 -43.17 -47.97 -24.70
N THR A 1155 -43.68 -48.62 -23.65
CA THR A 1155 -44.35 -49.92 -23.71
C THR A 1155 -45.44 -49.95 -22.66
N SER A 1156 -46.61 -50.49 -23.01
CA SER A 1156 -47.72 -50.67 -22.11
C SER A 1156 -48.38 -52.04 -22.32
N TRP A 1157 -48.93 -52.58 -21.23
CA TRP A 1157 -49.60 -53.86 -21.16
C TRP A 1157 -51.01 -53.64 -20.63
N HIS A 1158 -52.02 -54.06 -21.38
CA HIS A 1158 -53.43 -53.84 -21.08
C HIS A 1158 -54.09 -55.20 -20.98
N SER A 1159 -54.63 -55.52 -19.80
CA SER A 1159 -55.22 -56.83 -19.51
C SER A 1159 -56.69 -56.66 -19.12
N TYR A 1160 -57.59 -57.27 -19.89
CA TYR A 1160 -59.04 -57.11 -19.70
C TYR A 1160 -59.69 -58.43 -19.27
N ARG A 1161 -60.50 -58.36 -18.21
CA ARG A 1161 -61.54 -59.35 -17.89
C ARG A 1161 -62.88 -58.76 -18.30
N ARG A 1162 -63.70 -59.56 -18.98
CA ARG A 1162 -64.86 -59.09 -19.73
C ARG A 1162 -66.04 -59.99 -19.41
N ASP A 1163 -67.17 -59.35 -19.19
CA ASP A 1163 -68.43 -60.02 -18.95
C ASP A 1163 -69.19 -60.11 -20.30
N ASP A 1164 -70.01 -61.14 -20.52
CA ASP A 1164 -70.68 -61.34 -21.81
C ASP A 1164 -71.77 -60.28 -22.04
N PRO A 1165 -71.70 -59.44 -23.10
CA PRO A 1165 -72.70 -58.40 -23.35
C PRO A 1165 -74.12 -58.94 -23.59
N ALA A 1166 -74.28 -60.23 -23.94
CA ALA A 1166 -75.58 -60.87 -24.09
C ALA A 1166 -76.32 -61.07 -22.74
N LEU A 1167 -75.65 -60.88 -21.60
CA LEU A 1167 -76.23 -60.94 -20.26
C LEU A 1167 -76.84 -59.60 -19.79
N LEU A 1168 -76.81 -58.56 -20.62
CA LEU A 1168 -77.42 -57.27 -20.30
C LEU A 1168 -78.93 -57.31 -20.60
N GLU A 1169 -79.75 -57.02 -19.59
CA GLU A 1169 -81.21 -57.03 -19.68
C GLU A 1169 -81.81 -55.63 -19.40
N GLY A 1170 -83.09 -55.44 -19.74
CA GLY A 1170 -83.84 -54.23 -19.39
C GLY A 1170 -83.18 -52.93 -19.88
N ALA A 1171 -82.94 -52.00 -18.94
CA ALA A 1171 -82.31 -50.71 -19.24
C ALA A 1171 -80.82 -50.86 -19.63
N ASP A 1172 -80.11 -51.84 -19.07
CA ASP A 1172 -78.67 -52.04 -19.33
C ASP A 1172 -78.40 -52.51 -20.76
N ALA A 1173 -79.36 -53.22 -21.37
CA ALA A 1173 -79.32 -53.60 -22.79
C ALA A 1173 -79.33 -52.38 -23.75
N ALA A 1174 -79.63 -51.17 -23.27
CA ALA A 1174 -79.70 -49.98 -24.12
C ALA A 1174 -78.37 -49.60 -24.80
N ILE A 1175 -77.21 -50.08 -24.32
CA ILE A 1175 -75.91 -49.92 -25.01
C ILE A 1175 -75.78 -50.81 -26.27
N LEU A 1176 -76.56 -51.88 -26.36
CA LEU A 1176 -76.59 -52.76 -27.54
C LEU A 1176 -77.31 -52.09 -28.73
N ARG A 1177 -78.03 -50.98 -28.50
CA ARG A 1177 -78.75 -50.21 -29.55
C ARG A 1177 -77.85 -49.71 -30.69
N TYR A 1178 -76.54 -49.67 -30.46
CA TYR A 1178 -75.56 -49.18 -31.44
C TYR A 1178 -75.13 -50.24 -32.47
N LEU A 1179 -75.44 -51.52 -32.27
CA LEU A 1179 -75.20 -52.60 -33.24
C LEU A 1179 -76.06 -52.46 -34.50
N ALA A 1180 -75.69 -53.14 -35.59
CA ALA A 1180 -76.57 -53.25 -36.75
C ALA A 1180 -77.75 -54.21 -36.47
N PRO A 1181 -78.94 -53.99 -37.05
CA PRO A 1181 -80.09 -54.86 -36.83
C PRO A 1181 -79.80 -56.31 -37.25
N GLY A 1182 -79.95 -57.25 -36.31
CA GLY A 1182 -79.70 -58.69 -36.55
C GLY A 1182 -78.29 -59.16 -36.18
N GLU A 1183 -77.37 -58.27 -35.77
CA GLU A 1183 -76.08 -58.67 -35.21
C GLU A 1183 -76.20 -59.03 -33.73
N VAL A 1184 -75.45 -60.06 -33.32
CA VAL A 1184 -75.29 -60.46 -31.91
C VAL A 1184 -73.99 -59.86 -31.39
N PRO A 1185 -73.95 -59.23 -30.20
CA PRO A 1185 -72.71 -58.67 -29.66
C PRO A 1185 -71.65 -59.76 -29.48
N SER A 1186 -70.43 -59.49 -29.92
CA SER A 1186 -69.28 -60.32 -29.60
C SER A 1186 -68.75 -60.03 -28.19
N ILE A 1187 -68.01 -60.97 -27.60
CA ILE A 1187 -67.31 -60.77 -26.31
C ILE A 1187 -66.29 -59.60 -26.33
N ASP A 1188 -65.94 -59.12 -27.52
CA ASP A 1188 -65.02 -57.99 -27.75
C ASP A 1188 -65.76 -56.64 -27.96
N TYR A 1189 -67.12 -56.64 -28.02
CA TYR A 1189 -67.93 -55.46 -28.37
C TYR A 1189 -67.84 -54.31 -27.36
N LEU A 1190 -67.90 -54.63 -26.06
CA LEU A 1190 -67.82 -53.63 -24.99
C LEU A 1190 -66.37 -53.38 -24.56
N LEU A 1191 -65.53 -54.41 -24.48
CA LEU A 1191 -64.15 -54.30 -24.02
C LEU A 1191 -63.18 -55.09 -24.92
N PRO A 1192 -62.02 -54.50 -25.28
CA PRO A 1192 -61.07 -55.13 -26.20
C PRO A 1192 -60.39 -56.36 -25.59
N ARG A 1193 -59.71 -57.15 -26.42
CA ARG A 1193 -58.84 -58.24 -25.95
C ARG A 1193 -57.62 -57.65 -25.25
N SER A 1194 -57.03 -58.39 -24.32
CA SER A 1194 -55.74 -58.04 -23.71
C SER A 1194 -54.66 -57.85 -24.78
N PHE A 1195 -53.90 -56.77 -24.71
CA PHE A 1195 -52.90 -56.40 -25.72
C PHE A 1195 -51.65 -55.77 -25.11
N ARG A 1196 -50.58 -55.70 -25.91
CA ARG A 1196 -49.38 -54.91 -25.65
C ARG A 1196 -49.26 -53.83 -26.72
N TYR A 1197 -48.93 -52.61 -26.30
CA TYR A 1197 -48.70 -51.47 -27.19
C TYR A 1197 -47.36 -50.82 -26.87
N SER A 1198 -46.50 -50.64 -27.86
CA SER A 1198 -45.15 -50.09 -27.68
C SER A 1198 -44.72 -49.25 -28.87
N GLY A 1199 -43.86 -48.26 -28.66
CA GLY A 1199 -43.39 -47.41 -29.75
C GLY A 1199 -42.13 -46.59 -29.41
N LEU A 1200 -41.58 -46.01 -30.47
CA LEU A 1200 -40.52 -45.00 -30.42
C LEU A 1200 -41.10 -43.67 -30.88
N GLN A 1201 -40.77 -42.57 -30.21
CA GLN A 1201 -41.32 -41.25 -30.50
C GLN A 1201 -40.26 -40.16 -30.54
N VAL A 1202 -40.48 -39.17 -31.41
CA VAL A 1202 -39.74 -37.91 -31.50
C VAL A 1202 -40.74 -36.78 -31.28
N MET A 1203 -40.39 -35.83 -30.44
CA MET A 1203 -41.23 -34.68 -30.09
C MET A 1203 -40.44 -33.39 -30.22
N ALA A 1204 -41.04 -32.40 -30.85
CA ALA A 1204 -40.52 -31.05 -30.98
C ALA A 1204 -41.53 -30.07 -30.37
N ASN A 1205 -41.09 -29.22 -29.44
CA ASN A 1205 -41.86 -28.05 -28.96
C ASN A 1205 -43.26 -28.34 -28.35
N MET A 1206 -43.58 -29.58 -27.98
CA MET A 1206 -44.93 -30.01 -27.56
C MET A 1206 -45.54 -29.21 -26.39
N ALA A 1207 -44.73 -28.57 -25.54
CA ALA A 1207 -45.22 -27.75 -24.43
C ALA A 1207 -46.07 -26.54 -24.89
N TYR A 1208 -45.76 -25.96 -26.06
CA TYR A 1208 -46.52 -24.85 -26.65
C TYR A 1208 -47.93 -25.24 -27.13
N GLU A 1209 -48.31 -26.52 -27.09
CA GLU A 1209 -49.72 -26.91 -27.28
C GLU A 1209 -50.63 -26.23 -26.24
N GLN A 1210 -50.12 -26.07 -25.00
CA GLN A 1210 -50.88 -25.51 -23.87
C GLN A 1210 -50.25 -24.27 -23.23
N GLN A 1211 -48.95 -24.04 -23.40
CA GLN A 1211 -48.25 -22.88 -22.85
C GLN A 1211 -48.33 -21.68 -23.79
N TYR A 1212 -48.62 -20.51 -23.22
CA TYR A 1212 -48.60 -19.23 -23.92
C TYR A 1212 -47.27 -18.99 -24.66
N SER A 1213 -47.34 -18.43 -25.86
CA SER A 1213 -46.17 -17.85 -26.53
C SER A 1213 -46.59 -16.69 -27.42
N ARG A 1214 -45.91 -15.54 -27.27
CA ARG A 1214 -46.11 -14.36 -28.14
C ARG A 1214 -45.64 -14.62 -29.58
N ALA A 1215 -44.60 -15.43 -29.74
CA ALA A 1215 -44.06 -15.81 -31.04
C ALA A 1215 -44.83 -16.99 -31.64
N LEU A 1216 -44.84 -17.09 -32.97
CA LEU A 1216 -45.37 -18.26 -33.67
C LEU A 1216 -44.47 -19.49 -33.40
N ARG A 1217 -44.93 -20.43 -32.58
CA ARG A 1217 -44.21 -21.65 -32.21
C ARG A 1217 -44.80 -22.88 -32.92
N PRO A 1218 -44.09 -23.50 -33.87
CA PRO A 1218 -44.46 -24.80 -34.39
C PRO A 1218 -44.12 -25.90 -33.39
N PHE A 1219 -45.02 -26.88 -33.25
CA PHE A 1219 -44.80 -28.11 -32.50
C PHE A 1219 -45.15 -29.34 -33.34
N ALA A 1220 -44.49 -30.46 -33.06
CA ALA A 1220 -44.72 -31.71 -33.78
C ALA A 1220 -44.40 -32.94 -32.92
N ARG A 1221 -45.09 -34.05 -33.20
CA ARG A 1221 -44.81 -35.38 -32.67
C ARG A 1221 -44.86 -36.40 -33.79
N LEU A 1222 -43.95 -37.37 -33.75
CA LEU A 1222 -43.94 -38.53 -34.62
C LEU A 1222 -43.65 -39.76 -33.76
N ALA A 1223 -44.55 -40.74 -33.76
CA ALA A 1223 -44.34 -42.02 -33.11
C ALA A 1223 -44.53 -43.17 -34.11
N LEU A 1224 -43.62 -44.13 -34.07
CA LEU A 1224 -43.72 -45.42 -34.76
C LEU A 1224 -44.12 -46.46 -33.73
N THR A 1225 -45.26 -47.13 -33.94
CA THR A 1225 -45.93 -47.91 -32.89
C THR A 1225 -46.24 -49.33 -33.34
N HIS A 1226 -46.34 -50.24 -32.38
CA HIS A 1226 -46.70 -51.63 -32.61
C HIS A 1226 -47.73 -52.07 -31.57
N HIS A 1227 -48.85 -52.58 -32.05
CA HIS A 1227 -49.99 -53.06 -31.27
C HIS A 1227 -50.14 -54.57 -31.48
N SER A 1228 -50.09 -55.37 -30.42
CA SER A 1228 -50.03 -56.84 -30.55
C SER A 1228 -51.23 -57.48 -31.25
N LEU A 1229 -52.37 -56.77 -31.32
CA LEU A 1229 -53.56 -57.19 -32.08
C LEU A 1229 -53.68 -56.55 -33.47
N ASN A 1230 -53.16 -55.33 -33.66
CA ASN A 1230 -53.45 -54.47 -34.82
C ASN A 1230 -52.21 -54.22 -35.70
N GLY A 1231 -51.09 -54.86 -35.38
CA GLY A 1231 -49.83 -54.77 -36.13
C GLY A 1231 -49.09 -53.44 -35.93
N ALA A 1232 -48.29 -53.08 -36.93
CA ALA A 1232 -47.56 -51.81 -36.95
C ALA A 1232 -48.48 -50.63 -37.29
N GLY A 1233 -48.22 -49.49 -36.65
CA GLY A 1233 -48.99 -48.25 -36.74
C GLY A 1233 -48.09 -47.02 -36.56
N TYR A 1234 -48.72 -45.86 -36.50
CA TYR A 1234 -48.04 -44.59 -36.30
C TYR A 1234 -48.95 -43.57 -35.60
N ASP A 1235 -48.34 -42.52 -35.06
CA ASP A 1235 -49.02 -41.30 -34.61
C ASP A 1235 -48.20 -40.09 -35.09
N LEU A 1236 -48.83 -39.21 -35.88
CA LEU A 1236 -48.25 -38.01 -36.45
C LEU A 1236 -49.09 -36.82 -36.01
N GLY A 1237 -48.52 -35.91 -35.23
CA GLY A 1237 -49.16 -34.67 -34.83
C GLY A 1237 -48.32 -33.46 -35.21
N PHE A 1238 -48.94 -32.39 -35.69
CA PHE A 1238 -48.26 -31.11 -35.93
C PHE A 1238 -49.23 -29.95 -35.70
N GLY A 1239 -48.69 -28.81 -35.28
CA GLY A 1239 -49.49 -27.63 -35.02
C GLY A 1239 -48.67 -26.35 -34.82
N LEU A 1240 -49.40 -25.25 -34.65
CA LEU A 1240 -48.88 -23.91 -34.46
C LEU A 1240 -49.55 -23.29 -33.23
N ALA A 1241 -48.77 -22.60 -32.41
CA ALA A 1241 -49.26 -21.80 -31.27
C ALA A 1241 -48.74 -20.36 -31.34
N THR A 1242 -49.56 -19.37 -30.96
CA THR A 1242 -49.22 -17.93 -30.97
C THR A 1242 -50.23 -17.11 -30.15
N SER A 1243 -49.91 -15.83 -29.88
CA SER A 1243 -50.85 -14.80 -29.41
C SER A 1243 -51.43 -13.99 -30.58
N VAL A 1244 -52.65 -13.44 -30.45
CA VAL A 1244 -53.29 -12.55 -31.44
C VAL A 1244 -53.49 -11.14 -30.88
N PHE A 1245 -53.95 -11.02 -29.62
CA PHE A 1245 -54.15 -9.75 -28.90
C PHE A 1245 -53.11 -9.51 -27.79
N GLY A 1246 -52.14 -10.41 -27.63
CA GLY A 1246 -51.05 -10.31 -26.65
C GLY A 1246 -51.32 -11.16 -25.42
N ALA A 1247 -52.37 -10.89 -24.65
CA ALA A 1247 -52.73 -11.68 -23.47
C ALA A 1247 -53.54 -12.96 -23.81
N ASP A 1248 -53.21 -13.64 -24.91
CA ASP A 1248 -54.00 -14.75 -25.43
C ASP A 1248 -53.15 -15.89 -26.03
N HIS A 1249 -53.73 -17.09 -26.05
CA HIS A 1249 -53.13 -18.31 -26.57
C HIS A 1249 -54.03 -18.96 -27.61
N LEU A 1250 -53.66 -18.85 -28.87
CA LEU A 1250 -54.27 -19.54 -30.00
C LEU A 1250 -53.40 -20.74 -30.40
N MET A 1251 -53.99 -21.93 -30.44
CA MET A 1251 -53.36 -23.15 -30.96
C MET A 1251 -54.25 -23.79 -32.03
N LEU A 1252 -53.62 -24.19 -33.15
CA LEU A 1252 -54.20 -25.01 -34.20
C LEU A 1252 -53.35 -26.28 -34.36
N GLY A 1253 -53.97 -27.45 -34.29
CA GLY A 1253 -53.29 -28.76 -34.35
C GLY A 1253 -54.02 -29.77 -35.23
N LEU A 1254 -53.23 -30.63 -35.88
CA LEU A 1254 -53.67 -31.75 -36.70
C LEU A 1254 -52.99 -33.04 -36.22
N ASN A 1255 -53.76 -34.08 -35.91
CA ASN A 1255 -53.23 -35.41 -35.58
C ASN A 1255 -53.76 -36.48 -36.55
N PHE A 1256 -52.88 -37.41 -36.92
CA PHE A 1256 -53.15 -38.56 -37.78
C PHE A 1256 -52.55 -39.80 -37.13
N SER A 1257 -53.36 -40.79 -36.79
CA SER A 1257 -52.86 -42.03 -36.20
C SER A 1257 -53.49 -43.28 -36.82
N LYS A 1258 -52.77 -44.40 -36.72
CA LYS A 1258 -53.19 -45.72 -37.17
C LYS A 1258 -52.79 -46.75 -36.12
N SER A 1259 -53.72 -47.66 -35.77
CA SER A 1259 -53.50 -48.69 -34.74
C SER A 1259 -53.08 -48.07 -33.40
N GLY A 1260 -53.80 -47.02 -32.98
CA GLY A 1260 -53.59 -46.31 -31.72
C GLY A 1260 -54.09 -47.13 -30.52
N LEU A 1261 -53.79 -46.63 -29.31
CA LEU A 1261 -54.04 -47.36 -28.06
C LEU A 1261 -55.51 -47.81 -27.89
N ASN A 1262 -56.46 -46.92 -28.20
CA ASN A 1262 -57.90 -47.14 -28.01
C ASN A 1262 -58.66 -47.17 -29.36
N THR A 1263 -57.95 -47.28 -30.48
CA THR A 1263 -58.53 -47.17 -31.84
C THR A 1263 -57.89 -48.16 -32.81
N ALA A 1264 -58.67 -49.12 -33.29
CA ALA A 1264 -58.19 -50.15 -34.21
C ALA A 1264 -57.93 -49.63 -35.65
N GLY A 1265 -58.70 -48.63 -36.09
CA GLY A 1265 -58.63 -48.06 -37.44
C GLY A 1265 -57.72 -46.84 -37.57
N ASN A 1266 -57.89 -46.12 -38.68
CA ASN A 1266 -57.26 -44.81 -38.88
C ASN A 1266 -58.06 -43.74 -38.13
N THR A 1267 -57.36 -42.82 -37.45
CA THR A 1267 -57.95 -41.66 -36.77
C THR A 1267 -57.40 -40.38 -37.37
N ARG A 1268 -58.26 -39.38 -37.62
CA ARG A 1268 -57.84 -38.02 -38.00
C ARG A 1268 -58.47 -37.01 -37.08
N GLU A 1269 -57.70 -36.02 -36.67
CA GLU A 1269 -58.14 -35.00 -35.72
C GLU A 1269 -57.71 -33.62 -36.17
N LEU A 1270 -58.64 -32.66 -36.12
CA LEU A 1270 -58.38 -31.23 -36.22
C LEU A 1270 -58.81 -30.58 -34.90
N GLN A 1271 -57.92 -29.82 -34.27
CA GLN A 1271 -58.17 -29.11 -33.02
C GLN A 1271 -57.83 -27.62 -33.17
N LEU A 1272 -58.75 -26.77 -32.71
CA LEU A 1272 -58.55 -25.36 -32.44
C LEU A 1272 -58.76 -25.13 -30.94
N ASN A 1273 -57.82 -24.45 -30.28
CA ASN A 1273 -57.91 -24.08 -28.87
C ASN A 1273 -57.54 -22.61 -28.72
N TYR A 1274 -58.45 -21.79 -28.21
CA TYR A 1274 -58.26 -20.37 -27.96
C TYR A 1274 -58.46 -20.07 -26.47
N ARG A 1275 -57.58 -19.26 -25.87
CA ARG A 1275 -57.71 -18.76 -24.50
C ARG A 1275 -57.37 -17.28 -24.47
N LEU A 1276 -58.16 -16.48 -23.76
CA LEU A 1276 -57.94 -15.05 -23.54
C LEU A 1276 -57.84 -14.82 -22.03
N HIS A 1277 -56.70 -14.30 -21.58
CA HIS A 1277 -56.43 -13.89 -20.20
C HIS A 1277 -56.87 -12.42 -20.01
N TYR A 1278 -57.34 -12.08 -18.80
CA TYR A 1278 -57.86 -10.74 -18.46
C TYR A 1278 -57.62 -10.35 -17.00
#